data_AF-A0A504XPA4-F1
#
_entry.id   AF-A0A504XPA4-F1
#
_cell.length_a   1.000
_cell.length_b   1.000
_cell.length_c   1.000
_cell.angle_alpha   90.00
_cell.angle_beta   90.00
_cell.angle_gamma   90.00
#
_symmetry.space_group_name_H-M   'P 1'
#
loop_
_entity.id
_entity.type
_entity.pdbx_description
1 polymer ?
#
loop_
_entity_poly.entity_id
_entity_poly.type
_entity_poly.pdbx_seq_one_letter_code
_entity_poly.pdbx_strand_id
1 'polypeptide(L)'
;MSEMQEALKKKEAWDRHLESTLLQLSYFYTSRIEPVEASYNYNVFRPTWFAESIKQKMPFVTFLGPFSSGKSSFLNYLLQGDYLMTGPQPVTDKFTVVMYGEQFQQIPGRVLMADSRLPYRGLSQFGDAFAEFFAGVVVPHPILRCVSFIDTPGILEASGDMHSRRYDYIEVCRWFVEKSDLVFFLFDPTKLDAGPELRQVFSKALLHEESKIRIVMNKADSVRAQELMRVYGSLYWNLSNLVHSTEPPRLYVSSFWDKPYHDGTDHALFEKEKEDLLYELIVTIPLQSLDRRVTSMMRRASDVLLFALICASYRTRLPAVFGKNKAKERFYEEYETIVKDLASRYHTSENSFPTCADVRAFLTRVDSKDFPDIEKLEKRGWIKLLKSTIDVDLPRLLQPLKEYSMSDPREQRDAIKLQRKYMQQRASAAPPARAATVASLGGNDPPSATPKAVVSPPPAAAPAAGSVSSTTDTQAQIPGAATTASNDQMELTMQTHLMALKRVREEAAENGEAGLGDTLVSQLPKKRPEVAVCTSSSALSPFTRQPFSARYRQLLQSRQRLPVFEKRHLIQETVRTNSVTLLVGETGSGKTTQVPHFLAELQDTFTGVIACTQPRRIAAISVATRVAEEMDVPLGAHVGYHVRFDSRQCDATRVLYMTDGMLLREAFTDSDLQKYSVVVVDEAHERTIDTDVVLGLLKRLLTRRPLFRLVVMSATLDVAKIQSYFPGAPLVHVSGRMHDVDVLYMPHPVRDYVEATVSCVLQLHEREPAGDILCFLTGEAEIERAVAALHQALGSSSAAASKEHEAPVQGPGKDLTLFNTPADDLARPARPTEVVVLPLYGSLSLQEQQKVFATYPPNTRKIVVATNIAETSVTIDGIVYVVDCGYQKQSLYNSEARVDYLLPAVISKASAEQRKGRAGRTRPGKCFRLFTSADFATFPDQTHPEILRTNIVNTVLLLLTLGVANPCEFPFIDPPSDQGMSDAFYQLLYFGAVDDGLQLTDFGRRMAVFPVDVCLARMLLMAPKHGCGADAAVVAAMLEAGNAFSRPPSRLAEAREAHARFDDADGDHVVLFRVFHAYFKNQQNGKRFCYENYLRHQTLQQAVQVYNQLRRLMSQLTIPVQSTYIPEREYVDTVALRKAVLEGFFTQVAFLTPVAPITHTAGADPTTRVYRTVRDALSVTLHRQSVLAATHKSRALPTWIVFDRLEVQGDSGTFIRTASAVEVGWLLDVSDFYTDLSEIPDGEIAQVLRRACEAESSVHAGKAERESV
;
A
#
# COMPACT_ATOMS: atom_id res chain seq x y z
N MET A 1 9.02 41.50 4.23
CA MET A 1 10.39 41.90 4.64
C MET A 1 10.85 41.12 5.85
N SER A 2 10.09 41.13 6.96
CA SER A 2 10.40 40.31 8.15
C SER A 2 10.58 38.82 7.80
N GLU A 3 9.61 38.21 7.10
CA GLU A 3 9.70 36.78 6.73
C GLU A 3 10.91 36.50 5.83
N MET A 4 11.30 37.45 4.97
CA MET A 4 12.46 37.30 4.10
C MET A 4 13.79 37.34 4.88
N GLN A 5 13.89 38.17 5.93
CA GLN A 5 15.04 38.16 6.83
C GLN A 5 15.07 36.90 7.71
N GLU A 6 13.90 36.36 8.08
CA GLU A 6 13.80 35.12 8.82
C GLU A 6 14.18 33.90 7.95
N ALA A 7 13.69 33.83 6.71
CA ALA A 7 14.08 32.81 5.74
C ALA A 7 15.58 32.84 5.42
N LEU A 8 16.18 34.03 5.29
CA LEU A 8 17.63 34.18 5.12
C LEU A 8 18.41 33.68 6.35
N LYS A 9 17.97 33.99 7.57
CA LYS A 9 18.58 33.45 8.81
C LYS A 9 18.47 31.94 8.92
N LYS A 10 17.29 31.37 8.59
CA LYS A 10 17.07 29.91 8.55
C LYS A 10 17.99 29.25 7.51
N LYS A 11 18.17 29.86 6.33
CA LYS A 11 19.13 29.39 5.32
C LYS A 11 20.58 29.45 5.80
N GLU A 12 21.03 30.55 6.40
CA GLU A 12 22.41 30.63 6.93
C GLU A 12 22.67 29.62 8.06
N ALA A 13 21.66 29.30 8.87
CA ALA A 13 21.75 28.24 9.88
C ALA A 13 21.87 26.85 9.22
N TRP A 14 21.06 26.58 8.19
CA TRP A 14 21.12 25.37 7.39
C TRP A 14 22.47 25.19 6.68
N ASP A 15 22.99 26.23 6.02
CA ASP A 15 24.27 26.17 5.30
C ASP A 15 25.45 25.85 6.25
N ARG A 16 25.42 26.36 7.50
CA ARG A 16 26.39 26.03 8.55
C ARG A 16 26.23 24.59 9.08
N HIS A 17 24.99 24.13 9.25
CA HIS A 17 24.71 22.74 9.66
C HIS A 17 25.21 21.76 8.59
N LEU A 18 24.89 22.01 7.32
CA LEU A 18 25.34 21.22 6.17
C LEU A 18 26.87 21.11 6.10
N GLU A 19 27.61 22.21 6.24
CA GLU A 19 29.08 22.17 6.28
C GLU A 19 29.62 21.34 7.46
N SER A 20 29.06 21.52 8.67
CA SER A 20 29.46 20.74 9.85
C SER A 20 29.23 19.25 9.66
N THR A 21 28.06 18.86 9.14
CA THR A 21 27.70 17.44 8.97
C THR A 21 28.49 16.79 7.82
N LEU A 22 28.76 17.50 6.71
CA LEU A 22 29.63 16.99 5.64
C LEU A 22 31.07 16.77 6.12
N LEU A 23 31.61 17.64 6.99
CA LEU A 23 32.91 17.43 7.63
C LEU A 23 32.93 16.18 8.53
N GLN A 24 31.84 15.93 9.28
CA GLN A 24 31.72 14.74 10.13
C GLN A 24 31.59 13.46 9.30
N LEU A 25 30.81 13.46 8.22
CA LEU A 25 30.74 12.34 7.27
C LEU A 25 32.11 12.05 6.63
N SER A 26 32.83 13.09 6.21
CA SER A 26 34.18 12.94 5.64
C SER A 26 35.16 12.33 6.65
N TYR A 27 35.11 12.80 7.91
CA TYR A 27 35.89 12.23 9.00
C TYR A 27 35.55 10.76 9.26
N PHE A 28 34.27 10.40 9.38
CA PHE A 28 33.86 9.02 9.62
C PHE A 28 34.25 8.08 8.48
N TYR A 29 34.20 8.53 7.22
CA TYR A 29 34.58 7.71 6.07
C TYR A 29 36.09 7.43 6.09
N THR A 30 36.92 8.48 6.07
CA THR A 30 38.37 8.36 5.97
C THR A 30 39.02 7.75 7.22
N SER A 31 38.46 7.97 8.42
CA SER A 31 39.03 7.39 9.65
C SER A 31 38.53 5.98 9.99
N ARG A 32 37.41 5.51 9.42
CA ARG A 32 36.76 4.25 9.86
C ARG A 32 36.38 3.27 8.76
N ILE A 33 35.97 3.76 7.58
CA ILE A 33 35.49 2.91 6.47
C ILE A 33 36.61 2.67 5.44
N GLU A 34 37.21 3.74 4.94
CA GLU A 34 38.29 3.72 3.93
C GLU A 34 39.47 2.78 4.29
N PRO A 35 39.94 2.68 5.56
CA PRO A 35 41.02 1.75 5.93
C PRO A 35 40.64 0.27 5.77
N VAL A 36 39.37 -0.07 5.94
CA VAL A 36 38.86 -1.45 5.79
C VAL A 36 38.65 -1.77 4.31
N GLU A 37 38.10 -0.81 3.53
CA GLU A 37 37.98 -0.93 2.08
C GLU A 37 39.32 -1.19 1.39
N ALA A 38 40.35 -0.40 1.76
CA ALA A 38 41.70 -0.54 1.23
C ALA A 38 42.34 -1.90 1.60
N SER A 39 42.07 -2.42 2.80
CA SER A 39 42.68 -3.66 3.30
C SER A 39 42.16 -4.94 2.65
N TYR A 40 40.96 -4.89 2.04
CA TYR A 40 40.35 -6.01 1.33
C TYR A 40 40.18 -5.74 -0.16
N ASN A 41 40.80 -4.69 -0.71
CA ASN A 41 40.63 -4.25 -2.10
C ASN A 41 39.14 -4.13 -2.50
N TYR A 42 38.29 -3.62 -1.59
CA TYR A 42 36.84 -3.55 -1.78
C TYR A 42 36.45 -2.82 -3.07
N ASN A 43 37.19 -1.78 -3.46
CA ASN A 43 36.97 -1.04 -4.71
C ASN A 43 37.14 -1.88 -5.99
N VAL A 44 37.69 -3.10 -5.91
CA VAL A 44 37.72 -4.06 -7.04
C VAL A 44 36.50 -5.00 -7.03
N PHE A 45 35.86 -5.19 -5.87
CA PHE A 45 34.62 -5.96 -5.69
C PHE A 45 33.39 -5.15 -6.11
N ARG A 46 33.28 -3.92 -5.58
CA ARG A 46 32.27 -2.93 -5.93
C ARG A 46 32.97 -1.56 -5.99
N PRO A 47 33.40 -1.11 -7.18
CA PRO A 47 34.03 0.20 -7.38
C PRO A 47 33.13 1.31 -6.85
N THR A 48 33.71 2.31 -6.19
CA THR A 48 32.92 3.40 -5.63
C THR A 48 33.63 4.72 -5.55
N TRP A 49 32.82 5.76 -5.72
CA TRP A 49 33.19 7.16 -5.82
C TRP A 49 32.84 7.92 -4.54
N PHE A 50 32.65 7.19 -3.44
CA PHE A 50 32.02 7.69 -2.20
C PHE A 50 32.87 8.80 -1.54
N ALA A 51 34.20 8.66 -1.57
CA ALA A 51 35.15 9.68 -1.12
C ALA A 51 35.01 11.03 -1.86
N GLU A 52 34.46 11.04 -3.08
CA GLU A 52 34.20 12.25 -3.86
C GLU A 52 32.79 12.79 -3.64
N SER A 53 31.77 11.94 -3.43
CA SER A 53 30.39 12.40 -3.17
C SER A 53 30.25 13.07 -1.80
N ILE A 54 31.01 12.65 -0.78
CA ILE A 54 31.04 13.35 0.51
C ILE A 54 31.62 14.77 0.38
N LYS A 55 32.59 14.98 -0.52
CA LYS A 55 33.26 16.28 -0.73
C LYS A 55 32.40 17.29 -1.50
N GLN A 56 31.28 16.85 -2.06
CA GLN A 56 30.42 17.63 -2.92
C GLN A 56 29.42 18.44 -2.10
N LYS A 57 29.57 19.77 -2.02
CA LYS A 57 28.69 20.62 -1.18
C LYS A 57 27.24 20.71 -1.67
N MET A 58 27.01 20.65 -2.99
CA MET A 58 25.67 20.79 -3.59
C MET A 58 25.04 19.43 -3.94
N PRO A 59 23.71 19.28 -3.87
CA PRO A 59 23.03 18.11 -4.39
C PRO A 59 23.20 17.96 -5.91
N PHE A 60 23.35 16.72 -6.40
CA PHE A 60 23.35 16.42 -7.84
C PHE A 60 22.03 15.82 -8.28
N VAL A 61 21.52 16.32 -9.41
CA VAL A 61 20.35 15.76 -10.09
C VAL A 61 20.74 15.38 -11.52
N THR A 62 20.64 14.10 -11.84
CA THR A 62 21.00 13.56 -13.17
C THR A 62 19.77 13.32 -14.03
N PHE A 63 19.84 13.70 -15.30
CA PHE A 63 18.78 13.57 -16.29
C PHE A 63 19.12 12.47 -17.29
N LEU A 64 18.42 11.33 -17.22
CA LEU A 64 18.54 10.19 -18.14
C LEU A 64 17.33 10.15 -19.09
N GLY A 65 17.43 9.40 -20.19
CA GLY A 65 16.29 9.14 -21.08
C GLY A 65 16.67 8.83 -22.53
N PRO A 66 15.74 8.28 -23.34
CA PRO A 66 15.95 8.00 -24.76
C PRO A 66 16.44 9.20 -25.59
N PHE A 67 16.98 8.92 -26.78
CA PHE A 67 17.32 9.96 -27.74
C PHE A 67 16.08 10.78 -28.14
N SER A 68 16.21 12.10 -28.15
CA SER A 68 15.11 13.07 -28.37
C SER A 68 14.07 13.19 -27.23
N SER A 69 14.26 12.60 -26.04
CA SER A 69 13.34 12.82 -24.89
C SER A 69 13.36 14.25 -24.30
N GLY A 70 14.19 15.14 -24.83
CA GLY A 70 14.17 16.58 -24.52
C GLY A 70 14.94 17.01 -23.27
N LYS A 71 15.91 16.22 -22.78
CA LYS A 71 16.74 16.54 -21.58
C LYS A 71 17.38 17.93 -21.62
N SER A 72 18.20 18.21 -22.62
CA SER A 72 18.90 19.49 -22.75
C SER A 72 17.94 20.67 -22.94
N SER A 73 16.80 20.46 -23.61
CA SER A 73 15.73 21.46 -23.78
C SER A 73 14.99 21.73 -22.47
N PHE A 74 14.68 20.70 -21.68
CA PHE A 74 14.10 20.80 -20.35
C PHE A 74 15.00 21.59 -19.40
N LEU A 75 16.32 21.36 -19.47
CA LEU A 75 17.30 22.12 -18.69
C LEU A 75 17.41 23.58 -19.14
N ASN A 76 17.43 23.87 -20.44
CA ASN A 76 17.36 25.25 -20.94
C ASN A 76 16.09 25.97 -20.48
N TYR A 77 14.94 25.28 -20.46
CA TYR A 77 13.68 25.80 -19.91
C TYR A 77 13.77 26.12 -18.41
N LEU A 78 14.27 25.19 -17.58
CA LEU A 78 14.46 25.43 -16.14
C LEU A 78 15.44 26.57 -15.82
N LEU A 79 16.38 26.83 -16.73
CA LEU A 79 17.38 27.90 -16.60
C LEU A 79 16.98 29.19 -17.33
N GLN A 80 15.85 29.18 -18.03
CA GLN A 80 15.32 30.30 -18.83
C GLN A 80 16.34 30.85 -19.85
N GLY A 81 17.08 29.96 -20.54
CA GLY A 81 18.05 30.35 -21.55
C GLY A 81 18.75 29.20 -22.28
N ASP A 82 19.26 29.50 -23.49
CA ASP A 82 19.93 28.56 -24.40
C ASP A 82 21.39 28.23 -23.97
N TYR A 83 21.57 27.65 -22.79
CA TYR A 83 22.89 27.33 -22.25
C TYR A 83 23.46 25.99 -22.75
N LEU A 84 22.59 25.02 -23.05
CA LEU A 84 22.90 23.72 -23.65
C LEU A 84 22.51 23.69 -25.13
N MET A 85 23.18 22.83 -25.89
CA MET A 85 22.95 22.70 -27.34
C MET A 85 21.66 21.92 -27.63
N THR A 86 20.73 22.55 -28.35
CA THR A 86 19.47 21.94 -28.77
C THR A 86 19.25 22.17 -30.27
N GLY A 87 19.13 21.11 -31.07
CA GLY A 87 18.99 21.22 -32.53
C GLY A 87 18.62 19.90 -33.23
N PRO A 88 18.35 19.92 -34.55
CA PRO A 88 17.81 18.77 -35.29
C PRO A 88 18.85 17.74 -35.76
N GLN A 89 20.15 17.97 -35.56
CA GLN A 89 21.22 17.00 -35.82
C GLN A 89 21.59 16.23 -34.53
N PRO A 90 22.15 15.01 -34.62
CA PRO A 90 22.43 14.17 -33.46
C PRO A 90 23.64 14.69 -32.66
N VAL A 91 23.42 15.67 -31.78
CA VAL A 91 24.50 16.38 -31.06
C VAL A 91 24.24 16.49 -29.56
N THR A 92 24.33 15.36 -28.86
CA THR A 92 24.71 15.27 -27.44
C THR A 92 25.38 13.91 -27.23
N ASP A 93 26.66 13.82 -27.59
CA ASP A 93 27.54 12.68 -27.32
C ASP A 93 28.25 12.80 -25.96
N LYS A 94 28.11 13.97 -25.29
CA LYS A 94 28.79 14.34 -24.05
C LYS A 94 27.89 14.35 -22.83
N PHE A 95 28.46 13.93 -21.69
CA PHE A 95 27.93 14.23 -20.38
C PHE A 95 28.27 15.67 -20.01
N THR A 96 27.27 16.46 -19.64
CA THR A 96 27.44 17.90 -19.37
C THR A 96 26.96 18.26 -17.97
N VAL A 97 27.88 18.75 -17.14
CA VAL A 97 27.56 19.28 -15.81
C VAL A 97 27.13 20.73 -15.92
N VAL A 98 25.98 21.10 -15.34
CA VAL A 98 25.55 22.50 -15.20
C VAL A 98 25.64 22.92 -13.74
N MET A 99 26.41 23.99 -13.49
CA MET A 99 26.76 24.46 -12.14
C MET A 99 26.63 25.98 -12.02
N TYR A 100 26.47 26.49 -10.79
CA TYR A 100 26.38 27.92 -10.56
C TYR A 100 27.73 28.65 -10.70
N GLY A 101 27.68 29.87 -11.24
CA GLY A 101 28.74 30.87 -11.07
C GLY A 101 28.28 32.24 -11.56
N GLU A 102 28.99 33.30 -11.20
CA GLU A 102 28.56 34.69 -11.47
C GLU A 102 28.55 35.08 -12.96
N GLN A 103 29.19 34.29 -13.84
CA GLN A 103 29.24 34.52 -15.28
C GLN A 103 29.11 33.20 -16.04
N PHE A 104 28.56 33.26 -17.26
CA PHE A 104 28.45 32.09 -18.13
C PHE A 104 29.83 31.67 -18.64
N GLN A 105 30.18 30.38 -18.49
CA GLN A 105 31.46 29.83 -18.96
C GLN A 105 31.31 28.36 -19.33
N GLN A 106 31.90 27.94 -20.46
CA GLN A 106 32.09 26.52 -20.78
C GLN A 106 33.45 26.03 -20.27
N ILE A 107 33.47 24.86 -19.63
CA ILE A 107 34.66 24.22 -19.06
C ILE A 107 34.92 22.89 -19.78
N PRO A 108 36.09 22.68 -20.40
CA PRO A 108 36.44 21.39 -21.01
C PRO A 108 36.54 20.25 -19.98
N GLY A 109 36.11 19.04 -20.33
CA GLY A 109 36.14 17.87 -19.44
C GLY A 109 37.50 17.58 -18.83
N ARG A 110 38.59 17.74 -19.61
CA ARG A 110 39.98 17.59 -19.13
C ARG A 110 40.30 18.51 -17.93
N VAL A 111 39.71 19.71 -17.88
CA VAL A 111 39.91 20.66 -16.76
C VAL A 111 39.12 20.22 -15.54
N LEU A 112 37.86 19.81 -15.73
CA LEU A 112 37.00 19.31 -14.64
C LEU A 112 37.56 18.05 -13.96
N MET A 113 38.14 17.14 -14.75
CA MET A 113 38.74 15.89 -14.27
C MET A 113 40.12 16.11 -13.61
N ALA A 114 40.78 17.24 -13.89
CA ALA A 114 42.08 17.61 -13.31
C ALA A 114 41.95 18.42 -12.00
N ASP A 115 40.87 19.20 -11.83
CA ASP A 115 40.68 20.01 -10.62
C ASP A 115 40.31 19.15 -9.40
N SER A 116 41.25 19.01 -8.46
CA SER A 116 41.09 18.24 -7.23
C SER A 116 40.02 18.76 -6.27
N ARG A 117 39.47 19.96 -6.52
CA ARG A 117 38.37 20.55 -5.75
C ARG A 117 36.99 20.13 -6.27
N LEU A 118 36.93 19.52 -7.45
CA LEU A 118 35.69 19.06 -8.07
C LEU A 118 35.55 17.51 -7.98
N PRO A 119 34.34 16.96 -7.85
CA PRO A 119 34.12 15.53 -7.62
C PRO A 119 34.17 14.69 -8.92
N TYR A 120 34.92 15.12 -9.94
CA TYR A 120 34.95 14.53 -11.30
C TYR A 120 36.26 13.81 -11.64
N ARG A 121 37.23 13.77 -10.73
CA ARG A 121 38.54 13.14 -10.97
C ARG A 121 38.42 11.65 -11.28
N GLY A 122 37.50 10.95 -10.61
CA GLY A 122 37.23 9.52 -10.83
C GLY A 122 36.81 9.14 -12.25
N LEU A 123 36.38 10.09 -13.10
CA LEU A 123 36.05 9.81 -14.51
C LEU A 123 37.28 9.41 -15.35
N SER A 124 38.51 9.66 -14.88
CA SER A 124 39.73 9.33 -15.65
C SER A 124 39.94 7.84 -15.90
N GLN A 125 39.32 6.98 -15.07
CA GLN A 125 39.36 5.52 -15.24
C GLN A 125 38.73 5.04 -16.57
N PHE A 126 37.82 5.82 -17.14
CA PHE A 126 37.16 5.52 -18.42
C PHE A 126 38.08 5.82 -19.63
N GLY A 127 39.34 6.16 -19.36
CA GLY A 127 40.40 6.47 -20.31
C GLY A 127 40.51 7.96 -20.59
N ASP A 128 41.72 8.43 -20.90
CA ASP A 128 41.99 9.86 -21.18
C ASP A 128 41.17 10.40 -22.37
N ALA A 129 40.74 9.52 -23.28
CA ALA A 129 39.85 9.84 -24.40
C ALA A 129 38.42 10.19 -23.95
N PHE A 130 37.95 9.70 -22.79
CA PHE A 130 36.62 10.03 -22.26
C PHE A 130 36.47 11.52 -21.97
N ALA A 131 37.56 12.23 -21.68
CA ALA A 131 37.54 13.67 -21.41
C ALA A 131 37.13 14.54 -22.63
N GLU A 132 37.02 13.96 -23.84
CA GLU A 132 36.41 14.59 -25.02
C GLU A 132 34.87 14.56 -24.97
N PHE A 133 34.31 13.57 -24.27
CA PHE A 133 32.88 13.28 -24.07
C PHE A 133 32.35 13.77 -22.71
N PHE A 134 33.12 14.61 -22.02
CA PHE A 134 32.73 15.26 -20.78
C PHE A 134 32.91 16.77 -20.90
N ALA A 135 31.97 17.54 -20.36
CA ALA A 135 31.97 18.99 -20.38
C ALA A 135 31.28 19.57 -19.14
N GLY A 136 31.51 20.86 -18.89
CA GLY A 136 30.82 21.62 -17.86
C GLY A 136 30.39 22.98 -18.38
N VAL A 137 29.31 23.49 -17.82
CA VAL A 137 28.74 24.79 -18.11
C VAL A 137 28.43 25.48 -16.78
N VAL A 138 29.05 26.63 -16.58
CA VAL A 138 28.76 27.56 -15.48
C VAL A 138 27.65 28.49 -15.94
N VAL A 139 26.59 28.65 -15.15
CA VAL A 139 25.43 29.47 -15.49
C VAL A 139 25.01 30.34 -14.28
N PRO A 140 24.76 31.66 -14.45
CA PRO A 140 24.35 32.56 -13.39
C PRO A 140 22.86 32.47 -13.03
N HIS A 141 22.30 31.27 -12.89
CA HIS A 141 20.88 31.06 -12.58
C HIS A 141 20.64 30.74 -11.08
N PRO A 142 19.63 31.34 -10.40
CA PRO A 142 19.39 31.10 -8.98
C PRO A 142 19.13 29.65 -8.58
N ILE A 143 18.51 28.83 -9.44
CA ILE A 143 18.25 27.40 -9.16
C ILE A 143 19.55 26.64 -8.86
N LEU A 144 20.64 27.02 -9.53
CA LEU A 144 21.92 26.34 -9.42
C LEU A 144 22.65 26.66 -8.10
N ARG A 145 22.15 27.65 -7.33
CA ARG A 145 22.57 27.89 -5.94
C ARG A 145 21.95 26.89 -4.95
N CYS A 146 21.05 26.01 -5.39
CA CYS A 146 20.40 24.97 -4.58
C CYS A 146 20.74 23.55 -5.04
N VAL A 147 21.00 23.32 -6.34
CA VAL A 147 21.30 22.01 -6.95
C VAL A 147 22.26 22.17 -8.13
N SER A 148 22.99 21.12 -8.51
CA SER A 148 23.70 21.07 -9.80
C SER A 148 23.12 19.97 -10.68
N PHE A 149 23.09 20.21 -12.00
CA PHE A 149 22.45 19.31 -12.96
C PHE A 149 23.48 18.52 -13.78
N ILE A 150 23.15 17.28 -14.14
CA ILE A 150 23.92 16.47 -15.09
C ILE A 150 23.02 16.13 -16.28
N ASP A 151 23.30 16.73 -17.44
CA ASP A 151 22.71 16.31 -18.72
C ASP A 151 23.49 15.12 -19.28
N THR A 152 22.78 14.08 -19.74
CA THR A 152 23.39 12.85 -20.26
C THR A 152 23.13 12.66 -21.75
N PRO A 153 24.05 12.03 -22.50
CA PRO A 153 23.79 11.58 -23.86
C PRO A 153 22.53 10.72 -23.92
N GLY A 154 21.72 10.89 -24.97
CA GLY A 154 20.52 10.09 -25.16
C GLY A 154 20.80 8.58 -25.23
N ILE A 155 19.91 7.79 -24.63
CA ILE A 155 19.93 6.33 -24.70
C ILE A 155 19.49 5.88 -26.11
N LEU A 156 20.23 4.94 -26.70
CA LEU A 156 20.03 4.43 -28.05
C LEU A 156 19.06 3.23 -28.06
N GLU A 157 18.17 3.21 -29.04
CA GLU A 157 17.09 2.22 -29.14
C GLU A 157 17.49 0.96 -29.94
N ALA A 158 18.53 1.03 -30.78
CA ALA A 158 18.94 -0.05 -31.67
C ALA A 158 20.33 -0.64 -31.31
N SER A 159 20.44 -1.98 -31.32
CA SER A 159 21.65 -2.71 -30.94
C SER A 159 22.87 -2.41 -31.81
N GLY A 160 22.68 -2.04 -33.09
CA GLY A 160 23.76 -1.74 -34.03
C GLY A 160 24.50 -0.45 -33.70
N ASP A 161 23.79 0.55 -33.15
CA ASP A 161 24.34 1.88 -32.87
C ASP A 161 25.16 1.91 -31.57
N MET A 162 24.99 0.92 -30.68
CA MET A 162 25.72 0.82 -29.41
C MET A 162 27.24 0.76 -29.60
N HIS A 163 27.72 0.19 -30.71
CA HIS A 163 29.14 0.13 -31.05
C HIS A 163 29.75 1.46 -31.53
N SER A 164 28.95 2.52 -31.69
CA SER A 164 29.44 3.85 -32.09
C SER A 164 30.10 4.63 -30.94
N ARG A 165 29.79 4.31 -29.68
CA ARG A 165 30.34 4.99 -28.51
C ARG A 165 31.79 4.55 -28.26
N ARG A 166 32.72 5.51 -28.12
CA ARG A 166 34.13 5.25 -27.79
C ARG A 166 34.39 5.02 -26.28
N TYR A 167 33.35 4.76 -25.49
CA TYR A 167 33.38 4.58 -24.03
C TYR A 167 32.22 3.70 -23.56
N ASP A 168 32.33 3.09 -22.37
CA ASP A 168 31.23 2.32 -21.76
C ASP A 168 30.17 3.25 -21.17
N TYR A 169 29.08 3.43 -21.89
CA TYR A 169 27.98 4.31 -21.47
C TYR A 169 27.25 3.82 -20.22
N ILE A 170 27.17 2.51 -19.98
CA ILE A 170 26.43 1.96 -18.84
C ILE A 170 27.20 2.21 -17.55
N GLU A 171 28.52 1.95 -17.53
CA GLU A 171 29.37 2.19 -16.37
C GLU A 171 29.56 3.71 -16.10
N VAL A 172 29.57 4.56 -17.14
CA VAL A 172 29.56 6.03 -16.95
C VAL A 172 28.21 6.50 -16.40
N CYS A 173 27.06 6.00 -16.89
CA CYS A 173 25.75 6.32 -16.32
C CYS A 173 25.65 5.90 -14.85
N ARG A 174 26.13 4.70 -14.52
CA ARG A 174 26.22 4.20 -13.14
C ARG A 174 27.02 5.14 -12.24
N TRP A 175 28.18 5.62 -12.71
CA TRP A 175 29.03 6.57 -11.97
C TRP A 175 28.28 7.85 -11.58
N PHE A 176 27.44 8.39 -12.48
CA PHE A 176 26.62 9.56 -12.17
C PHE A 176 25.41 9.24 -11.28
N VAL A 177 24.73 8.11 -11.50
CA VAL A 177 23.56 7.68 -10.69
C VAL A 177 23.94 7.44 -9.23
N GLU A 178 25.03 6.71 -8.96
CA GLU A 178 25.49 6.42 -7.60
C GLU A 178 25.80 7.70 -6.80
N LYS A 179 26.28 8.75 -7.49
CA LYS A 179 26.56 10.09 -6.92
C LYS A 179 25.36 11.04 -6.85
N SER A 180 24.26 10.70 -7.53
CA SER A 180 23.10 11.59 -7.60
C SER A 180 22.28 11.52 -6.33
N ASP A 181 21.84 12.68 -5.85
CA ASP A 181 20.85 12.79 -4.79
C ASP A 181 19.43 12.51 -5.34
N LEU A 182 19.19 12.78 -6.63
CA LEU A 182 17.97 12.43 -7.37
C LEU A 182 18.27 12.13 -8.86
N VAL A 183 17.50 11.23 -9.48
CA VAL A 183 17.60 10.92 -10.92
C VAL A 183 16.26 11.15 -11.60
N PHE A 184 16.22 12.10 -12.54
CA PHE A 184 15.07 12.30 -13.42
C PHE A 184 15.23 11.46 -14.70
N PHE A 185 14.19 10.68 -15.02
CA PHE A 185 14.11 9.88 -16.24
C PHE A 185 13.08 10.49 -17.20
N LEU A 186 13.57 11.07 -18.30
CA LEU A 186 12.73 11.79 -19.26
C LEU A 186 12.29 10.87 -20.39
N PHE A 187 10.98 10.76 -20.58
CA PHE A 187 10.33 10.10 -21.71
C PHE A 187 9.61 11.11 -22.60
N ASP A 188 9.46 10.73 -23.86
CA ASP A 188 8.60 11.39 -24.83
C ASP A 188 7.35 10.51 -25.01
N PRO A 189 6.11 11.06 -24.96
CA PRO A 189 4.87 10.29 -25.11
C PRO A 189 4.82 9.38 -26.35
N THR A 190 5.55 9.75 -27.41
CA THR A 190 5.62 9.01 -28.67
C THR A 190 6.68 7.90 -28.68
N LYS A 191 7.50 7.79 -27.62
CA LYS A 191 8.65 6.88 -27.53
C LYS A 191 8.80 6.27 -26.13
N LEU A 192 8.00 5.23 -25.87
CA LEU A 192 7.96 4.53 -24.58
C LEU A 192 8.68 3.17 -24.60
N ASP A 193 9.21 2.74 -25.75
CA ASP A 193 9.73 1.39 -25.93
C ASP A 193 11.06 1.14 -25.21
N ALA A 194 11.11 0.04 -24.45
CA ALA A 194 12.31 -0.34 -23.71
C ALA A 194 13.32 -1.11 -24.59
N GLY A 195 14.12 -0.34 -25.35
CA GLY A 195 15.27 -0.84 -26.12
C GLY A 195 16.39 -1.46 -25.26
N PRO A 196 17.34 -2.18 -25.86
CA PRO A 196 18.36 -2.96 -25.14
C PRO A 196 19.35 -2.13 -24.33
N GLU A 197 19.74 -0.93 -24.76
CA GLU A 197 20.58 -0.03 -23.95
C GLU A 197 19.78 0.48 -22.73
N LEU A 198 18.49 0.82 -22.89
CA LEU A 198 17.62 1.25 -21.80
C LEU A 198 17.47 0.17 -20.72
N ARG A 199 17.22 -1.08 -21.12
CA ARG A 199 17.13 -2.20 -20.17
C ARG A 199 18.44 -2.41 -19.40
N GLN A 200 19.59 -2.15 -20.03
CA GLN A 200 20.88 -2.22 -19.35
C GLN A 200 21.11 -1.05 -18.38
N VAL A 201 20.62 0.16 -18.67
CA VAL A 201 20.63 1.27 -17.70
C VAL A 201 19.81 0.90 -16.46
N PHE A 202 18.59 0.37 -16.62
CA PHE A 202 17.78 -0.07 -15.48
C PHE A 202 18.41 -1.23 -14.70
N SER A 203 18.79 -2.32 -15.38
CA SER A 203 19.30 -3.54 -14.72
C SER A 203 20.75 -3.47 -14.20
N LYS A 204 21.54 -2.44 -14.55
CA LYS A 204 22.94 -2.30 -14.12
C LYS A 204 23.28 -0.96 -13.48
N ALA A 205 22.79 0.15 -14.03
CA ALA A 205 23.16 1.49 -13.57
C ALA A 205 22.21 2.05 -12.50
N LEU A 206 20.93 1.67 -12.52
CA LEU A 206 19.91 2.07 -11.53
C LEU A 206 19.62 1.00 -10.45
N LEU A 207 20.26 -0.17 -10.55
CA LEU A 207 20.06 -1.30 -9.65
C LEU A 207 20.40 -0.91 -8.19
N HIS A 208 19.45 -1.08 -7.27
CA HIS A 208 19.51 -0.68 -5.85
C HIS A 208 19.42 0.84 -5.58
N GLU A 209 19.15 1.64 -6.60
CA GLU A 209 19.00 3.10 -6.55
C GLU A 209 17.61 3.57 -7.02
N GLU A 210 16.65 2.64 -7.09
CA GLU A 210 15.30 2.86 -7.65
C GLU A 210 14.52 3.94 -6.87
N SER A 211 14.76 4.10 -5.57
CA SER A 211 14.13 5.12 -4.72
C SER A 211 14.54 6.56 -5.07
N LYS A 212 15.66 6.75 -5.78
CA LYS A 212 16.11 8.06 -6.30
C LYS A 212 15.39 8.48 -7.58
N ILE A 213 14.59 7.60 -8.19
CA ILE A 213 14.00 7.84 -9.51
C ILE A 213 12.78 8.76 -9.41
N ARG A 214 12.72 9.71 -10.34
CA ARG A 214 11.51 10.44 -10.75
C ARG A 214 11.39 10.34 -12.24
N ILE A 215 10.17 10.34 -12.75
CA ILE A 215 9.92 10.26 -14.19
C ILE A 215 9.35 11.60 -14.65
N VAL A 216 9.74 12.05 -15.83
CA VAL A 216 9.13 13.21 -16.49
C VAL A 216 8.65 12.79 -17.87
N MET A 217 7.34 12.86 -18.09
CA MET A 217 6.75 12.81 -19.42
C MET A 217 6.84 14.21 -20.02
N ASN A 218 7.89 14.46 -20.81
CA ASN A 218 8.13 15.76 -21.45
C ASN A 218 7.48 15.79 -22.83
N LYS A 219 7.11 16.98 -23.32
CA LYS A 219 6.30 17.18 -24.54
C LYS A 219 4.90 16.56 -24.45
N ALA A 220 4.34 16.47 -23.24
CA ALA A 220 3.05 15.85 -22.99
C ALA A 220 1.90 16.50 -23.79
N ASP A 221 2.00 17.78 -24.17
CA ASP A 221 1.02 18.49 -25.03
C ASP A 221 1.02 18.02 -26.49
N SER A 222 2.02 17.26 -26.94
CA SER A 222 1.99 16.60 -28.25
C SER A 222 0.96 15.46 -28.33
N VAL A 223 0.39 15.06 -27.18
CA VAL A 223 -0.62 14.02 -27.03
C VAL A 223 -1.82 14.61 -26.30
N ARG A 224 -3.03 14.25 -26.71
CA ARG A 224 -4.25 14.77 -26.07
C ARG A 224 -4.39 14.23 -24.65
N ALA A 225 -4.98 15.01 -23.74
CA ALA A 225 -5.20 14.60 -22.34
C ALA A 225 -5.90 13.22 -22.19
N GLN A 226 -6.77 12.83 -23.14
CA GLN A 226 -7.43 11.52 -23.16
C GLN A 226 -6.49 10.35 -23.52
N GLU A 227 -5.47 10.60 -24.34
CA GLU A 227 -4.46 9.60 -24.73
C GLU A 227 -3.31 9.55 -23.73
N LEU A 228 -3.07 10.64 -23.00
CA LEU A 228 -2.06 10.77 -21.95
C LEU A 228 -2.18 9.68 -20.87
N MET A 229 -3.41 9.26 -20.51
CA MET A 229 -3.64 8.14 -19.59
C MET A 229 -3.26 6.76 -20.18
N ARG A 230 -3.30 6.59 -21.51
CA ARG A 230 -2.82 5.38 -22.19
C ARG A 230 -1.30 5.37 -22.28
N VAL A 231 -0.70 6.53 -22.56
CA VAL A 231 0.76 6.77 -22.51
C VAL A 231 1.29 6.49 -21.10
N TYR A 232 0.59 6.97 -20.06
CA TYR A 232 0.87 6.66 -18.65
C TYR A 232 0.86 5.15 -18.39
N GLY A 233 -0.23 4.46 -18.75
CA GLY A 233 -0.37 3.01 -18.55
C GLY A 233 0.71 2.21 -19.27
N SER A 234 1.01 2.56 -20.52
CA SER A 234 2.07 1.93 -21.32
C SER A 234 3.46 2.16 -20.74
N LEU A 235 3.76 3.37 -20.27
CA LEU A 235 5.02 3.69 -19.59
C LEU A 235 5.19 2.84 -18.32
N TYR A 236 4.19 2.82 -17.43
CA TYR A 236 4.28 2.05 -16.20
C TYR A 236 4.30 0.53 -16.43
N TRP A 237 3.63 0.03 -17.46
CA TRP A 237 3.74 -1.38 -17.87
C TRP A 237 5.15 -1.74 -18.37
N ASN A 238 5.80 -0.84 -19.12
CA ASN A 238 7.18 -1.04 -19.55
C ASN A 238 8.16 -0.93 -18.37
N LEU A 239 7.91 -0.03 -17.41
CA LEU A 239 8.75 0.16 -16.22
C LEU A 239 8.53 -0.89 -15.13
N SER A 240 7.34 -1.47 -14.96
CA SER A 240 7.08 -2.52 -13.96
C SER A 240 7.88 -3.81 -14.19
N ASN A 241 8.35 -4.00 -15.43
CA ASN A 241 9.25 -5.08 -15.82
C ASN A 241 10.75 -4.76 -15.62
N LEU A 242 11.09 -3.52 -15.20
CA LEU A 242 12.45 -2.98 -15.14
C LEU A 242 12.82 -2.34 -13.79
N VAL A 243 11.83 -1.94 -12.98
CA VAL A 243 12.01 -1.29 -11.68
C VAL A 243 11.59 -2.28 -10.59
N HIS A 244 12.54 -2.69 -9.74
CA HIS A 244 12.30 -3.68 -8.68
C HIS A 244 11.77 -3.07 -7.36
N SER A 245 11.16 -1.89 -7.44
CA SER A 245 10.50 -1.19 -6.31
C SER A 245 9.04 -1.61 -6.19
N THR A 246 8.54 -1.77 -4.96
CA THR A 246 7.10 -1.96 -4.68
C THR A 246 6.30 -0.67 -4.87
N GLU A 247 6.95 0.49 -4.80
CA GLU A 247 6.33 1.80 -5.03
C GLU A 247 6.70 2.32 -6.44
N PRO A 248 5.71 2.74 -7.26
CA PRO A 248 5.97 3.36 -8.55
C PRO A 248 6.67 4.71 -8.37
N PRO A 249 7.75 5.02 -9.11
CA PRO A 249 8.37 6.34 -9.07
C PRO A 249 7.36 7.44 -9.46
N ARG A 250 7.36 8.58 -8.75
CA ARG A 250 6.50 9.74 -9.08
C ARG A 250 6.77 10.21 -10.52
N LEU A 251 5.69 10.40 -11.28
CA LEU A 251 5.70 10.92 -12.65
C LEU A 251 5.21 12.38 -12.66
N TYR A 252 5.99 13.24 -13.30
CA TYR A 252 5.59 14.60 -13.66
C TYR A 252 5.19 14.65 -15.14
N VAL A 253 4.06 15.28 -15.45
CA VAL A 253 3.49 15.29 -16.81
C VAL A 253 3.26 16.72 -17.28
N SER A 254 4.11 17.21 -18.19
CA SER A 254 3.99 18.58 -18.72
C SER A 254 4.84 18.78 -19.98
N SER A 255 4.79 19.97 -20.57
CA SER A 255 5.67 20.39 -21.67
C SER A 255 6.61 21.50 -21.22
N PHE A 256 7.88 21.15 -21.07
CA PHE A 256 8.91 22.00 -20.48
C PHE A 256 9.64 22.79 -21.57
N TRP A 257 8.94 23.77 -22.14
CA TRP A 257 9.43 24.71 -23.14
C TRP A 257 8.70 26.06 -23.08
N ASP A 258 9.24 27.07 -23.78
CA ASP A 258 8.70 28.45 -23.82
C ASP A 258 7.67 28.68 -24.95
N LYS A 259 7.19 27.62 -25.60
CA LYS A 259 6.12 27.69 -26.61
C LYS A 259 4.74 27.55 -25.94
N PRO A 260 3.68 28.17 -26.49
CA PRO A 260 2.31 27.83 -26.12
C PRO A 260 2.06 26.33 -26.26
N TYR A 261 1.27 25.75 -25.35
CA TYR A 261 0.80 24.37 -25.50
C TYR A 261 -0.17 24.24 -26.68
N HIS A 262 -0.32 23.01 -27.19
CA HIS A 262 -1.29 22.71 -28.23
C HIS A 262 -2.75 22.80 -27.71
N ASP A 263 -3.69 23.15 -28.58
CA ASP A 263 -5.12 23.26 -28.24
C ASP A 263 -5.66 21.93 -27.67
N GLY A 264 -6.33 22.01 -26.51
CA GLY A 264 -6.85 20.84 -25.79
C GLY A 264 -5.89 20.21 -24.78
N THR A 265 -4.78 20.89 -24.45
CA THR A 265 -3.89 20.53 -23.34
C THR A 265 -4.50 20.98 -22.00
N ASP A 266 -4.31 20.18 -20.94
CA ASP A 266 -4.68 20.58 -19.58
C ASP A 266 -3.61 21.53 -19.00
N HIS A 267 -3.83 22.83 -19.20
CA HIS A 267 -2.94 23.87 -18.71
C HIS A 267 -2.83 23.89 -17.18
N ALA A 268 -3.90 23.55 -16.45
CA ALA A 268 -3.92 23.62 -14.98
C ALA A 268 -3.08 22.49 -14.38
N LEU A 269 -3.26 21.26 -14.88
CA LEU A 269 -2.40 20.13 -14.56
C LEU A 269 -0.94 20.44 -14.90
N PHE A 270 -0.68 20.93 -16.12
CA PHE A 270 0.69 21.13 -16.61
C PHE A 270 1.46 22.21 -15.83
N GLU A 271 0.78 23.26 -15.37
CA GLU A 271 1.38 24.27 -14.50
C GLU A 271 1.56 23.75 -13.07
N LYS A 272 0.60 22.98 -12.52
CA LYS A 272 0.75 22.36 -11.20
C LYS A 272 1.93 21.38 -11.16
N GLU A 273 2.04 20.48 -12.14
CA GLU A 273 3.16 19.53 -12.26
C GLU A 273 4.52 20.25 -12.41
N LYS A 274 4.54 21.44 -13.03
CA LYS A 274 5.72 22.31 -13.07
C LYS A 274 6.05 22.92 -11.70
N GLU A 275 5.05 23.40 -10.96
CA GLU A 275 5.23 23.94 -9.61
C GLU A 275 5.73 22.86 -8.63
N ASP A 276 5.11 21.68 -8.64
CA ASP A 276 5.48 20.54 -7.79
C ASP A 276 6.91 20.03 -8.10
N LEU A 277 7.30 19.97 -9.39
CA LEU A 277 8.67 19.62 -9.80
C LEU A 277 9.69 20.67 -9.36
N LEU A 278 9.37 21.97 -9.46
CA LEU A 278 10.23 23.05 -9.00
C LEU A 278 10.36 23.06 -7.47
N TYR A 279 9.30 22.72 -6.75
CA TYR A 279 9.33 22.56 -5.28
C TYR A 279 10.23 21.39 -4.88
N GLU A 280 10.11 20.22 -5.54
CA GLU A 280 11.00 19.09 -5.28
C GLU A 280 12.47 19.48 -5.51
N LEU A 281 12.79 20.10 -6.65
CA LEU A 281 14.16 20.52 -6.99
C LEU A 281 14.77 21.54 -6.03
N ILE A 282 13.99 22.50 -5.53
CA ILE A 282 14.53 23.69 -4.84
C ILE A 282 14.39 23.60 -3.31
N VAL A 283 13.43 22.84 -2.82
CA VAL A 283 13.13 22.71 -1.38
C VAL A 283 13.37 21.29 -0.91
N THR A 284 12.67 20.30 -1.46
CA THR A 284 12.71 18.91 -0.97
C THR A 284 14.09 18.29 -1.12
N ILE A 285 14.73 18.41 -2.29
CA ILE A 285 16.04 17.79 -2.55
C ILE A 285 17.16 18.40 -1.70
N PRO A 286 17.33 19.74 -1.60
CA PRO A 286 18.34 20.30 -0.72
C PRO A 286 18.18 19.88 0.75
N LEU A 287 16.94 19.87 1.27
CA LEU A 287 16.67 19.44 2.66
C LEU A 287 16.98 17.94 2.87
N GLN A 288 16.51 17.06 1.97
CA GLN A 288 16.68 15.62 2.12
C GLN A 288 18.06 15.09 1.68
N SER A 289 18.87 15.87 0.97
CA SER A 289 20.19 15.45 0.49
C SER A 289 21.11 14.98 1.62
N LEU A 290 21.03 15.63 2.79
CA LEU A 290 21.80 15.27 3.97
C LEU A 290 21.45 13.85 4.44
N ASP A 291 20.16 13.59 4.70
CA ASP A 291 19.68 12.31 5.20
C ASP A 291 19.95 11.17 4.21
N ARG A 292 19.80 11.44 2.90
CA ARG A 292 20.13 10.49 1.83
C ARG A 292 21.62 10.12 1.85
N ARG A 293 22.51 11.08 2.11
CA ARG A 293 23.97 10.84 2.21
C ARG A 293 24.36 10.10 3.47
N VAL A 294 23.78 10.43 4.62
CA VAL A 294 23.97 9.68 5.88
C VAL A 294 23.49 8.23 5.70
N THR A 295 22.31 8.03 5.12
CA THR A 295 21.73 6.69 4.86
C THR A 295 22.59 5.89 3.87
N SER A 296 23.07 6.52 2.79
CA SER A 296 24.00 5.91 1.83
C SER A 296 25.30 5.49 2.53
N MET A 297 25.81 6.31 3.46
CA MET A 297 27.00 5.98 4.25
C MET A 297 26.78 4.81 5.22
N MET A 298 25.60 4.72 5.84
CA MET A 298 25.24 3.59 6.73
C MET A 298 25.15 2.28 5.94
N ARG A 299 24.49 2.29 4.78
CA ARG A 299 24.45 1.14 3.85
C ARG A 299 25.88 0.74 3.47
N ARG A 300 26.70 1.71 3.07
CA ARG A 300 28.08 1.46 2.67
C ARG A 300 28.94 0.86 3.79
N ALA A 301 28.86 1.40 5.00
CA ALA A 301 29.57 0.86 6.15
C ALA A 301 29.17 -0.60 6.46
N SER A 302 27.88 -0.92 6.27
CA SER A 302 27.35 -2.28 6.41
C SER A 302 27.90 -3.21 5.33
N ASP A 303 27.84 -2.83 4.06
CA ASP A 303 28.35 -3.64 2.94
C ASP A 303 29.84 -3.96 3.09
N VAL A 304 30.64 -2.96 3.49
CA VAL A 304 32.08 -3.11 3.76
C VAL A 304 32.33 -4.06 4.94
N LEU A 305 31.54 -3.98 6.01
CA LEU A 305 31.64 -4.88 7.16
C LEU A 305 31.34 -6.33 6.75
N LEU A 306 30.22 -6.58 6.06
CA LEU A 306 29.80 -7.93 5.67
C LEU A 306 30.78 -8.56 4.66
N PHE A 307 31.26 -7.78 3.70
CA PHE A 307 32.30 -8.21 2.76
C PHE A 307 33.64 -8.52 3.44
N ALA A 308 34.09 -7.65 4.36
CA ALA A 308 35.32 -7.85 5.12
C ALA A 308 35.25 -9.13 5.96
N LEU A 309 34.10 -9.42 6.60
CA LEU A 309 33.87 -10.66 7.33
C LEU A 309 33.97 -11.90 6.42
N ILE A 310 33.36 -11.87 5.23
CA ILE A 310 33.46 -12.95 4.25
C ILE A 310 34.91 -13.16 3.76
N CYS A 311 35.62 -12.07 3.41
CA CYS A 311 37.02 -12.17 2.96
C CYS A 311 37.98 -12.61 4.07
N ALA A 312 37.75 -12.19 5.31
CA ALA A 312 38.48 -12.67 6.49
C ALA A 312 38.21 -14.16 6.76
N SER A 313 36.95 -14.59 6.63
CA SER A 313 36.50 -15.97 6.78
C SER A 313 37.10 -16.90 5.70
N TYR A 314 37.17 -16.42 4.46
CA TYR A 314 37.93 -17.06 3.38
C TYR A 314 39.42 -17.16 3.70
N ARG A 315 40.05 -16.04 4.10
CA ARG A 315 41.49 -15.96 4.37
C ARG A 315 41.94 -16.88 5.50
N THR A 316 41.08 -17.07 6.51
CA THR A 316 41.29 -17.95 7.66
C THR A 316 41.29 -19.44 7.24
N ARG A 317 40.57 -19.81 6.18
CA ARG A 317 40.49 -21.18 5.65
C ARG A 317 41.60 -21.53 4.63
N LEU A 318 42.41 -20.56 4.20
CA LEU A 318 43.49 -20.80 3.22
C LEU A 318 44.78 -21.34 3.88
N PRO A 319 45.27 -22.54 3.49
CA PRO A 319 46.52 -23.09 4.02
C PRO A 319 47.75 -22.33 3.49
N ALA A 320 48.80 -22.24 4.32
CA ALA A 320 49.98 -21.44 4.01
C ALA A 320 50.78 -21.95 2.79
N VAL A 321 50.96 -23.29 2.67
CA VAL A 321 51.95 -23.90 1.75
C VAL A 321 51.29 -24.70 0.61
N PHE A 322 50.58 -25.79 0.90
CA PHE A 322 49.96 -26.68 -0.10
C PHE A 322 48.43 -26.76 0.02
N GLY A 323 47.75 -27.14 -1.06
CA GLY A 323 46.30 -27.42 -1.07
C GLY A 323 45.36 -26.24 -1.30
N LYS A 324 45.89 -25.04 -1.60
CA LYS A 324 45.11 -23.79 -1.74
C LYS A 324 43.88 -23.93 -2.64
N ASN A 325 44.02 -24.48 -3.85
CA ASN A 325 42.88 -24.60 -4.79
C ASN A 325 41.75 -25.48 -4.23
N LYS A 326 42.08 -26.58 -3.55
CA LYS A 326 41.07 -27.45 -2.91
C LYS A 326 40.37 -26.75 -1.74
N ALA A 327 41.07 -25.89 -1.01
CA ALA A 327 40.48 -25.05 0.03
C ALA A 327 39.61 -23.91 -0.55
N LYS A 328 39.95 -23.38 -1.74
CA LYS A 328 39.11 -22.40 -2.45
C LYS A 328 37.77 -22.99 -2.87
N GLU A 329 37.77 -24.14 -3.53
CA GLU A 329 36.51 -24.79 -3.95
C GLU A 329 35.64 -25.16 -2.75
N ARG A 330 36.23 -25.76 -1.72
CA ARG A 330 35.53 -26.08 -0.47
C ARG A 330 34.89 -24.86 0.20
N PHE A 331 35.53 -23.69 0.16
CA PHE A 331 34.93 -22.45 0.67
C PHE A 331 33.68 -22.03 -0.12
N TYR A 332 33.66 -22.24 -1.45
CA TYR A 332 32.49 -21.94 -2.26
C TYR A 332 31.36 -22.96 -2.06
N GLU A 333 31.69 -24.23 -1.83
CA GLU A 333 30.74 -25.30 -1.45
C GLU A 333 30.11 -25.04 -0.07
N GLU A 334 30.91 -24.60 0.91
CA GLU A 334 30.45 -24.28 2.27
C GLU A 334 29.87 -22.86 2.42
N TYR A 335 29.78 -22.07 1.34
CA TYR A 335 29.53 -20.62 1.40
C TYR A 335 28.26 -20.23 2.16
N GLU A 336 27.13 -20.89 1.89
CA GLU A 336 25.85 -20.63 2.56
C GLU A 336 25.92 -20.90 4.07
N THR A 337 26.59 -21.99 4.46
CA THR A 337 26.83 -22.32 5.88
C THR A 337 27.72 -21.28 6.56
N ILE A 338 28.71 -20.74 5.83
CA ILE A 338 29.60 -19.68 6.34
C ILE A 338 28.84 -18.36 6.50
N VAL A 339 28.00 -17.99 5.53
CA VAL A 339 27.10 -16.83 5.61
C VAL A 339 26.18 -16.96 6.83
N LYS A 340 25.58 -18.12 7.05
CA LYS A 340 24.68 -18.40 8.17
C LYS A 340 25.35 -18.29 9.55
N ASP A 341 26.56 -18.82 9.69
CA ASP A 341 27.36 -18.68 10.92
C ASP A 341 27.71 -17.21 11.20
N LEU A 342 28.16 -16.47 10.19
CA LEU A 342 28.46 -15.04 10.31
C LEU A 342 27.20 -14.20 10.58
N ALA A 343 26.08 -14.51 9.92
CA ALA A 343 24.78 -13.85 10.13
C ALA A 343 24.32 -13.97 11.58
N SER A 344 24.40 -15.18 12.13
CA SER A 344 24.12 -15.47 13.54
C SER A 344 25.08 -14.72 14.49
N ARG A 345 26.40 -14.90 14.31
CA ARG A 345 27.45 -14.32 15.17
C ARG A 345 27.44 -12.79 15.19
N TYR A 346 27.01 -12.14 14.12
CA TYR A 346 27.00 -10.68 13.99
C TYR A 346 25.60 -10.05 13.99
N HIS A 347 24.54 -10.83 14.21
CA HIS A 347 23.13 -10.38 14.27
C HIS A 347 22.69 -9.59 13.01
N THR A 348 22.80 -10.23 11.85
CA THR A 348 22.42 -9.65 10.55
C THR A 348 21.68 -10.69 9.70
N SER A 349 21.06 -10.27 8.59
CA SER A 349 20.34 -11.17 7.69
C SER A 349 21.30 -11.92 6.76
N GLU A 350 21.02 -13.20 6.48
CA GLU A 350 21.74 -14.00 5.49
C GLU A 350 21.71 -13.33 4.10
N ASN A 351 20.57 -12.71 3.74
CA ASN A 351 20.37 -12.03 2.45
C ASN A 351 21.16 -10.72 2.29
N SER A 352 21.76 -10.18 3.37
CA SER A 352 22.58 -8.97 3.32
C SER A 352 24.03 -9.24 2.88
N PHE A 353 24.45 -10.52 2.85
CA PHE A 353 25.79 -10.87 2.39
C PHE A 353 25.90 -10.90 0.85
N PRO A 354 27.10 -10.64 0.29
CA PRO A 354 27.41 -10.89 -1.11
C PRO A 354 26.98 -12.27 -1.61
N THR A 355 26.67 -12.39 -2.90
CA THR A 355 26.44 -13.72 -3.50
C THR A 355 27.75 -14.50 -3.65
N CYS A 356 27.68 -15.84 -3.59
CA CYS A 356 28.84 -16.71 -3.85
C CYS A 356 29.44 -16.44 -5.26
N ALA A 357 28.59 -16.10 -6.24
CA ALA A 357 29.02 -15.75 -7.60
C ALA A 357 29.84 -14.45 -7.65
N ASP A 358 29.38 -13.37 -6.99
CA ASP A 358 30.11 -12.10 -6.90
C ASP A 358 31.48 -12.29 -6.22
N VAL A 359 31.50 -13.01 -5.09
CA VAL A 359 32.73 -13.26 -4.31
C VAL A 359 33.72 -14.12 -5.10
N ARG A 360 33.25 -15.16 -5.79
CA ARG A 360 34.08 -15.99 -6.68
C ARG A 360 34.67 -15.17 -7.84
N ALA A 361 33.88 -14.30 -8.47
CA ALA A 361 34.35 -13.43 -9.54
C ALA A 361 35.44 -12.46 -9.07
N PHE A 362 35.30 -11.90 -7.86
CA PHE A 362 36.30 -11.01 -7.26
C PHE A 362 37.58 -11.73 -6.81
N LEU A 363 37.47 -12.86 -6.10
CA LEU A 363 38.64 -13.64 -5.63
C LEU A 363 39.43 -14.32 -6.77
N THR A 364 38.92 -14.24 -8.00
CA THR A 364 39.64 -14.62 -9.23
C THR A 364 40.48 -13.45 -9.78
N ARG A 365 40.13 -12.20 -9.47
CA ARG A 365 40.80 -10.97 -9.97
C ARG A 365 41.83 -10.38 -9.00
N VAL A 366 41.84 -10.80 -7.73
CA VAL A 366 42.66 -10.19 -6.66
C VAL A 366 43.46 -11.24 -5.89
N ASP A 367 44.73 -10.97 -5.60
CA ASP A 367 45.50 -11.82 -4.67
C ASP A 367 45.12 -11.54 -3.21
N SER A 368 44.42 -12.50 -2.62
CA SER A 368 44.01 -12.52 -1.22
C SER A 368 45.13 -12.73 -0.19
N LYS A 369 46.39 -12.95 -0.60
CA LYS A 369 47.51 -13.32 0.29
C LYS A 369 47.65 -12.40 1.51
N ASP A 370 47.52 -11.09 1.27
CA ASP A 370 47.77 -10.02 2.25
C ASP A 370 46.49 -9.54 2.97
N PHE A 371 45.33 -10.12 2.66
CA PHE A 371 44.09 -9.83 3.38
C PHE A 371 44.24 -10.17 4.88
N PRO A 372 43.71 -9.36 5.80
CA PRO A 372 43.60 -9.74 7.20
C PRO A 372 42.63 -10.93 7.38
N ASP A 373 43.01 -11.84 8.27
CA ASP A 373 42.11 -12.88 8.80
C ASP A 373 41.18 -12.31 9.89
N ILE A 374 40.25 -13.13 10.38
CA ILE A 374 39.20 -12.67 11.30
C ILE A 374 39.77 -12.21 12.65
N GLU A 375 40.82 -12.88 13.14
CA GLU A 375 41.52 -12.50 14.37
C GLU A 375 42.21 -11.13 14.24
N LYS A 376 42.83 -10.84 13.09
CA LYS A 376 43.41 -9.50 12.82
C LYS A 376 42.32 -8.43 12.69
N LEU A 377 41.16 -8.77 12.12
CA LEU A 377 40.03 -7.84 12.01
C LEU A 377 39.47 -7.46 13.38
N GLU A 378 39.32 -8.45 14.27
CA GLU A 378 38.92 -8.26 15.67
C GLU A 378 39.98 -7.49 16.47
N LYS A 379 41.26 -7.90 16.40
CA LYS A 379 42.37 -7.27 17.14
C LYS A 379 42.64 -5.81 16.73
N ARG A 380 42.35 -5.44 15.47
CA ARG A 380 42.40 -4.04 15.00
C ARG A 380 41.19 -3.21 15.44
N GLY A 381 40.17 -3.83 16.04
CA GLY A 381 38.95 -3.17 16.50
C GLY A 381 37.99 -2.76 15.36
N TRP A 382 38.27 -3.11 14.11
CA TRP A 382 37.54 -2.61 12.94
C TRP A 382 36.08 -3.05 12.90
N ILE A 383 35.75 -4.27 13.34
CA ILE A 383 34.35 -4.72 13.49
C ILE A 383 33.60 -3.80 14.47
N LYS A 384 34.16 -3.57 15.67
CA LYS A 384 33.53 -2.76 16.72
C LYS A 384 33.38 -1.31 16.29
N LEU A 385 34.38 -0.77 15.59
CA LEU A 385 34.38 0.59 15.06
C LEU A 385 33.37 0.79 13.93
N LEU A 386 33.29 -0.13 12.97
CA LEU A 386 32.26 -0.08 11.92
C LEU A 386 30.85 -0.22 12.51
N LYS A 387 30.64 -1.17 13.44
CA LYS A 387 29.36 -1.33 14.13
C LYS A 387 28.93 -0.06 14.88
N SER A 388 29.78 0.55 15.72
CA SER A 388 29.38 1.82 16.37
C SER A 388 29.10 2.94 15.36
N THR A 389 29.79 2.92 14.22
CA THR A 389 29.57 3.91 13.15
C THR A 389 28.19 3.74 12.51
N ILE A 390 27.76 2.49 12.27
CA ILE A 390 26.44 2.14 11.74
C ILE A 390 25.33 2.35 12.77
N ASP A 391 25.52 1.85 13.99
CA ASP A 391 24.46 1.73 15.00
C ASP A 391 24.27 3.02 15.83
N VAL A 392 25.29 3.89 15.89
CA VAL A 392 25.31 5.05 16.81
C VAL A 392 25.76 6.35 16.14
N ASP A 393 26.94 6.37 15.52
CA ASP A 393 27.57 7.64 15.13
C ASP A 393 26.94 8.26 13.87
N LEU A 394 26.59 7.47 12.84
CA LEU A 394 25.87 7.97 11.67
C LEU A 394 24.38 8.27 11.95
N PRO A 395 23.61 7.43 12.67
CA PRO A 395 22.23 7.77 13.05
C PRO A 395 22.10 9.08 13.84
N ARG A 396 23.11 9.45 14.64
CA ARG A 396 23.14 10.74 15.35
C ARG A 396 23.22 11.97 14.43
N LEU A 397 23.63 11.80 13.18
CA LEU A 397 23.64 12.88 12.18
C LEU A 397 22.26 13.11 11.55
N LEU A 398 21.33 12.15 11.69
CA LEU A 398 19.93 12.30 11.29
C LEU A 398 19.19 13.12 12.36
N GLN A 399 19.30 14.45 12.27
CA GLN A 399 18.41 15.32 13.04
C GLN A 399 16.99 15.27 12.45
N PRO A 400 15.93 15.25 13.28
CA PRO A 400 14.57 15.30 12.76
C PRO A 400 14.34 16.63 12.04
N LEU A 401 14.09 16.59 10.72
CA LEU A 401 13.71 17.73 9.87
C LEU A 401 12.44 18.49 10.33
N LYS A 402 11.83 18.13 11.47
CA LYS A 402 10.66 18.80 12.06
C LYS A 402 10.86 20.31 12.32
N GLU A 403 12.08 20.79 12.49
CA GLU A 403 12.36 22.23 12.66
C GLU A 403 12.39 23.02 11.34
N TYR A 404 12.42 22.34 10.19
CA TYR A 404 12.52 22.96 8.84
C TYR A 404 11.50 22.45 7.83
N SER A 405 10.71 21.42 8.18
CA SER A 405 9.59 20.92 7.37
C SER A 405 8.38 21.85 7.49
N MET A 406 7.93 22.42 6.37
CA MET A 406 6.70 23.22 6.35
C MET A 406 5.49 22.30 6.33
N SER A 407 4.96 22.02 7.52
CA SER A 407 3.83 21.11 7.74
C SER A 407 2.46 21.74 7.43
N ASP A 408 2.39 23.05 7.18
CA ASP A 408 1.15 23.73 6.79
C ASP A 408 1.05 23.84 5.24
N PRO A 409 -0.01 23.27 4.61
CA PRO A 409 -0.29 23.45 3.18
C PRO A 409 -0.41 24.92 2.72
N ARG A 410 -0.72 25.85 3.63
CA ARG A 410 -0.78 27.30 3.37
C ARG A 410 0.63 27.88 3.21
N GLU A 411 1.56 27.53 4.10
CA GLU A 411 2.97 27.94 4.00
C GLU A 411 3.60 27.42 2.70
N GLN A 412 3.31 26.18 2.31
CA GLN A 412 3.76 25.61 1.04
C GLN A 412 3.24 26.42 -0.17
N ARG A 413 1.93 26.73 -0.21
CA ARG A 413 1.32 27.57 -1.25
C ARG A 413 1.94 28.98 -1.31
N ASP A 414 2.24 29.59 -0.18
CA ASP A 414 2.79 30.95 -0.14
C ASP A 414 4.29 31.00 -0.47
N ALA A 415 5.06 29.96 -0.13
CA ALA A 415 6.42 29.78 -0.63
C ALA A 415 6.45 29.61 -2.16
N ILE A 416 5.56 28.79 -2.73
CA ILE A 416 5.43 28.61 -4.19
C ILE A 416 5.13 29.95 -4.87
N LYS A 417 4.17 30.73 -4.37
CA LYS A 417 3.86 32.09 -4.89
C LYS A 417 5.05 33.04 -4.79
N LEU A 418 5.75 33.08 -3.65
CA LEU A 418 6.91 33.94 -3.43
C LEU A 418 8.07 33.57 -4.39
N GLN A 419 8.26 32.27 -4.60
CA GLN A 419 9.28 31.70 -5.48
C GLN A 419 8.99 31.96 -6.97
N ARG A 420 7.73 31.80 -7.41
CA ARG A 420 7.28 32.17 -8.78
C ARG A 420 7.52 33.65 -9.06
N LYS A 421 7.19 34.53 -8.08
CA LYS A 421 7.44 35.97 -8.13
C LYS A 421 8.93 36.32 -8.16
N TYR A 422 9.77 35.61 -7.39
CA TYR A 422 11.22 35.81 -7.35
C TYR A 422 11.92 35.40 -8.67
N MET A 423 11.50 34.29 -9.30
CA MET A 423 12.04 33.91 -10.62
C MET A 423 11.65 34.93 -11.69
N GLN A 424 10.36 35.31 -11.75
CA GLN A 424 9.87 36.31 -12.71
C GLN A 424 10.55 37.68 -12.56
N GLN A 425 10.87 38.12 -11.34
CA GLN A 425 11.54 39.39 -11.09
C GLN A 425 13.04 39.39 -11.44
N ARG A 426 13.69 38.22 -11.55
CA ARG A 426 15.13 38.12 -11.80
C ARG A 426 15.49 37.72 -13.23
N ALA A 427 14.52 37.22 -14.00
CA ALA A 427 14.63 36.91 -15.43
C ALA A 427 14.81 38.14 -16.35
N SER A 428 14.73 39.37 -15.82
CA SER A 428 14.88 40.61 -16.60
C SER A 428 16.32 40.93 -17.03
N ALA A 429 17.29 40.04 -16.77
CA ALA A 429 18.65 40.14 -17.28
C ALA A 429 18.76 39.36 -18.61
N ALA A 430 18.85 40.09 -19.72
CA ALA A 430 18.86 39.49 -21.06
C ALA A 430 20.03 38.50 -21.24
N PRO A 431 19.81 37.33 -21.88
CA PRO A 431 20.88 36.39 -22.18
C PRO A 431 21.88 37.01 -23.19
N PRO A 432 23.17 36.63 -23.13
CA PRO A 432 24.17 37.18 -24.04
C PRO A 432 23.88 36.78 -25.50
N ALA A 433 23.88 37.75 -26.40
CA ALA A 433 23.71 37.51 -27.82
C ALA A 433 24.81 36.58 -28.37
N ARG A 434 24.43 35.61 -29.21
CA ARG A 434 25.37 34.67 -29.84
C ARG A 434 26.42 35.42 -30.66
N ALA A 435 27.68 35.41 -30.19
CA ALA A 435 28.82 35.88 -30.97
C ALA A 435 29.08 34.91 -32.14
N ALA A 436 28.64 35.29 -33.34
CA ALA A 436 28.89 34.53 -34.56
C ALA A 436 30.31 34.78 -35.07
N THR A 437 31.28 33.97 -34.63
CA THR A 437 32.64 33.99 -35.20
C THR A 437 33.34 32.63 -35.10
N VAL A 438 33.32 31.87 -36.21
CA VAL A 438 34.40 30.93 -36.56
C VAL A 438 34.73 31.12 -38.04
N ALA A 439 35.62 32.07 -38.34
CA ALA A 439 36.29 32.17 -39.64
C ALA A 439 37.61 32.93 -39.46
N SER A 440 38.75 32.24 -39.62
CA SER A 440 40.13 32.75 -39.56
C SER A 440 40.53 33.39 -38.20
N LEU A 441 41.74 33.20 -37.66
CA LEU A 441 43.07 33.32 -38.28
C LEU A 441 44.09 32.42 -37.56
N GLY A 442 45.19 32.10 -38.25
CA GLY A 442 46.43 31.68 -37.60
C GLY A 442 47.40 32.87 -37.46
N GLY A 443 48.42 32.74 -36.61
CA GLY A 443 49.58 33.65 -36.58
C GLY A 443 49.85 34.32 -35.23
N ASN A 444 50.80 33.74 -34.51
CA ASN A 444 51.87 34.33 -33.68
C ASN A 444 51.66 35.54 -32.74
N ASP A 445 52.15 35.30 -31.51
CA ASP A 445 52.93 36.17 -30.60
C ASP A 445 52.27 37.23 -29.66
N PRO A 446 52.85 37.43 -28.43
CA PRO A 446 52.34 38.31 -27.33
C PRO A 446 52.95 39.76 -27.42
N PRO A 447 52.71 40.77 -26.51
CA PRO A 447 52.42 40.65 -25.07
C PRO A 447 51.62 41.78 -24.32
N SER A 448 51.51 41.61 -22.99
CA SER A 448 51.48 42.64 -21.91
C SER A 448 50.38 43.73 -21.82
N ALA A 449 49.76 43.85 -20.63
CA ALA A 449 49.90 45.01 -19.72
C ALA A 449 49.04 44.86 -18.43
N THR A 450 49.51 45.42 -17.31
CA THR A 450 48.70 45.76 -16.10
C THR A 450 48.63 47.29 -15.97
N PRO A 451 47.70 47.89 -15.19
CA PRO A 451 48.08 48.28 -13.82
C PRO A 451 46.97 48.45 -12.74
N LYS A 452 47.36 48.12 -11.50
CA LYS A 452 47.19 48.82 -10.19
C LYS A 452 45.83 49.41 -9.71
N ALA A 453 45.41 48.80 -8.59
CA ALA A 453 44.78 49.29 -7.35
C ALA A 453 44.88 50.78 -6.91
N VAL A 454 43.91 51.18 -6.07
CA VAL A 454 44.03 52.23 -5.00
C VAL A 454 43.31 51.75 -3.71
N VAL A 455 43.76 52.24 -2.54
CA VAL A 455 43.40 51.82 -1.17
C VAL A 455 42.92 53.04 -0.36
N SER A 456 41.94 52.88 0.55
CA SER A 456 41.90 53.65 1.83
C SER A 456 40.89 53.09 2.88
N PRO A 457 41.06 53.39 4.20
CA PRO A 457 40.45 52.65 5.32
C PRO A 457 39.50 53.52 6.21
N PRO A 458 38.94 53.02 7.34
CA PRO A 458 37.84 53.68 8.08
C PRO A 458 38.29 54.45 9.35
N PRO A 459 37.38 55.21 9.99
CA PRO A 459 37.52 55.70 11.37
C PRO A 459 36.63 54.94 12.39
N ALA A 460 36.90 55.13 13.69
CA ALA A 460 36.26 54.42 14.81
C ALA A 460 35.96 55.35 16.02
N ALA A 461 35.38 54.75 17.07
CA ALA A 461 35.28 55.19 18.48
C ALA A 461 34.11 56.09 18.96
N ALA A 462 33.14 55.47 19.67
CA ALA A 462 32.85 55.54 21.13
C ALA A 462 32.66 56.92 21.85
N PRO A 463 32.29 57.01 23.17
CA PRO A 463 31.67 56.05 24.13
C PRO A 463 30.48 56.64 24.98
N ALA A 464 30.03 55.87 26.01
CA ALA A 464 29.35 56.30 27.26
C ALA A 464 27.88 56.80 27.19
N ALA A 465 27.05 56.79 28.26
CA ALA A 465 26.92 56.03 29.52
C ALA A 465 25.55 56.40 30.16
N GLY A 466 24.97 55.60 31.08
CA GLY A 466 23.76 56.04 31.83
C GLY A 466 22.95 54.96 32.57
N SER A 467 22.88 55.09 33.89
CA SER A 467 22.31 54.21 34.93
C SER A 467 20.82 54.45 35.29
N VAL A 468 20.34 53.76 36.36
CA VAL A 468 19.11 53.97 37.20
C VAL A 468 17.89 53.11 36.78
N SER A 469 17.49 52.03 37.49
CA SER A 469 16.66 51.89 38.74
C SER A 469 15.16 52.21 38.54
N SER A 470 14.16 51.65 39.25
CA SER A 470 14.05 50.76 40.43
C SER A 470 12.57 50.33 40.71
N THR A 471 12.33 49.36 41.63
CA THR A 471 11.13 49.18 42.53
C THR A 471 9.73 48.90 41.90
N THR A 472 8.75 48.17 42.46
CA THR A 472 8.57 47.36 43.72
C THR A 472 7.28 46.49 43.65
N ASP A 473 7.18 45.53 44.58
CA ASP A 473 6.01 44.85 45.24
C ASP A 473 4.57 45.42 44.99
N THR A 474 3.45 44.69 45.18
CA THR A 474 3.08 43.90 46.39
C THR A 474 1.87 42.95 46.17
N GLN A 475 1.61 42.11 47.19
CA GLN A 475 0.61 41.05 47.36
C GLN A 475 -0.88 41.49 47.44
N ALA A 476 -1.81 40.52 47.29
CA ALA A 476 -3.07 40.44 48.05
C ALA A 476 -3.56 38.97 48.20
N GLN A 477 -4.24 38.63 49.29
CA GLN A 477 -4.65 37.27 49.71
C GLN A 477 -6.10 37.24 50.25
N ILE A 478 -6.87 36.16 49.95
CA ILE A 478 -7.70 35.31 50.87
C ILE A 478 -8.88 36.02 51.63
N PRO A 479 -10.06 35.40 52.00
CA PRO A 479 -10.43 33.98 52.28
C PRO A 479 -11.59 33.42 51.41
N GLY A 480 -12.10 32.17 51.46
CA GLY A 480 -12.14 31.05 52.43
C GLY A 480 -13.62 30.58 52.59
N ALA A 481 -14.06 29.41 53.07
CA ALA A 481 -13.53 28.14 53.61
C ALA A 481 -14.75 27.16 53.80
N ALA A 482 -14.70 25.85 54.11
CA ALA A 482 -13.74 24.74 54.01
C ALA A 482 -14.40 23.41 54.51
N THR A 483 -14.15 22.23 53.92
CA THR A 483 -14.50 20.90 54.50
C THR A 483 -13.53 19.78 54.09
N THR A 484 -13.06 19.00 55.07
CA THR A 484 -12.12 17.87 54.95
C THR A 484 -12.69 16.61 55.63
N ALA A 485 -12.43 15.42 55.07
CA ALA A 485 -12.09 14.17 55.78
C ALA A 485 -12.16 12.92 54.86
N SER A 486 -11.01 12.33 54.50
CA SER A 486 -10.86 10.86 54.21
C SER A 486 -9.45 10.38 53.76
N ASN A 487 -8.42 11.25 53.60
CA ASN A 487 -7.18 10.85 52.91
C ASN A 487 -6.12 10.09 53.75
N ASP A 488 -6.14 10.19 55.08
CA ASP A 488 -4.99 9.80 55.92
C ASP A 488 -4.67 8.28 55.94
N GLN A 489 -5.60 7.42 55.51
CA GLN A 489 -5.34 5.97 55.38
C GLN A 489 -4.63 5.57 54.07
N MET A 490 -4.74 6.38 53.01
CA MET A 490 -4.15 6.02 51.71
C MET A 490 -2.65 6.38 51.66
N GLU A 491 -2.25 7.46 52.32
CA GLU A 491 -0.87 7.95 52.34
C GLU A 491 0.08 7.02 53.12
N LEU A 492 -0.36 6.49 54.27
CA LEU A 492 0.41 5.53 55.08
C LEU A 492 0.67 4.21 54.34
N THR A 493 -0.33 3.75 53.56
CA THR A 493 -0.22 2.54 52.73
C THR A 493 0.77 2.74 51.58
N MET A 494 0.75 3.92 50.96
CA MET A 494 1.62 4.25 49.83
C MET A 494 3.10 4.47 50.25
N GLN A 495 3.35 5.11 51.40
CA GLN A 495 4.71 5.26 51.95
C GLN A 495 5.35 3.90 52.28
N THR A 496 4.57 2.97 52.84
CA THR A 496 5.07 1.62 53.17
C THR A 496 5.49 0.84 51.91
N HIS A 497 4.73 0.98 50.81
CA HIS A 497 5.05 0.35 49.53
C HIS A 497 6.28 0.98 48.83
N LEU A 498 6.44 2.31 48.91
CA LEU A 498 7.60 3.01 48.37
C LEU A 498 8.91 2.66 49.12
N MET A 499 8.88 2.45 50.43
CA MET A 499 10.07 2.00 51.18
C MET A 499 10.48 0.56 50.84
N ALA A 500 9.52 -0.34 50.58
CA ALA A 500 9.80 -1.69 50.11
C ALA A 500 10.47 -1.67 48.72
N LEU A 501 9.95 -0.85 47.79
CA LEU A 501 10.52 -0.70 46.45
C LEU A 501 11.89 -0.01 46.45
N LYS A 502 12.19 0.87 47.41
CA LYS A 502 13.55 1.41 47.59
C LYS A 502 14.55 0.34 48.04
N ARG A 503 14.22 -0.46 49.06
CA ARG A 503 15.13 -1.52 49.55
C ARG A 503 15.51 -2.52 48.47
N VAL A 504 14.54 -3.01 47.68
CA VAL A 504 14.81 -3.92 46.56
C VAL A 504 15.69 -3.29 45.47
N ARG A 505 15.64 -1.95 45.31
CA ARG A 505 16.43 -1.21 44.33
C ARG A 505 17.82 -0.83 44.84
N GLU A 506 18.00 -0.73 46.15
CA GLU A 506 19.28 -0.51 46.83
C GLU A 506 20.07 -1.83 46.94
N GLU A 507 19.44 -2.95 47.31
CA GLU A 507 20.07 -4.29 47.33
C GLU A 507 20.52 -4.78 45.92
N ALA A 508 19.83 -4.33 44.86
CA ALA A 508 20.21 -4.60 43.48
C ALA A 508 21.38 -3.74 42.98
N ALA A 509 21.72 -2.64 43.68
CA ALA A 509 22.81 -1.74 43.29
C ALA A 509 24.17 -2.14 43.90
N GLU A 510 24.18 -2.83 45.04
CA GLU A 510 25.42 -3.23 45.73
C GLU A 510 26.08 -4.50 45.16
N ASN A 511 25.35 -5.31 44.37
CA ASN A 511 25.83 -6.62 43.90
C ASN A 511 26.39 -6.65 42.45
N GLY A 512 26.51 -5.50 41.78
CA GLY A 512 27.52 -5.26 40.74
C GLY A 512 27.70 -6.27 39.59
N GLU A 513 26.67 -6.91 39.04
CA GLU A 513 26.77 -7.73 37.81
C GLU A 513 25.90 -7.18 36.66
N ALA A 514 26.53 -6.89 35.52
CA ALA A 514 25.87 -6.37 34.34
C ALA A 514 25.93 -7.38 33.17
N GLY A 515 24.78 -8.02 32.91
CA GLY A 515 24.52 -8.80 31.70
C GLY A 515 24.29 -10.29 31.96
N LEU A 516 23.16 -10.81 31.45
CA LEU A 516 23.08 -12.04 30.65
C LEU A 516 21.63 -12.21 30.15
N GLY A 517 21.41 -11.93 28.86
CA GLY A 517 20.18 -12.30 28.17
C GLY A 517 20.27 -13.72 27.59
N ASP A 518 20.65 -14.73 28.39
CA ASP A 518 20.65 -16.14 27.94
C ASP A 518 20.77 -17.19 29.08
N THR A 519 20.05 -17.01 30.21
CA THR A 519 20.04 -18.02 31.30
C THR A 519 18.70 -18.16 32.05
N LEU A 520 17.61 -18.44 31.34
CA LEU A 520 16.31 -18.78 31.96
C LEU A 520 15.70 -20.12 31.48
N VAL A 521 16.55 -21.13 31.23
CA VAL A 521 16.13 -22.51 30.87
C VAL A 521 16.75 -23.60 31.77
N SER A 522 17.78 -23.33 32.56
CA SER A 522 18.62 -24.38 33.18
C SER A 522 18.61 -24.49 34.71
N GLN A 523 17.94 -23.61 35.46
CA GLN A 523 17.88 -23.66 36.94
C GLN A 523 16.47 -23.61 37.52
N LEU A 524 15.69 -24.67 37.26
CA LEU A 524 14.57 -25.06 38.14
C LEU A 524 15.03 -26.19 39.08
N PRO A 525 14.59 -26.21 40.35
CA PRO A 525 15.05 -27.20 41.32
C PRO A 525 14.65 -28.62 40.89
N LYS A 526 15.64 -29.53 40.85
CA LYS A 526 15.44 -30.96 40.57
C LYS A 526 14.80 -31.72 41.75
N LYS A 527 13.59 -31.31 42.14
CA LYS A 527 12.63 -32.18 42.83
C LYS A 527 11.35 -32.17 42.01
N ARG A 528 10.95 -33.36 41.53
CA ARG A 528 9.60 -33.53 40.96
C ARG A 528 8.60 -33.11 42.05
N PRO A 529 7.76 -32.09 41.85
CA PRO A 529 6.49 -32.09 42.56
C PRO A 529 5.74 -33.31 42.06
N GLU A 530 5.18 -34.11 42.98
CA GLU A 530 4.17 -35.07 42.58
C GLU A 530 3.05 -34.27 41.91
N VAL A 531 2.76 -34.61 40.65
CA VAL A 531 1.70 -33.96 39.91
C VAL A 531 0.39 -34.43 40.53
N ALA A 532 -0.10 -33.66 41.50
CA ALA A 532 -1.49 -33.66 41.87
C ALA A 532 -2.27 -33.24 40.62
N VAL A 533 -2.63 -34.23 39.79
CA VAL A 533 -3.48 -34.06 38.63
C VAL A 533 -4.81 -33.55 39.17
N CYS A 534 -5.00 -32.23 39.10
CA CYS A 534 -6.25 -31.60 39.48
C CYS A 534 -7.27 -31.82 38.37
N THR A 535 -7.67 -33.08 38.17
CA THR A 535 -8.87 -33.44 37.42
C THR A 535 -10.07 -32.91 38.19
N SER A 536 -10.44 -31.66 37.92
CA SER A 536 -11.81 -31.18 38.08
C SER A 536 -12.70 -31.89 37.05
N SER A 537 -12.86 -33.20 37.24
CA SER A 537 -13.84 -34.06 36.57
C SER A 537 -15.25 -33.70 37.07
N SER A 538 -15.64 -32.44 36.88
CA SER A 538 -17.04 -32.06 36.91
C SER A 538 -17.73 -32.82 35.79
N ALA A 539 -18.61 -33.75 36.15
CA ALA A 539 -19.46 -34.43 35.16
C ALA A 539 -20.40 -33.44 34.42
N LEU A 540 -20.54 -32.23 34.99
CA LEU A 540 -21.40 -31.14 34.54
C LEU A 540 -20.58 -30.03 33.85
N SER A 541 -21.14 -29.43 32.80
CA SER A 541 -20.59 -28.24 32.14
C SER A 541 -20.51 -27.05 33.11
N PRO A 542 -19.39 -26.29 33.12
CA PRO A 542 -19.26 -25.11 33.98
C PRO A 542 -20.23 -23.98 33.55
N PHE A 543 -20.68 -23.98 32.29
CA PHE A 543 -21.59 -22.98 31.74
C PHE A 543 -23.07 -23.33 31.96
N THR A 544 -23.49 -24.54 31.59
CA THR A 544 -24.91 -24.95 31.67
C THR A 544 -25.29 -25.68 32.97
N ARG A 545 -24.29 -26.14 33.74
CA ARG A 545 -24.46 -27.04 34.91
C ARG A 545 -25.17 -28.37 34.57
N GLN A 546 -25.25 -28.74 33.30
CA GLN A 546 -25.82 -30.01 32.82
C GLN A 546 -24.73 -31.04 32.47
N PRO A 547 -25.01 -32.36 32.51
CA PRO A 547 -24.05 -33.38 32.11
C PRO A 547 -23.63 -33.24 30.65
N PHE A 548 -22.34 -33.37 30.36
CA PHE A 548 -21.83 -33.30 28.99
C PHE A 548 -22.39 -34.40 28.08
N SER A 549 -22.68 -34.07 26.83
CA SER A 549 -23.16 -34.96 25.78
C SER A 549 -22.10 -35.97 25.32
N ALA A 550 -22.53 -37.03 24.60
CA ALA A 550 -21.60 -37.96 23.96
C ALA A 550 -20.75 -37.26 22.88
N ARG A 551 -21.36 -36.32 22.14
CA ARG A 551 -20.70 -35.52 21.09
C ARG A 551 -19.59 -34.64 21.68
N TYR A 552 -19.84 -33.99 22.82
CA TYR A 552 -18.81 -33.23 23.53
C TYR A 552 -17.59 -34.09 23.87
N ARG A 553 -17.79 -35.30 24.41
CA ARG A 553 -16.67 -36.20 24.78
C ARG A 553 -15.83 -36.60 23.56
N GLN A 554 -16.46 -36.83 22.41
CA GLN A 554 -15.78 -37.11 21.15
C GLN A 554 -14.98 -35.91 20.65
N LEU A 555 -15.55 -34.70 20.69
CA LEU A 555 -14.87 -33.46 20.31
C LEU A 555 -13.72 -33.10 21.27
N LEU A 556 -13.87 -33.36 22.57
CA LEU A 556 -12.81 -33.12 23.54
C LEU A 556 -11.54 -33.94 23.23
N GLN A 557 -11.68 -35.19 22.81
CA GLN A 557 -10.55 -36.05 22.45
C GLN A 557 -9.79 -35.55 21.21
N SER A 558 -10.44 -34.87 20.26
CA SER A 558 -9.75 -34.27 19.12
C SER A 558 -9.14 -32.91 19.49
N ARG A 559 -9.85 -32.08 20.26
CA ARG A 559 -9.34 -30.80 20.79
C ARG A 559 -8.06 -30.95 21.60
N GLN A 560 -7.97 -31.99 22.44
CA GLN A 560 -6.78 -32.31 23.25
C GLN A 560 -5.52 -32.65 22.42
N ARG A 561 -5.67 -32.94 21.12
CA ARG A 561 -4.55 -33.21 20.20
C ARG A 561 -4.06 -31.96 19.46
N LEU A 562 -4.76 -30.82 19.59
CA LEU A 562 -4.38 -29.57 18.93
C LEU A 562 -3.13 -28.98 19.61
N PRO A 563 -2.13 -28.47 18.85
CA PRO A 563 -0.90 -27.92 19.42
C PRO A 563 -1.11 -26.82 20.48
N VAL A 564 -2.13 -25.98 20.31
CA VAL A 564 -2.47 -24.91 21.29
C VAL A 564 -2.87 -25.47 22.66
N PHE A 565 -3.40 -26.70 22.72
CA PHE A 565 -3.90 -27.30 23.97
C PHE A 565 -2.75 -27.63 24.94
N GLU A 566 -1.58 -28.01 24.42
CA GLU A 566 -0.36 -28.21 25.23
C GLU A 566 0.10 -26.93 25.93
N LYS A 567 -0.22 -25.76 25.35
CA LYS A 567 0.14 -24.44 25.88
C LYS A 567 -0.98 -23.78 26.70
N ARG A 568 -2.11 -24.46 26.94
CA ARG A 568 -3.30 -23.91 27.63
C ARG A 568 -2.98 -23.13 28.90
N HIS A 569 -2.27 -23.75 29.85
CA HIS A 569 -1.93 -23.10 31.13
C HIS A 569 -0.96 -21.92 30.96
N LEU A 570 -0.01 -22.01 30.02
CA LEU A 570 0.89 -20.91 29.70
C LEU A 570 0.10 -19.72 29.15
N ILE A 571 -0.79 -19.95 28.17
CA ILE A 571 -1.64 -18.92 27.57
C ILE A 571 -2.53 -18.25 28.64
N GLN A 572 -3.21 -19.05 29.47
CA GLN A 572 -4.05 -18.55 30.56
C GLN A 572 -3.26 -17.65 31.53
N GLU A 573 -2.07 -18.09 31.96
CA GLU A 573 -1.26 -17.32 32.91
C GLU A 573 -0.63 -16.07 32.28
N THR A 574 -0.14 -16.15 31.04
CA THR A 574 0.43 -15.00 30.32
C THR A 574 -0.63 -13.91 30.12
N VAL A 575 -1.84 -14.25 29.67
CA VAL A 575 -2.94 -13.29 29.48
C VAL A 575 -3.47 -12.75 30.81
N ARG A 576 -3.44 -13.54 31.89
CA ARG A 576 -3.80 -13.07 33.23
C ARG A 576 -2.85 -11.95 33.71
N THR A 577 -1.55 -12.18 33.53
CA THR A 577 -0.47 -11.35 34.12
C THR A 577 -0.05 -10.16 33.27
N ASN A 578 -0.30 -10.15 31.94
CA ASN A 578 0.19 -9.12 31.03
C ASN A 578 -0.97 -8.42 30.30
N SER A 579 -0.96 -7.09 30.24
CA SER A 579 -2.01 -6.29 29.60
C SER A 579 -2.16 -6.57 28.09
N VAL A 580 -1.07 -6.94 27.42
CA VAL A 580 -1.04 -7.40 26.03
C VAL A 580 -0.34 -8.77 25.97
N THR A 581 -0.82 -9.69 25.16
CA THR A 581 -0.13 -10.95 24.83
C THR A 581 -0.12 -11.16 23.32
N LEU A 582 1.05 -11.44 22.75
CA LEU A 582 1.20 -11.80 21.34
C LEU A 582 1.21 -13.33 21.23
N LEU A 583 0.38 -13.91 20.36
CA LEU A 583 0.27 -15.36 20.19
C LEU A 583 0.44 -15.74 18.72
N VAL A 584 1.57 -16.34 18.40
CA VAL A 584 1.92 -16.76 17.04
C VAL A 584 1.85 -18.27 16.95
N GLY A 585 1.22 -18.77 15.89
CA GLY A 585 1.17 -20.20 15.61
C GLY A 585 0.45 -20.50 14.31
N GLU A 586 0.86 -21.58 13.65
CA GLU A 586 0.41 -21.96 12.31
C GLU A 586 -1.11 -22.06 12.17
N THR A 587 -1.61 -21.97 10.93
CA THR A 587 -3.04 -22.17 10.66
C THR A 587 -3.45 -23.61 11.02
N GLY A 588 -4.60 -23.81 11.64
CA GLY A 588 -5.03 -25.14 12.12
C GLY A 588 -4.46 -25.57 13.49
N SER A 589 -3.51 -24.82 14.08
CA SER A 589 -2.98 -25.11 15.44
C SER A 589 -4.02 -25.00 16.58
N GLY A 590 -5.19 -24.41 16.31
CA GLY A 590 -6.33 -24.31 17.22
C GLY A 590 -6.53 -22.94 17.89
N LYS A 591 -5.70 -21.92 17.59
CA LYS A 591 -5.76 -20.57 18.21
C LYS A 591 -7.20 -20.04 18.34
N THR A 592 -7.85 -19.87 17.19
CA THR A 592 -9.17 -19.27 17.00
C THR A 592 -10.28 -19.97 17.77
N THR A 593 -10.26 -21.30 17.88
CA THR A 593 -11.31 -22.07 18.57
C THR A 593 -11.03 -22.29 20.06
N GLN A 594 -9.77 -22.44 20.45
CA GLN A 594 -9.41 -22.80 21.83
C GLN A 594 -9.01 -21.62 22.71
N VAL A 595 -8.38 -20.56 22.19
CA VAL A 595 -7.90 -19.46 23.05
C VAL A 595 -9.06 -18.70 23.71
N PRO A 596 -10.12 -18.27 23.00
CA PRO A 596 -11.28 -17.66 23.65
C PRO A 596 -11.98 -18.60 24.64
N HIS A 597 -11.99 -19.90 24.36
CA HIS A 597 -12.52 -20.94 25.25
C HIS A 597 -11.71 -21.01 26.56
N PHE A 598 -10.37 -21.08 26.47
CA PHE A 598 -9.48 -21.12 27.65
C PHE A 598 -9.59 -19.87 28.53
N LEU A 599 -9.89 -18.71 27.93
CA LEU A 599 -10.09 -17.47 28.65
C LEU A 599 -11.48 -17.41 29.32
N ALA A 600 -12.53 -17.92 28.66
CA ALA A 600 -13.89 -17.99 29.22
C ALA A 600 -14.05 -19.02 30.35
N GLU A 601 -13.10 -19.92 30.54
CA GLU A 601 -13.01 -20.80 31.72
C GLU A 601 -12.52 -20.06 32.98
N LEU A 602 -11.80 -18.94 32.83
CA LEU A 602 -11.26 -18.14 33.94
C LEU A 602 -12.31 -17.16 34.51
N GLN A 603 -13.51 -17.66 34.81
CA GLN A 603 -14.67 -16.83 35.20
C GLN A 603 -14.42 -15.98 36.45
N ASP A 604 -13.59 -16.46 37.37
CA ASP A 604 -13.19 -15.73 38.59
C ASP A 604 -12.24 -14.54 38.32
N THR A 605 -11.65 -14.49 37.12
CA THR A 605 -10.72 -13.43 36.69
C THR A 605 -11.34 -12.52 35.63
N PHE A 606 -12.03 -13.09 34.64
CA PHE A 606 -12.62 -12.38 33.51
C PHE A 606 -14.15 -12.44 33.59
N THR A 607 -14.73 -11.47 34.29
CA THR A 607 -16.19 -11.40 34.55
C THR A 607 -17.01 -10.86 33.38
N GLY A 608 -16.38 -10.08 32.48
CA GLY A 608 -16.98 -9.58 31.24
C GLY A 608 -17.04 -10.62 30.12
N VAL A 609 -17.45 -10.19 28.92
CA VAL A 609 -17.45 -11.03 27.71
C VAL A 609 -16.02 -11.13 27.15
N ILE A 610 -15.67 -12.31 26.62
CA ILE A 610 -14.47 -12.51 25.78
C ILE A 610 -14.86 -12.24 24.33
N ALA A 611 -14.41 -11.12 23.78
CA ALA A 611 -14.57 -10.82 22.35
C ALA A 611 -13.45 -11.48 21.55
N CYS A 612 -13.77 -12.06 20.40
CA CYS A 612 -12.78 -12.53 19.43
C CYS A 612 -13.14 -11.97 18.04
N THR A 613 -12.29 -11.10 17.51
CA THR A 613 -12.53 -10.52 16.18
C THR A 613 -12.01 -11.44 15.08
N GLN A 614 -12.57 -11.31 13.88
CA GLN A 614 -12.23 -12.06 12.67
C GLN A 614 -12.41 -11.12 11.46
N PRO A 615 -11.46 -11.04 10.52
CA PRO A 615 -11.61 -10.20 9.32
C PRO A 615 -12.83 -10.55 8.45
N ARG A 616 -13.34 -11.79 8.53
CA ARG A 616 -14.35 -12.33 7.59
C ARG A 616 -15.62 -12.78 8.31
N ARG A 617 -16.79 -12.33 7.82
CA ARG A 617 -18.13 -12.70 8.35
C ARG A 617 -18.34 -14.21 8.44
N ILE A 618 -17.94 -14.96 7.40
CA ILE A 618 -18.06 -16.44 7.37
C ILE A 618 -17.20 -17.11 8.45
N ALA A 619 -16.02 -16.55 8.76
CA ALA A 619 -15.14 -17.06 9.80
C ALA A 619 -15.79 -16.87 11.17
N ALA A 620 -16.21 -15.66 11.52
CA ALA A 620 -16.91 -15.38 12.77
C ALA A 620 -18.13 -16.31 13.00
N ILE A 621 -18.97 -16.50 11.99
CA ILE A 621 -20.17 -17.36 12.08
C ILE A 621 -19.78 -18.84 12.22
N SER A 622 -18.88 -19.35 11.38
CA SER A 622 -18.52 -20.77 11.38
C SER A 622 -17.73 -21.17 12.63
N VAL A 623 -16.81 -20.32 13.10
CA VAL A 623 -16.07 -20.49 14.35
C VAL A 623 -17.02 -20.44 15.55
N ALA A 624 -17.93 -19.45 15.64
CA ALA A 624 -18.92 -19.42 16.72
C ALA A 624 -19.79 -20.67 16.74
N THR A 625 -20.26 -21.13 15.57
CA THR A 625 -21.03 -22.37 15.43
C THR A 625 -20.23 -23.55 15.95
N ARG A 626 -18.98 -23.70 15.51
CA ARG A 626 -18.09 -24.79 15.93
C ARG A 626 -17.77 -24.76 17.42
N VAL A 627 -17.49 -23.58 17.98
CA VAL A 627 -17.14 -23.42 19.39
C VAL A 627 -18.35 -23.62 20.30
N ALA A 628 -19.57 -23.29 19.85
CA ALA A 628 -20.80 -23.66 20.53
C ALA A 628 -20.95 -25.19 20.63
N GLU A 629 -20.68 -25.93 19.56
CA GLU A 629 -20.65 -27.41 19.59
C GLU A 629 -19.53 -27.96 20.50
N GLU A 630 -18.33 -27.36 20.48
CA GLU A 630 -17.20 -27.78 21.32
C GLU A 630 -17.39 -27.43 22.82
N MET A 631 -18.28 -26.50 23.14
CA MET A 631 -18.69 -26.11 24.50
C MET A 631 -19.98 -26.81 24.96
N ASP A 632 -20.63 -27.59 24.10
CA ASP A 632 -21.91 -28.28 24.36
C ASP A 632 -23.05 -27.30 24.70
N VAL A 633 -23.12 -26.17 23.98
CA VAL A 633 -24.12 -25.10 24.18
C VAL A 633 -24.84 -24.72 22.89
N PRO A 634 -26.10 -24.23 22.96
CA PRO A 634 -26.76 -23.63 21.80
C PRO A 634 -26.03 -22.38 21.29
N LEU A 635 -25.88 -22.26 19.97
CA LEU A 635 -25.38 -21.04 19.34
C LEU A 635 -26.34 -19.87 19.60
N GLY A 636 -25.80 -18.75 20.09
CA GLY A 636 -26.54 -17.58 20.55
C GLY A 636 -26.84 -17.56 22.05
N ALA A 637 -26.49 -18.63 22.79
CA ALA A 637 -26.47 -18.63 24.25
C ALA A 637 -25.08 -18.23 24.77
N HIS A 638 -24.34 -19.14 25.43
CA HIS A 638 -23.01 -18.85 25.98
C HIS A 638 -21.93 -18.54 24.92
N VAL A 639 -22.10 -19.03 23.70
CA VAL A 639 -21.27 -18.70 22.54
C VAL A 639 -22.16 -18.04 21.50
N GLY A 640 -21.78 -16.85 21.06
CA GLY A 640 -22.52 -16.06 20.07
C GLY A 640 -21.66 -15.54 18.94
N TYR A 641 -22.29 -14.88 17.97
CA TYR A 641 -21.59 -14.07 16.98
C TYR A 641 -22.25 -12.71 16.74
N HIS A 642 -21.46 -11.73 16.29
CA HIS A 642 -21.97 -10.45 15.80
C HIS A 642 -21.25 -9.99 14.53
N VAL A 643 -21.97 -9.93 13.41
CA VAL A 643 -21.45 -9.43 12.14
C VAL A 643 -22.33 -8.29 11.62
N ARG A 644 -21.88 -7.55 10.61
CA ARG A 644 -22.71 -6.51 9.97
C ARG A 644 -24.06 -7.10 9.54
N PHE A 645 -25.14 -6.47 10.00
CA PHE A 645 -26.55 -6.82 9.77
C PHE A 645 -27.08 -8.16 10.35
N ASP A 646 -26.27 -8.96 11.07
CA ASP A 646 -26.72 -10.21 11.72
C ASP A 646 -26.04 -10.43 13.09
N SER A 647 -26.81 -10.77 14.12
CA SER A 647 -26.34 -10.90 15.50
C SER A 647 -27.06 -12.04 16.22
N ARG A 648 -26.30 -12.91 16.88
CA ARG A 648 -26.81 -13.99 17.74
C ARG A 648 -26.04 -14.01 19.04
N GLN A 649 -26.57 -13.30 20.03
CA GLN A 649 -26.05 -13.19 21.39
C GLN A 649 -27.21 -12.91 22.36
N CYS A 650 -27.00 -13.15 23.66
CA CYS A 650 -27.92 -12.79 24.74
C CYS A 650 -27.14 -12.50 26.02
N ASP A 651 -27.82 -12.18 27.12
CA ASP A 651 -27.18 -11.84 28.40
C ASP A 651 -26.34 -12.99 29.00
N ALA A 652 -26.55 -14.23 28.55
CA ALA A 652 -25.74 -15.38 28.93
C ALA A 652 -24.46 -15.56 28.08
N THR A 653 -24.25 -14.77 27.03
CA THR A 653 -23.08 -14.88 26.14
C THR A 653 -21.79 -14.54 26.89
N ARG A 654 -20.81 -15.46 26.80
CA ARG A 654 -19.47 -15.34 27.41
C ARG A 654 -18.35 -15.31 26.39
N VAL A 655 -18.53 -15.98 25.25
CA VAL A 655 -17.63 -15.87 24.10
C VAL A 655 -18.41 -15.29 22.92
N LEU A 656 -17.93 -14.18 22.35
CA LEU A 656 -18.58 -13.50 21.24
C LEU A 656 -17.59 -13.33 20.08
N TYR A 657 -17.82 -14.06 18.98
CA TYR A 657 -17.04 -13.88 17.75
C TYR A 657 -17.64 -12.77 16.89
N MET A 658 -16.83 -11.83 16.41
CA MET A 658 -17.35 -10.71 15.63
C MET A 658 -16.42 -10.32 14.49
N THR A 659 -16.88 -9.49 13.57
CA THR A 659 -15.97 -8.82 12.61
C THR A 659 -15.35 -7.59 13.25
N ASP A 660 -14.12 -7.23 12.84
CA ASP A 660 -13.38 -6.08 13.38
C ASP A 660 -14.21 -4.78 13.35
N GLY A 661 -14.84 -4.45 12.21
CA GLY A 661 -15.75 -3.31 12.08
C GLY A 661 -17.00 -3.34 12.98
N MET A 662 -17.39 -4.50 13.52
CA MET A 662 -18.45 -4.54 14.55
C MET A 662 -17.92 -4.21 15.95
N LEU A 663 -16.67 -4.56 16.27
CA LEU A 663 -16.02 -4.09 17.50
C LEU A 663 -15.81 -2.57 17.44
N LEU A 664 -15.38 -2.03 16.30
CA LEU A 664 -15.30 -0.59 16.06
C LEU A 664 -16.65 0.12 16.28
N ARG A 665 -17.73 -0.50 15.82
CA ARG A 665 -19.09 0.04 16.00
C ARG A 665 -19.60 -0.05 17.44
N GLU A 666 -19.21 -1.07 18.20
CA GLU A 666 -19.47 -1.09 19.64
C GLU A 666 -18.63 -0.01 20.35
N ALA A 667 -17.37 0.20 19.96
CA ALA A 667 -16.50 1.25 20.51
C ALA A 667 -17.03 2.68 20.24
N PHE A 668 -17.81 2.88 19.18
CA PHE A 668 -18.53 4.14 18.90
C PHE A 668 -19.57 4.47 19.97
N THR A 669 -20.23 3.46 20.53
CA THR A 669 -21.28 3.64 21.54
C THR A 669 -20.70 3.57 22.96
N ASP A 670 -19.65 2.77 23.15
CA ASP A 670 -18.94 2.58 24.42
C ASP A 670 -17.42 2.61 24.16
N SER A 671 -16.83 3.82 24.23
CA SER A 671 -15.41 4.02 23.94
C SER A 671 -14.45 3.36 24.94
N ASP A 672 -14.97 2.87 26.08
CA ASP A 672 -14.24 2.11 27.08
C ASP A 672 -14.47 0.58 26.95
N LEU A 673 -15.37 0.14 26.07
CA LEU A 673 -15.70 -1.26 25.81
C LEU A 673 -15.99 -2.05 27.10
N GLN A 674 -16.78 -1.47 28.02
CA GLN A 674 -17.04 -1.97 29.37
C GLN A 674 -17.59 -3.40 29.40
N LYS A 675 -18.38 -3.78 28.38
CA LYS A 675 -18.88 -5.15 28.13
C LYS A 675 -17.77 -6.21 28.10
N TYR A 676 -16.56 -5.83 27.67
CA TYR A 676 -15.45 -6.76 27.45
C TYR A 676 -14.40 -6.66 28.56
N SER A 677 -13.96 -7.83 29.03
CA SER A 677 -12.81 -8.02 29.92
C SER A 677 -11.55 -8.36 29.13
N VAL A 678 -11.71 -9.12 28.04
CA VAL A 678 -10.64 -9.48 27.10
C VAL A 678 -11.12 -9.29 25.67
N VAL A 679 -10.30 -8.66 24.83
CA VAL A 679 -10.45 -8.71 23.37
C VAL A 679 -9.29 -9.51 22.77
N VAL A 680 -9.66 -10.46 21.92
CA VAL A 680 -8.75 -11.22 21.07
C VAL A 680 -8.88 -10.68 19.65
N VAL A 681 -7.81 -10.13 19.10
CA VAL A 681 -7.72 -9.74 17.68
C VAL A 681 -7.03 -10.89 16.96
N ASP A 682 -7.76 -11.65 16.15
CA ASP A 682 -7.25 -12.83 15.45
C ASP A 682 -6.92 -12.55 13.98
N GLU A 683 -6.12 -13.43 13.38
CA GLU A 683 -5.65 -13.33 11.99
C GLU A 683 -5.04 -11.93 11.66
N ALA A 684 -4.38 -11.29 12.65
CA ALA A 684 -3.88 -9.91 12.57
C ALA A 684 -2.81 -9.65 11.47
N HIS A 685 -2.42 -10.68 10.72
CA HIS A 685 -1.60 -10.56 9.50
C HIS A 685 -2.41 -10.18 8.26
N GLU A 686 -3.75 -10.29 8.26
CA GLU A 686 -4.56 -9.81 7.11
C GLU A 686 -4.49 -8.28 6.96
N ARG A 687 -4.13 -7.55 8.03
CA ARG A 687 -3.87 -6.09 8.04
C ARG A 687 -4.94 -5.29 7.30
N THR A 688 -6.21 -5.61 7.56
CA THR A 688 -7.38 -4.84 7.09
C THR A 688 -7.42 -3.48 7.77
N ILE A 689 -8.11 -2.51 7.18
CA ILE A 689 -8.25 -1.16 7.77
C ILE A 689 -8.86 -1.27 9.17
N ASP A 690 -9.92 -2.07 9.31
CA ASP A 690 -10.63 -2.24 10.57
C ASP A 690 -9.71 -2.84 11.65
N THR A 691 -8.89 -3.85 11.33
CA THR A 691 -7.94 -4.46 12.27
C THR A 691 -6.91 -3.45 12.78
N ASP A 692 -6.33 -2.64 11.90
CA ASP A 692 -5.33 -1.64 12.26
C ASP A 692 -5.93 -0.54 13.16
N VAL A 693 -7.15 -0.10 12.86
CA VAL A 693 -7.89 0.87 13.67
C VAL A 693 -8.28 0.27 15.02
N VAL A 694 -8.76 -0.98 15.07
CA VAL A 694 -9.03 -1.71 16.31
C VAL A 694 -7.77 -1.75 17.18
N LEU A 695 -6.62 -2.12 16.64
CA LEU A 695 -5.37 -2.21 17.39
C LEU A 695 -4.93 -0.85 17.96
N GLY A 696 -5.07 0.24 17.20
CA GLY A 696 -4.80 1.60 17.68
C GLY A 696 -5.77 2.08 18.77
N LEU A 697 -7.06 1.75 18.67
CA LEU A 697 -8.05 2.08 19.70
C LEU A 697 -7.81 1.28 20.98
N LEU A 698 -7.54 -0.03 20.86
CA LEU A 698 -7.25 -0.89 22.00
C LEU A 698 -5.92 -0.49 22.67
N LYS A 699 -4.92 -0.04 21.93
CA LYS A 699 -3.68 0.56 22.47
C LYS A 699 -3.98 1.82 23.31
N ARG A 700 -4.93 2.67 22.90
CA ARG A 700 -5.44 3.82 23.68
C ARG A 700 -6.42 3.41 24.81
N LEU A 701 -6.98 2.21 24.77
CA LEU A 701 -7.86 1.71 25.83
C LEU A 701 -7.06 1.11 26.99
N LEU A 702 -5.95 0.43 26.70
CA LEU A 702 -5.07 -0.21 27.70
C LEU A 702 -4.52 0.79 28.73
N THR A 703 -4.32 2.06 28.36
CA THR A 703 -3.92 3.12 29.29
C THR A 703 -5.07 3.61 30.18
N ARG A 704 -6.32 3.49 29.73
CA ARG A 704 -7.54 3.86 30.48
C ARG A 704 -8.08 2.72 31.35
N ARG A 705 -7.88 1.45 30.96
CA ARG A 705 -8.39 0.26 31.66
C ARG A 705 -7.26 -0.73 32.01
N PRO A 706 -6.55 -0.56 33.13
CA PRO A 706 -5.42 -1.43 33.52
C PRO A 706 -5.77 -2.92 33.75
N LEU A 707 -7.04 -3.24 33.98
CA LEU A 707 -7.54 -4.62 34.14
C LEU A 707 -8.01 -5.26 32.82
N PHE A 708 -8.15 -4.48 31.74
CA PHE A 708 -8.48 -5.00 30.42
C PHE A 708 -7.29 -5.79 29.85
N ARG A 709 -7.56 -6.78 29.00
CA ARG A 709 -6.54 -7.61 28.36
C ARG A 709 -6.72 -7.64 26.84
N LEU A 710 -5.61 -7.52 26.13
CA LEU A 710 -5.52 -7.66 24.68
C LEU A 710 -4.72 -8.92 24.33
N VAL A 711 -5.27 -9.76 23.46
CA VAL A 711 -4.52 -10.84 22.82
C VAL A 711 -4.47 -10.58 21.33
N VAL A 712 -3.28 -10.53 20.74
CA VAL A 712 -3.10 -10.42 19.28
C VAL A 712 -2.63 -11.77 18.75
N MET A 713 -3.48 -12.43 17.97
CA MET A 713 -3.22 -13.76 17.41
C MET A 713 -2.94 -13.68 15.91
N SER A 714 -2.01 -14.49 15.43
CA SER A 714 -1.67 -14.55 14.01
C SER A 714 -0.91 -15.82 13.61
N ALA A 715 -0.89 -16.12 12.31
CA ALA A 715 -0.12 -17.22 11.73
C ALA A 715 1.25 -16.80 11.18
N THR A 716 1.35 -15.62 10.57
CA THR A 716 2.52 -15.17 9.78
C THR A 716 2.89 -13.71 10.06
N LEU A 717 2.65 -13.25 11.30
CA LEU A 717 2.92 -11.87 11.72
C LEU A 717 4.40 -11.50 11.57
N ASP A 718 4.69 -10.26 11.17
CA ASP A 718 5.97 -9.65 11.49
C ASP A 718 6.02 -9.40 13.01
N VAL A 719 6.66 -10.35 13.70
CA VAL A 719 6.80 -10.35 15.16
C VAL A 719 7.56 -9.11 15.64
N ALA A 720 8.62 -8.71 14.92
CA ALA A 720 9.43 -7.55 15.30
C ALA A 720 8.62 -6.25 15.22
N LYS A 721 7.83 -6.09 14.15
CA LYS A 721 6.96 -4.90 13.96
C LYS A 721 5.84 -4.80 14.98
N ILE A 722 5.23 -5.93 15.39
CA ILE A 722 4.17 -5.90 16.40
C ILE A 722 4.75 -5.83 17.83
N GLN A 723 5.95 -6.35 18.09
CA GLN A 723 6.66 -6.12 19.36
C GLN A 723 7.14 -4.68 19.52
N SER A 724 7.57 -3.99 18.45
CA SER A 724 7.88 -2.56 18.52
C SER A 724 6.61 -1.71 18.71
N TYR A 725 5.49 -2.15 18.14
CA TYR A 725 4.19 -1.51 18.33
C TYR A 725 3.58 -1.73 19.73
N PHE A 726 3.76 -2.91 20.34
CA PHE A 726 3.39 -3.22 21.73
C PHE A 726 4.64 -3.56 22.57
N PRO A 727 5.45 -2.55 22.97
CA PRO A 727 6.70 -2.78 23.67
C PRO A 727 6.49 -3.52 25.00
N GLY A 728 7.26 -4.58 25.21
CA GLY A 728 7.19 -5.43 26.40
C GLY A 728 6.09 -6.50 26.38
N ALA A 729 5.28 -6.62 25.32
CA ALA A 729 4.28 -7.68 25.22
C ALA A 729 4.96 -9.06 25.06
N PRO A 730 4.68 -10.05 25.93
CA PRO A 730 5.22 -11.40 25.80
C PRO A 730 4.71 -12.10 24.54
N LEU A 731 5.58 -12.90 23.93
CA LEU A 731 5.30 -13.73 22.76
C LEU A 731 5.12 -15.19 23.18
N VAL A 732 3.94 -15.75 22.92
CA VAL A 732 3.66 -17.18 23.07
C VAL A 732 3.69 -17.84 21.69
N HIS A 733 4.70 -18.68 21.45
CA HIS A 733 4.80 -19.47 20.23
C HIS A 733 4.08 -20.83 20.38
N VAL A 734 3.15 -21.11 19.48
CA VAL A 734 2.45 -22.38 19.34
C VAL A 734 2.99 -23.08 18.10
N SER A 735 4.07 -23.86 18.29
CA SER A 735 4.66 -24.70 17.24
C SER A 735 3.62 -25.70 16.73
N GLY A 736 3.36 -25.72 15.43
CA GLY A 736 2.38 -26.60 14.85
C GLY A 736 2.82 -28.06 14.81
N ARG A 737 1.86 -28.93 14.52
CA ARG A 737 2.08 -30.31 14.08
C ARG A 737 1.43 -30.46 12.69
N MET A 738 1.78 -29.60 11.74
CA MET A 738 1.40 -29.83 10.35
C MET A 738 2.16 -31.05 9.82
N HIS A 739 1.49 -31.86 9.02
CA HIS A 739 2.15 -32.88 8.22
C HIS A 739 2.86 -32.24 7.04
N ASP A 740 3.93 -32.87 6.56
CA ASP A 740 4.69 -32.37 5.41
C ASP A 740 3.79 -32.16 4.17
N VAL A 741 4.09 -31.08 3.44
CA VAL A 741 3.40 -30.72 2.19
C VAL A 741 4.45 -30.54 1.11
N ASP A 742 4.49 -31.46 0.14
CA ASP A 742 5.39 -31.35 -1.01
C ASP A 742 4.98 -30.14 -1.86
N VAL A 743 5.93 -29.27 -2.23
CA VAL A 743 5.68 -28.11 -3.08
C VAL A 743 6.24 -28.38 -4.47
N LEU A 744 5.36 -28.40 -5.47
CA LEU A 744 5.71 -28.57 -6.87
C LEU A 744 5.50 -27.23 -7.60
N TYR A 745 6.49 -26.80 -8.37
CA TYR A 745 6.45 -25.59 -9.19
C TYR A 745 6.34 -25.95 -10.67
N MET A 746 5.80 -25.04 -11.47
CA MET A 746 5.86 -25.16 -12.92
C MET A 746 7.31 -24.99 -13.42
N PRO A 747 7.74 -25.73 -14.46
CA PRO A 747 9.05 -25.55 -15.07
C PRO A 747 9.16 -24.24 -15.89
N HIS A 748 8.02 -23.73 -16.37
CA HIS A 748 7.93 -22.52 -17.21
C HIS A 748 6.72 -21.67 -16.81
N PRO A 749 6.75 -20.33 -17.00
CA PRO A 749 5.62 -19.46 -16.69
C PRO A 749 4.35 -19.79 -17.47
N VAL A 750 3.21 -19.72 -16.80
CA VAL A 750 1.88 -20.04 -17.36
C VAL A 750 1.17 -18.76 -17.83
N ARG A 751 0.57 -18.79 -19.02
CA ARG A 751 -0.21 -17.66 -19.57
C ARG A 751 -1.66 -17.63 -19.10
N ASP A 752 -2.40 -18.73 -19.24
CA ASP A 752 -3.76 -18.87 -18.71
C ASP A 752 -3.74 -19.76 -17.46
N TYR A 753 -3.78 -19.13 -16.29
CA TYR A 753 -3.78 -19.83 -15.00
C TYR A 753 -5.12 -20.54 -14.72
N VAL A 754 -6.21 -20.18 -15.40
CA VAL A 754 -7.52 -20.84 -15.24
C VAL A 754 -7.52 -22.17 -15.99
N GLU A 755 -7.04 -22.18 -17.24
CA GLU A 755 -6.86 -23.42 -18.02
C GLU A 755 -5.84 -24.36 -17.38
N ALA A 756 -4.72 -23.82 -16.88
CA ALA A 756 -3.73 -24.62 -16.14
C ALA A 756 -4.29 -25.16 -14.82
N THR A 757 -5.16 -24.42 -14.12
CA THR A 757 -5.86 -24.93 -12.92
C THR A 757 -6.76 -26.12 -13.28
N VAL A 758 -7.61 -25.99 -14.31
CA VAL A 758 -8.47 -27.09 -14.77
C VAL A 758 -7.63 -28.31 -15.16
N SER A 759 -6.56 -28.11 -15.94
CA SER A 759 -5.66 -29.17 -16.40
C SER A 759 -4.96 -29.89 -15.24
N CYS A 760 -4.45 -29.14 -14.26
CA CYS A 760 -3.85 -29.68 -13.05
C CYS A 760 -4.87 -30.51 -12.25
N VAL A 761 -6.07 -29.98 -12.01
CA VAL A 761 -7.14 -30.68 -11.27
C VAL A 761 -7.53 -32.01 -11.92
N LEU A 762 -7.63 -32.07 -13.25
CA LEU A 762 -7.93 -33.31 -13.98
C LEU A 762 -6.79 -34.34 -13.82
N GLN A 763 -5.53 -33.91 -13.89
CA GLN A 763 -4.37 -34.79 -13.66
C GLN A 763 -4.32 -35.31 -12.21
N LEU A 764 -4.64 -34.47 -11.22
CA LEU A 764 -4.73 -34.87 -9.81
C LEU A 764 -5.87 -35.87 -9.58
N HIS A 765 -7.03 -35.65 -10.19
CA HIS A 765 -8.15 -36.58 -10.05
C HIS A 765 -7.83 -37.97 -10.64
N GLU A 766 -7.14 -38.02 -11.79
CA GLU A 766 -6.76 -39.26 -12.47
C GLU A 766 -5.61 -40.01 -11.78
N ARG A 767 -4.58 -39.31 -11.29
CA ARG A 767 -3.29 -39.92 -10.89
C ARG A 767 -3.07 -40.03 -9.39
N GLU A 768 -3.60 -39.12 -8.58
CA GLU A 768 -3.32 -39.06 -7.14
C GLU A 768 -4.35 -39.88 -6.33
N PRO A 769 -3.96 -40.47 -5.18
CA PRO A 769 -4.88 -41.19 -4.30
C PRO A 769 -6.00 -40.30 -3.73
N ALA A 770 -6.98 -40.94 -3.08
CA ALA A 770 -8.12 -40.26 -2.45
C ALA A 770 -7.70 -39.10 -1.52
N GLY A 771 -8.35 -37.95 -1.68
CA GLY A 771 -8.13 -36.71 -0.92
C GLY A 771 -8.69 -35.52 -1.70
N ASP A 772 -9.22 -34.52 -0.99
CA ASP A 772 -9.92 -33.40 -1.63
C ASP A 772 -8.95 -32.35 -2.16
N ILE A 773 -9.41 -31.60 -3.17
CA ILE A 773 -8.62 -30.59 -3.88
C ILE A 773 -9.17 -29.20 -3.55
N LEU A 774 -8.29 -28.26 -3.20
CA LEU A 774 -8.60 -26.83 -3.06
C LEU A 774 -7.81 -26.03 -4.10
N CYS A 775 -8.51 -25.28 -4.96
CA CYS A 775 -7.91 -24.47 -6.02
C CYS A 775 -8.10 -22.99 -5.69
N PHE A 776 -7.05 -22.19 -5.78
CA PHE A 776 -7.11 -20.74 -5.63
C PHE A 776 -7.17 -20.05 -7.00
N LEU A 777 -8.21 -19.23 -7.21
CA LEU A 777 -8.41 -18.36 -8.37
C LEU A 777 -8.79 -16.94 -7.92
N THR A 778 -8.85 -16.01 -8.87
CA THR A 778 -8.88 -14.57 -8.57
C THR A 778 -10.28 -13.98 -8.32
N GLY A 779 -11.36 -14.55 -8.84
CA GLY A 779 -12.72 -14.02 -8.67
C GLY A 779 -13.85 -14.89 -9.23
N GLU A 780 -15.10 -14.41 -9.08
CA GLU A 780 -16.35 -15.11 -9.48
C GLU A 780 -16.31 -15.60 -10.93
N ALA A 781 -15.94 -14.73 -11.88
CA ALA A 781 -15.95 -15.07 -13.32
C ALA A 781 -14.88 -16.12 -13.71
N GLU A 782 -13.73 -16.10 -13.04
CA GLU A 782 -12.67 -17.09 -13.24
C GLU A 782 -13.04 -18.44 -12.62
N ILE A 783 -13.64 -18.43 -11.43
CA ILE A 783 -14.11 -19.63 -10.72
C ILE A 783 -15.23 -20.32 -11.49
N GLU A 784 -16.28 -19.60 -11.90
CA GLU A 784 -17.40 -20.18 -12.64
C GLU A 784 -16.96 -20.77 -13.99
N ARG A 785 -15.97 -20.16 -14.65
CA ARG A 785 -15.35 -20.71 -15.87
C ARG A 785 -14.65 -22.03 -15.60
N ALA A 786 -13.84 -22.11 -14.53
CA ALA A 786 -13.17 -23.35 -14.14
C ALA A 786 -14.15 -24.44 -13.71
N VAL A 787 -15.17 -24.10 -12.92
CA VAL A 787 -16.23 -25.04 -12.48
C VAL A 787 -17.01 -25.60 -13.67
N ALA A 788 -17.39 -24.76 -14.64
CA ALA A 788 -18.06 -25.20 -15.85
C ALA A 788 -17.20 -26.14 -16.70
N ALA A 789 -15.91 -25.81 -16.90
CA ALA A 789 -14.96 -26.64 -17.63
C ALA A 789 -14.72 -28.00 -16.94
N LEU A 790 -14.59 -28.01 -15.60
CA LEU A 790 -14.46 -29.23 -14.81
C LEU A 790 -15.71 -30.12 -14.90
N HIS A 791 -16.91 -29.54 -14.79
CA HIS A 791 -18.16 -30.30 -14.99
C HIS A 791 -18.26 -30.92 -16.39
N GLN A 792 -17.83 -30.20 -17.44
CA GLN A 792 -17.83 -30.73 -18.81
C GLN A 792 -16.82 -31.89 -18.99
N ALA A 793 -15.60 -31.73 -18.47
CA ALA A 793 -14.53 -32.73 -18.58
C ALA A 793 -14.80 -34.00 -17.74
N LEU A 794 -15.39 -33.84 -16.55
CA LEU A 794 -15.69 -34.96 -15.65
C LEU A 794 -17.02 -35.65 -15.99
N GLY A 795 -18.04 -34.89 -16.39
CA GLY A 795 -19.36 -35.42 -16.74
C GLY A 795 -19.37 -36.32 -17.98
N SER A 796 -18.42 -36.13 -18.90
CA SER A 796 -18.23 -36.98 -20.07
C SER A 796 -17.61 -38.36 -19.76
N SER A 797 -17.06 -38.56 -18.55
CA SER A 797 -16.45 -39.83 -18.13
C SER A 797 -17.47 -40.87 -17.61
N SER A 798 -18.67 -40.44 -17.21
CA SER A 798 -19.69 -41.32 -16.59
C SER A 798 -20.60 -42.07 -17.57
N ALA A 799 -20.55 -41.75 -18.88
CA ALA A 799 -21.54 -42.25 -19.86
C ALA A 799 -20.94 -43.10 -21.01
N ALA A 800 -19.63 -43.20 -21.12
CA ALA A 800 -18.94 -43.76 -22.29
C ALA A 800 -18.34 -45.16 -22.05
N ALA A 801 -19.11 -46.06 -21.46
CA ALA A 801 -18.74 -47.48 -21.28
C ALA A 801 -19.56 -48.42 -22.19
N SER A 802 -19.91 -47.99 -23.41
CA SER A 802 -20.37 -48.88 -24.50
C SER A 802 -20.61 -48.11 -25.81
N LYS A 803 -19.63 -48.15 -26.73
CA LYS A 803 -19.78 -48.49 -28.17
C LYS A 803 -18.47 -48.22 -28.94
N GLU A 804 -18.32 -48.94 -30.04
CA GLU A 804 -17.10 -49.03 -30.85
C GLU A 804 -17.00 -47.92 -31.91
N HIS A 805 -15.77 -47.67 -32.35
CA HIS A 805 -15.38 -47.13 -33.67
C HIS A 805 -16.18 -45.95 -34.27
N GLU A 806 -15.60 -44.74 -34.18
CA GLU A 806 -15.37 -43.90 -35.37
C GLU A 806 -14.22 -42.89 -35.13
N ALA A 807 -13.66 -42.32 -36.20
CA ALA A 807 -12.32 -41.73 -36.22
C ALA A 807 -12.18 -40.38 -35.45
N PRO A 808 -11.00 -40.07 -34.89
CA PRO A 808 -10.78 -38.83 -34.14
C PRO A 808 -10.62 -37.61 -35.06
N VAL A 809 -11.48 -36.62 -34.89
CA VAL A 809 -11.24 -35.24 -35.35
C VAL A 809 -10.08 -34.65 -34.56
N GLN A 810 -9.12 -34.02 -35.24
CA GLN A 810 -7.94 -33.42 -34.62
C GLN A 810 -8.32 -32.16 -33.81
N GLY A 811 -8.30 -32.28 -32.48
CA GLY A 811 -8.23 -31.15 -31.55
C GLY A 811 -6.78 -30.90 -31.08
N PRO A 812 -6.43 -29.68 -30.65
CA PRO A 812 -5.04 -29.31 -30.37
C PRO A 812 -4.52 -29.86 -29.03
N GLY A 813 -3.24 -30.27 -29.01
CA GLY A 813 -2.39 -30.32 -27.81
C GLY A 813 -2.67 -31.44 -26.80
N LYS A 814 -2.19 -32.67 -27.06
CA LYS A 814 -2.29 -33.79 -26.10
C LYS A 814 -1.06 -34.04 -25.22
N ASP A 815 0.00 -33.23 -25.36
CA ASP A 815 1.28 -33.37 -24.64
C ASP A 815 1.52 -32.19 -23.66
N LEU A 816 0.75 -32.15 -22.57
CA LEU A 816 0.94 -31.22 -21.45
C LEU A 816 0.95 -31.97 -20.12
N THR A 817 1.94 -32.84 -19.93
CA THR A 817 2.34 -33.32 -18.59
C THR A 817 2.96 -32.15 -17.83
N LEU A 818 2.14 -31.47 -17.00
CA LEU A 818 2.54 -30.25 -16.29
C LEU A 818 3.64 -30.51 -15.25
N PHE A 819 3.71 -31.75 -14.72
CA PHE A 819 4.68 -32.18 -13.72
C PHE A 819 5.28 -33.53 -14.10
N ASN A 820 6.63 -33.60 -14.18
CA ASN A 820 7.38 -34.83 -14.38
C ASN A 820 7.52 -35.59 -13.06
N THR A 821 6.55 -36.44 -12.72
CA THR A 821 6.73 -37.50 -11.71
C THR A 821 7.26 -38.77 -12.40
N PRO A 822 8.34 -39.41 -11.91
CA PRO A 822 8.78 -40.71 -12.40
C PRO A 822 7.64 -41.74 -12.34
N ALA A 823 7.47 -42.51 -13.42
CA ALA A 823 6.48 -43.57 -13.49
C ALA A 823 7.06 -44.86 -12.90
N ASP A 824 6.99 -45.00 -11.56
CA ASP A 824 7.16 -46.31 -10.92
C ASP A 824 5.84 -47.09 -10.96
N ASP A 825 5.85 -48.23 -11.66
CA ASP A 825 4.73 -49.16 -11.80
C ASP A 825 4.49 -49.97 -10.49
N LEU A 826 4.09 -49.27 -9.43
CA LEU A 826 3.55 -49.86 -8.21
C LEU A 826 2.04 -49.63 -8.13
N ALA A 827 1.31 -50.65 -7.67
CA ALA A 827 -0.15 -50.78 -7.72
C ALA A 827 -0.91 -49.45 -7.54
N ARG A 828 -1.55 -48.98 -8.63
CA ARG A 828 -2.31 -47.72 -8.64
C ARG A 828 -3.33 -47.69 -7.49
N PRO A 829 -3.29 -46.68 -6.60
CA PRO A 829 -4.23 -46.59 -5.50
C PRO A 829 -5.66 -46.41 -6.03
N ALA A 830 -6.65 -46.88 -5.25
CA ALA A 830 -8.05 -46.79 -5.65
C ALA A 830 -8.48 -45.31 -5.86
N ARG A 831 -8.77 -44.96 -7.12
CA ARG A 831 -9.28 -43.63 -7.48
C ARG A 831 -10.71 -43.45 -6.95
N PRO A 832 -11.06 -42.26 -6.40
CA PRO A 832 -12.45 -41.88 -6.17
C PRO A 832 -13.26 -42.00 -7.47
N THR A 833 -14.40 -42.69 -7.44
CA THR A 833 -15.26 -42.86 -8.63
C THR A 833 -16.20 -41.68 -8.86
N GLU A 834 -16.47 -40.90 -7.82
CA GLU A 834 -17.36 -39.75 -7.88
C GLU A 834 -16.60 -38.45 -7.62
N VAL A 835 -17.10 -37.35 -8.18
CA VAL A 835 -16.53 -36.01 -7.99
C VAL A 835 -17.64 -35.01 -7.72
N VAL A 836 -17.41 -34.10 -6.77
CA VAL A 836 -18.28 -32.95 -6.50
C VAL A 836 -17.44 -31.68 -6.61
N VAL A 837 -17.77 -30.83 -7.59
CA VAL A 837 -17.10 -29.53 -7.79
C VAL A 837 -17.94 -28.43 -7.14
N LEU A 838 -17.32 -27.58 -6.34
CA LEU A 838 -17.97 -26.52 -5.56
C LEU A 838 -17.26 -25.17 -5.74
N PRO A 839 -17.95 -24.09 -6.15
CA PRO A 839 -17.40 -22.74 -6.10
C PRO A 839 -17.36 -22.22 -4.65
N LEU A 840 -16.40 -21.34 -4.34
CA LEU A 840 -16.35 -20.63 -3.07
C LEU A 840 -15.83 -19.19 -3.22
N TYR A 841 -16.74 -18.22 -3.26
CA TYR A 841 -16.44 -16.79 -3.35
C TYR A 841 -17.46 -15.95 -2.59
N GLY A 842 -17.14 -14.67 -2.35
CA GLY A 842 -17.85 -13.81 -1.38
C GLY A 842 -19.32 -13.52 -1.69
N SER A 843 -19.72 -13.53 -2.97
CA SER A 843 -21.09 -13.26 -3.45
C SER A 843 -22.03 -14.47 -3.45
N LEU A 844 -21.57 -15.67 -3.06
CA LEU A 844 -22.42 -16.83 -2.78
C LEU A 844 -23.22 -16.64 -1.47
N SER A 845 -24.37 -17.29 -1.32
CA SER A 845 -25.02 -17.33 0.00
C SER A 845 -24.21 -18.09 1.04
N LEU A 846 -24.48 -17.79 2.31
CA LEU A 846 -24.05 -18.61 3.44
C LEU A 846 -24.43 -20.10 3.27
N GLN A 847 -25.60 -20.42 2.71
CA GLN A 847 -26.01 -21.82 2.47
C GLN A 847 -25.18 -22.52 1.38
N GLU A 848 -24.74 -21.80 0.35
CA GLU A 848 -23.87 -22.33 -0.69
C GLU A 848 -22.42 -22.42 -0.24
N GLN A 849 -21.92 -21.38 0.42
CA GLN A 849 -20.62 -21.39 1.09
C GLN A 849 -20.53 -22.54 2.10
N GLN A 850 -21.61 -22.85 2.82
CA GLN A 850 -21.64 -23.97 3.77
C GLN A 850 -21.47 -25.35 3.13
N LYS A 851 -21.75 -25.52 1.83
CA LYS A 851 -21.61 -26.82 1.14
C LYS A 851 -20.17 -27.35 1.16
N VAL A 852 -19.16 -26.47 1.19
CA VAL A 852 -17.75 -26.91 1.20
C VAL A 852 -17.35 -27.66 2.48
N PHE A 853 -18.07 -27.41 3.59
CA PHE A 853 -17.87 -28.10 4.87
C PHE A 853 -18.68 -29.40 5.00
N ALA A 854 -19.54 -29.72 4.04
CA ALA A 854 -20.29 -30.97 4.07
C ALA A 854 -19.35 -32.18 3.98
N THR A 855 -19.69 -33.23 4.72
CA THR A 855 -19.06 -34.54 4.61
C THR A 855 -19.71 -35.31 3.47
N TYR A 856 -18.90 -35.86 2.57
CA TYR A 856 -19.35 -36.64 1.41
C TYR A 856 -19.11 -38.14 1.65
N PRO A 857 -19.79 -39.04 0.90
CA PRO A 857 -19.60 -40.48 1.03
C PRO A 857 -18.15 -40.93 0.81
N PRO A 858 -17.75 -42.09 1.38
CA PRO A 858 -16.50 -42.74 1.00
C PRO A 858 -16.46 -42.97 -0.52
N ASN A 859 -15.30 -42.70 -1.13
CA ASN A 859 -15.04 -42.78 -2.59
C ASN A 859 -15.53 -41.60 -3.46
N THR A 860 -16.04 -40.52 -2.87
CA THR A 860 -16.27 -39.23 -3.54
C THR A 860 -15.07 -38.28 -3.33
N ARG A 861 -14.62 -37.56 -4.37
CA ARG A 861 -13.62 -36.48 -4.25
C ARG A 861 -14.30 -35.11 -4.31
N LYS A 862 -14.09 -34.27 -3.30
CA LYS A 862 -14.54 -32.87 -3.31
C LYS A 862 -13.47 -31.99 -3.96
N ILE A 863 -13.88 -31.12 -4.87
CA ILE A 863 -13.02 -30.15 -5.56
C ILE A 863 -13.60 -28.76 -5.27
N VAL A 864 -12.93 -27.98 -4.43
CA VAL A 864 -13.34 -26.62 -4.09
C VAL A 864 -12.53 -25.64 -4.93
N VAL A 865 -13.19 -24.76 -5.67
CA VAL A 865 -12.56 -23.72 -6.49
C VAL A 865 -12.89 -22.37 -5.84
N ALA A 866 -11.90 -21.73 -5.24
CA ALA A 866 -12.09 -20.65 -4.27
C ALA A 866 -11.30 -19.38 -4.60
N THR A 867 -11.75 -18.24 -4.05
CA THR A 867 -10.88 -17.05 -3.89
C THR A 867 -10.01 -17.19 -2.63
N ASN A 868 -9.27 -16.13 -2.27
CA ASN A 868 -8.59 -16.04 -0.97
C ASN A 868 -9.51 -16.14 0.27
N ILE A 869 -10.84 -16.30 0.11
CA ILE A 869 -11.77 -16.67 1.19
C ILE A 869 -11.45 -18.02 1.85
N ALA A 870 -10.69 -18.89 1.18
CA ALA A 870 -10.15 -20.13 1.75
C ALA A 870 -8.69 -20.01 2.23
N GLU A 871 -8.04 -18.85 2.05
CA GLU A 871 -6.61 -18.63 2.33
C GLU A 871 -6.34 -18.41 3.83
N THR A 872 -7.27 -17.77 4.54
CA THR A 872 -7.26 -17.49 5.98
C THR A 872 -8.54 -17.98 6.65
N SER A 873 -8.53 -18.13 7.98
CA SER A 873 -9.70 -18.33 8.87
C SER A 873 -10.65 -19.53 8.67
N VAL A 874 -10.64 -20.18 7.51
CA VAL A 874 -11.59 -21.23 7.11
C VAL A 874 -10.89 -22.59 7.03
N THR A 875 -11.44 -23.60 7.71
CA THR A 875 -10.94 -24.98 7.66
C THR A 875 -11.91 -25.86 6.89
N ILE A 876 -11.50 -26.32 5.71
CA ILE A 876 -12.23 -27.29 4.91
C ILE A 876 -11.64 -28.66 5.23
N ASP A 877 -12.40 -29.51 5.92
CA ASP A 877 -11.98 -30.88 6.19
C ASP A 877 -11.92 -31.70 4.89
N GLY A 878 -10.90 -32.56 4.79
CA GLY A 878 -10.65 -33.47 3.66
C GLY A 878 -9.57 -33.02 2.67
N ILE A 879 -9.17 -31.73 2.66
CA ILE A 879 -8.18 -31.19 1.72
C ILE A 879 -6.80 -31.86 1.91
N VAL A 880 -6.25 -32.36 0.80
CA VAL A 880 -4.91 -32.96 0.69
C VAL A 880 -4.10 -32.28 -0.41
N TYR A 881 -4.76 -31.83 -1.47
CA TYR A 881 -4.14 -31.23 -2.63
C TYR A 881 -4.53 -29.76 -2.73
N VAL A 882 -3.54 -28.88 -2.87
CA VAL A 882 -3.74 -27.45 -3.13
C VAL A 882 -3.23 -27.12 -4.52
N VAL A 883 -3.99 -26.37 -5.29
CA VAL A 883 -3.59 -25.77 -6.57
C VAL A 883 -3.58 -24.25 -6.39
N ASP A 884 -2.41 -23.64 -6.52
CA ASP A 884 -2.22 -22.20 -6.28
C ASP A 884 -1.82 -21.49 -7.58
N CYS A 885 -2.68 -20.59 -8.07
CA CYS A 885 -2.41 -19.82 -9.28
C CYS A 885 -1.36 -18.70 -9.08
N GLY A 886 -1.02 -18.34 -7.84
CA GLY A 886 -0.09 -17.25 -7.54
C GLY A 886 -0.68 -15.84 -7.61
N TYR A 887 -1.99 -15.71 -7.88
CA TYR A 887 -2.69 -14.42 -8.00
C TYR A 887 -3.85 -14.28 -7.00
N GLN A 888 -4.27 -13.03 -6.80
CA GLN A 888 -5.55 -12.64 -6.19
C GLN A 888 -6.00 -11.29 -6.75
N LYS A 889 -7.30 -10.96 -6.67
CA LYS A 889 -7.76 -9.59 -6.93
C LYS A 889 -7.53 -8.74 -5.67
N GLN A 890 -6.85 -7.61 -5.82
CA GLN A 890 -6.63 -6.63 -4.76
C GLN A 890 -7.34 -5.32 -5.12
N SER A 891 -7.94 -4.69 -4.11
CA SER A 891 -8.39 -3.30 -4.21
C SER A 891 -7.18 -2.39 -4.01
N LEU A 892 -7.00 -1.46 -4.95
CA LEU A 892 -6.03 -0.38 -4.91
C LEU A 892 -6.78 0.94 -5.12
N TYR A 893 -6.66 1.88 -4.20
CA TYR A 893 -7.17 3.23 -4.36
C TYR A 893 -6.05 4.15 -4.85
N ASN A 894 -6.30 4.86 -5.95
CA ASN A 894 -5.43 5.96 -6.38
C ASN A 894 -6.00 7.25 -5.79
N SER A 895 -5.27 7.90 -4.89
CA SER A 895 -5.69 9.18 -4.30
C SER A 895 -5.74 10.33 -5.30
N GLU A 896 -4.86 10.35 -6.30
CA GLU A 896 -4.80 11.41 -7.32
C GLU A 896 -6.00 11.33 -8.29
N ALA A 897 -6.34 10.12 -8.75
CA ALA A 897 -7.50 9.89 -9.62
C ALA A 897 -8.81 9.67 -8.85
N ARG A 898 -8.72 9.45 -7.53
CA ARG A 898 -9.82 9.09 -6.62
C ARG A 898 -10.65 7.87 -7.06
N VAL A 899 -10.01 6.92 -7.74
CA VAL A 899 -10.64 5.70 -8.28
C VAL A 899 -10.20 4.46 -7.52
N ASP A 900 -11.15 3.58 -7.22
CA ASP A 900 -10.90 2.21 -6.80
C ASP A 900 -10.64 1.31 -8.02
N TYR A 901 -9.45 0.70 -8.05
CA TYR A 901 -9.06 -0.32 -9.00
C TYR A 901 -9.21 -1.69 -8.33
N LEU A 902 -9.74 -2.68 -9.07
CA LEU A 902 -9.76 -4.07 -8.64
C LEU A 902 -8.92 -4.91 -9.61
N LEU A 903 -7.61 -4.95 -9.38
CA LEU A 903 -6.65 -5.58 -10.29
C LEU A 903 -6.23 -6.97 -9.80
N PRO A 904 -6.01 -7.93 -10.71
CA PRO A 904 -5.23 -9.12 -10.40
C PRO A 904 -3.80 -8.71 -10.04
N ALA A 905 -3.34 -9.10 -8.85
CA ALA A 905 -1.99 -8.89 -8.36
C ALA A 905 -1.38 -10.24 -7.94
N VAL A 906 -0.05 -10.33 -7.99
CA VAL A 906 0.68 -11.49 -7.43
C VAL A 906 0.48 -11.54 -5.92
N ILE A 907 0.44 -12.75 -5.37
CA ILE A 907 0.35 -12.95 -3.91
C ILE A 907 1.70 -12.75 -3.23
N SER A 908 1.69 -12.51 -1.92
CA SER A 908 2.91 -12.53 -1.13
C SER A 908 3.41 -13.95 -0.85
N LYS A 909 4.69 -14.09 -0.48
CA LYS A 909 5.26 -15.35 0.00
C LYS A 909 4.50 -15.88 1.23
N ALA A 910 4.10 -14.98 2.14
CA ALA A 910 3.23 -15.31 3.26
C ALA A 910 1.87 -15.89 2.81
N SER A 911 1.17 -15.25 1.86
CA SER A 911 -0.06 -15.78 1.28
C SER A 911 0.13 -17.18 0.65
N ALA A 912 1.19 -17.36 -0.15
CA ALA A 912 1.50 -18.65 -0.78
C ALA A 912 1.81 -19.77 0.23
N GLU A 913 2.37 -19.42 1.40
CA GLU A 913 2.62 -20.34 2.50
C GLU A 913 1.31 -20.70 3.24
N GLN A 914 0.40 -19.73 3.43
CA GLN A 914 -0.92 -19.99 4.01
C GLN A 914 -1.82 -20.83 3.09
N ARG A 915 -1.72 -20.65 1.77
CA ARG A 915 -2.38 -21.52 0.77
C ARG A 915 -1.85 -22.95 0.87
N LYS A 916 -0.52 -23.12 0.90
CA LYS A 916 0.13 -24.43 1.12
C LYS A 916 -0.39 -25.10 2.40
N GLY A 917 -0.44 -24.36 3.52
CA GLY A 917 -0.94 -24.81 4.82
C GLY A 917 -2.45 -25.12 4.90
N ARG A 918 -3.19 -25.12 3.77
CA ARG A 918 -4.52 -25.73 3.65
C ARG A 918 -4.44 -27.24 3.35
N ALA A 919 -3.36 -27.71 2.73
CA ALA A 919 -2.92 -29.10 2.80
C ALA A 919 -2.17 -29.37 4.13
N GLY A 920 -1.81 -30.62 4.41
CA GLY A 920 -0.99 -30.98 5.58
C GLY A 920 -1.72 -31.00 6.94
N ARG A 921 -3.01 -30.63 7.00
CA ARG A 921 -3.75 -30.46 8.26
C ARG A 921 -4.24 -31.76 8.91
N THR A 922 -4.66 -32.73 8.11
CA THR A 922 -5.23 -34.02 8.58
C THR A 922 -4.33 -35.21 8.30
N ARG A 923 -3.43 -35.06 7.32
CA ARG A 923 -2.40 -36.00 6.85
C ARG A 923 -1.46 -35.26 5.88
N PRO A 924 -0.32 -35.85 5.46
CA PRO A 924 0.55 -35.25 4.44
C PRO A 924 -0.20 -34.90 3.15
N GLY A 925 0.28 -33.89 2.43
CA GLY A 925 -0.38 -33.38 1.23
C GLY A 925 0.58 -32.83 0.18
N LYS A 926 0.04 -32.22 -0.87
CA LYS A 926 0.82 -31.64 -1.97
C LYS A 926 0.26 -30.28 -2.39
N CYS A 927 1.14 -29.34 -2.71
CA CYS A 927 0.81 -27.99 -3.19
C CYS A 927 1.43 -27.75 -4.56
N PHE A 928 0.58 -27.59 -5.58
CA PHE A 928 0.96 -27.35 -6.97
C PHE A 928 0.87 -25.85 -7.26
N ARG A 929 2.02 -25.19 -7.36
CA ARG A 929 2.17 -23.77 -7.67
C ARG A 929 2.27 -23.59 -9.18
N LEU A 930 1.31 -22.89 -9.79
CA LEU A 930 1.20 -22.70 -11.25
C LEU A 930 2.14 -21.61 -11.79
N PHE A 931 3.27 -21.42 -11.12
CA PHE A 931 4.32 -20.43 -11.38
C PHE A 931 5.68 -21.07 -11.09
N THR A 932 6.77 -20.48 -11.58
CA THR A 932 8.10 -21.08 -11.40
C THR A 932 8.69 -20.75 -10.04
N SER A 933 9.70 -21.51 -9.61
CA SER A 933 10.47 -21.20 -8.39
C SER A 933 11.22 -19.86 -8.52
N ALA A 934 11.63 -19.49 -9.74
CA ALA A 934 12.26 -18.19 -10.01
C ALA A 934 11.27 -17.03 -9.86
N ASP A 935 10.04 -17.18 -10.34
CA ASP A 935 8.97 -16.19 -10.11
C ASP A 935 8.67 -16.05 -8.62
N PHE A 936 8.59 -17.18 -7.89
CA PHE A 936 8.32 -17.16 -6.45
C PHE A 936 9.39 -16.41 -5.64
N ALA A 937 10.64 -16.37 -6.10
CA ALA A 937 11.71 -15.62 -5.45
C ALA A 937 11.47 -14.09 -5.49
N THR A 938 10.81 -13.58 -6.55
CA THR A 938 10.53 -12.14 -6.72
C THR A 938 9.24 -11.67 -6.06
N PHE A 939 8.40 -12.58 -5.56
CA PHE A 939 7.15 -12.22 -4.87
C PHE A 939 7.44 -11.44 -3.58
N PRO A 940 6.60 -10.46 -3.19
CA PRO A 940 6.78 -9.70 -1.95
C PRO A 940 6.64 -10.62 -0.74
N ASP A 941 7.42 -10.41 0.32
CA ASP A 941 7.41 -11.34 1.47
C ASP A 941 6.07 -11.32 2.24
N GLN A 942 5.48 -10.13 2.37
CA GLN A 942 4.20 -9.86 3.03
C GLN A 942 3.27 -9.06 2.10
N THR A 943 1.97 -9.14 2.34
CA THR A 943 0.98 -8.32 1.62
C THR A 943 0.93 -6.92 2.24
N HIS A 944 0.90 -5.86 1.43
CA HIS A 944 0.80 -4.48 1.92
C HIS A 944 -0.51 -4.26 2.71
N PRO A 945 -0.45 -3.58 3.89
CA PRO A 945 -1.62 -3.24 4.69
C PRO A 945 -2.69 -2.51 3.87
N GLU A 946 -3.95 -2.81 4.17
CA GLU A 946 -5.08 -2.29 3.41
C GLU A 946 -5.18 -0.76 3.49
N ILE A 947 -4.90 -0.19 4.65
CA ILE A 947 -4.91 1.25 4.92
C ILE A 947 -4.00 2.08 3.98
N LEU A 948 -2.97 1.47 3.38
CA LEU A 948 -2.07 2.12 2.42
C LEU A 948 -2.59 2.12 0.98
N ARG A 949 -3.67 1.38 0.70
CA ARG A 949 -4.13 1.05 -0.66
C ARG A 949 -5.65 1.14 -0.84
N THR A 950 -6.37 1.82 0.05
CA THR A 950 -7.84 1.97 0.01
C THR A 950 -8.27 3.37 0.44
N ASN A 951 -9.49 3.78 0.06
CA ASN A 951 -10.07 5.04 0.53
C ASN A 951 -10.34 5.00 2.05
N ILE A 952 -9.83 6.01 2.78
CA ILE A 952 -9.93 6.11 4.25
C ILE A 952 -10.95 7.14 4.77
N VAL A 953 -11.79 7.73 3.91
CA VAL A 953 -12.79 8.77 4.31
C VAL A 953 -13.69 8.29 5.46
N ASN A 954 -14.27 7.09 5.34
CA ASN A 954 -15.09 6.48 6.39
C ASN A 954 -14.29 6.26 7.69
N THR A 955 -13.02 5.88 7.57
CA THR A 955 -12.10 5.65 8.69
C THR A 955 -11.77 6.94 9.44
N VAL A 956 -11.50 8.02 8.73
CA VAL A 956 -11.23 9.34 9.33
C VAL A 956 -12.46 9.86 10.07
N LEU A 957 -13.66 9.76 9.48
CA LEU A 957 -14.92 10.13 10.14
C LEU A 957 -15.17 9.31 11.42
N LEU A 958 -14.92 8.01 11.37
CA LEU A 958 -15.05 7.12 12.51
C LEU A 958 -14.06 7.49 13.63
N LEU A 959 -12.79 7.73 13.30
CA LEU A 959 -11.76 8.16 14.26
C LEU A 959 -12.13 9.48 14.94
N LEU A 960 -12.54 10.48 14.17
CA LEU A 960 -13.01 11.76 14.72
C LEU A 960 -14.18 11.57 15.70
N THR A 961 -15.14 10.70 15.35
CA THR A 961 -16.30 10.44 16.23
C THR A 961 -15.97 9.63 17.47
N LEU A 962 -14.89 8.84 17.43
CA LEU A 962 -14.30 8.15 18.60
C LEU A 962 -13.45 9.07 19.50
N GLY A 963 -13.46 10.39 19.29
CA GLY A 963 -12.68 11.34 20.08
C GLY A 963 -11.17 11.30 19.77
N VAL A 964 -10.81 11.00 18.53
CA VAL A 964 -9.44 11.17 18.02
C VAL A 964 -9.33 12.59 17.47
N ALA A 965 -8.82 13.53 18.27
CA ALA A 965 -8.75 14.95 17.89
C ALA A 965 -7.86 15.20 16.66
N ASN A 966 -6.77 14.45 16.51
CA ASN A 966 -5.92 14.48 15.32
C ASN A 966 -5.72 13.05 14.78
N PRO A 967 -6.46 12.63 13.73
CA PRO A 967 -6.26 11.37 13.03
C PRO A 967 -4.83 11.14 12.50
N CYS A 968 -4.06 12.19 12.20
CA CYS A 968 -2.66 12.07 11.76
C CYS A 968 -1.72 11.62 12.88
N GLU A 969 -2.08 11.85 14.15
CA GLU A 969 -1.34 11.39 15.33
C GLU A 969 -1.88 10.06 15.89
N PHE A 970 -2.89 9.47 15.25
CA PHE A 970 -3.43 8.18 15.68
C PHE A 970 -2.35 7.09 15.56
N PRO A 971 -2.19 6.20 16.56
CA PRO A 971 -1.13 5.20 16.55
C PRO A 971 -1.48 4.04 15.61
N PHE A 972 -1.46 4.25 14.31
CA PHE A 972 -1.48 3.18 13.32
C PHE A 972 -0.23 2.31 13.41
N ILE A 973 -0.30 1.05 12.95
CA ILE A 973 0.89 0.19 12.78
C ILE A 973 1.66 0.61 11.53
N ASP A 974 0.92 0.99 10.48
CA ASP A 974 1.40 1.65 9.28
C ASP A 974 0.45 2.84 9.01
N PRO A 975 0.89 4.11 9.12
CA PRO A 975 0.02 5.25 8.89
C PRO A 975 -0.34 5.39 7.39
N PRO A 976 -1.54 5.88 7.06
CA PRO A 976 -1.89 6.20 5.67
C PRO A 976 -0.99 7.32 5.09
N SER A 977 -1.00 7.48 3.77
CA SER A 977 -0.27 8.57 3.12
C SER A 977 -0.87 9.94 3.45
N ASP A 978 -0.02 10.96 3.53
CA ASP A 978 -0.43 12.35 3.80
C ASP A 978 -1.46 12.84 2.76
N GLN A 979 -1.29 12.45 1.49
CA GLN A 979 -2.25 12.75 0.42
C GLN A 979 -3.60 12.08 0.66
N GLY A 980 -3.63 10.79 1.02
CA GLY A 980 -4.87 10.08 1.32
C GLY A 980 -5.61 10.64 2.54
N MET A 981 -4.88 11.10 3.55
CA MET A 981 -5.43 11.79 4.72
C MET A 981 -6.01 13.16 4.32
N SER A 982 -5.29 13.92 3.49
CA SER A 982 -5.72 15.22 2.96
C SER A 982 -7.01 15.09 2.13
N ASP A 983 -7.06 14.17 1.16
CA ASP A 983 -8.26 13.89 0.36
C ASP A 983 -9.46 13.47 1.22
N ALA A 984 -9.22 12.71 2.28
CA ALA A 984 -10.27 12.31 3.23
C ALA A 984 -10.87 13.52 3.96
N PHE A 985 -10.04 14.43 4.49
CA PHE A 985 -10.51 15.66 5.11
C PHE A 985 -11.25 16.57 4.12
N TYR A 986 -10.74 16.75 2.89
CA TYR A 986 -11.44 17.52 1.86
C TYR A 986 -12.83 16.97 1.56
N GLN A 987 -12.97 15.65 1.41
CA GLN A 987 -14.30 15.05 1.15
C GLN A 987 -15.25 15.18 2.35
N LEU A 988 -14.76 15.04 3.59
CA LEU A 988 -15.57 15.26 4.78
C LEU A 988 -15.99 16.72 4.95
N LEU A 989 -15.16 17.68 4.52
CA LEU A 989 -15.49 19.11 4.52
C LEU A 989 -16.63 19.41 3.53
N TYR A 990 -16.53 18.97 2.27
CA TYR A 990 -17.62 19.11 1.30
C TYR A 990 -18.93 18.47 1.79
N PHE A 991 -18.83 17.34 2.47
CA PHE A 991 -20.01 16.65 3.01
C PHE A 991 -20.59 17.34 4.27
N GLY A 992 -19.95 18.39 4.79
CA GLY A 992 -20.35 19.08 6.03
C GLY A 992 -20.15 18.25 7.28
N ALA A 993 -19.35 17.17 7.19
CA ALA A 993 -19.06 16.27 8.30
C ALA A 993 -18.00 16.84 9.25
N VAL A 994 -17.09 17.66 8.72
CA VAL A 994 -16.17 18.51 9.48
C VAL A 994 -16.35 19.99 9.11
N ASP A 995 -15.91 20.89 9.99
CA ASP A 995 -15.84 22.34 9.74
C ASP A 995 -14.47 22.77 9.18
N ASP A 996 -14.28 24.07 8.93
CA ASP A 996 -13.02 24.66 8.45
C ASP A 996 -11.83 24.47 9.41
N GLY A 997 -12.11 24.16 10.69
CA GLY A 997 -11.12 23.78 11.71
C GLY A 997 -10.86 22.27 11.77
N LEU A 998 -11.38 21.51 10.79
CA LEU A 998 -11.38 20.05 10.70
C LEU A 998 -12.03 19.35 11.91
N GLN A 999 -12.89 20.05 12.65
CA GLN A 999 -13.60 19.49 13.81
C GLN A 999 -14.93 18.85 13.39
N LEU A 1000 -15.28 17.77 14.06
CA LEU A 1000 -16.49 16.98 13.76
C LEU A 1000 -17.77 17.77 14.06
N THR A 1001 -18.62 17.96 13.04
CA THR A 1001 -19.92 18.64 13.17
C THR A 1001 -21.01 17.70 13.73
N ASP A 1002 -22.16 18.25 14.11
CA ASP A 1002 -23.34 17.44 14.46
C ASP A 1002 -23.89 16.67 13.24
N PHE A 1003 -23.69 17.18 12.03
CA PHE A 1003 -24.03 16.46 10.80
C PHE A 1003 -23.10 15.25 10.61
N GLY A 1004 -21.79 15.43 10.79
CA GLY A 1004 -20.80 14.35 10.78
C GLY A 1004 -21.06 13.29 11.85
N ARG A 1005 -21.39 13.70 13.08
CA ARG A 1005 -21.84 12.78 14.15
C ARG A 1005 -23.04 11.94 13.71
N ARG A 1006 -24.05 12.53 13.08
CA ARG A 1006 -25.23 11.82 12.57
C ARG A 1006 -24.91 10.90 11.39
N MET A 1007 -24.01 11.30 10.50
CA MET A 1007 -23.53 10.45 9.40
C MET A 1007 -22.87 9.16 9.94
N ALA A 1008 -21.96 9.30 10.90
CA ALA A 1008 -21.16 8.19 11.44
C ALA A 1008 -21.98 7.11 12.18
N VAL A 1009 -23.22 7.40 12.58
CA VAL A 1009 -24.14 6.40 13.17
C VAL A 1009 -24.59 5.36 12.13
N PHE A 1010 -24.68 5.76 10.86
CA PHE A 1010 -25.11 4.87 9.78
C PHE A 1010 -24.00 3.88 9.42
N PRO A 1011 -24.30 2.57 9.35
CA PRO A 1011 -23.33 1.56 8.96
C PRO A 1011 -23.34 1.40 7.45
N VAL A 1012 -23.03 2.47 6.71
CA VAL A 1012 -22.94 2.54 5.24
C VAL A 1012 -21.85 3.55 4.85
N ASP A 1013 -21.47 3.61 3.58
CA ASP A 1013 -20.55 4.64 3.09
C ASP A 1013 -21.05 6.08 3.37
N VAL A 1014 -20.12 7.03 3.61
CA VAL A 1014 -20.43 8.46 3.83
C VAL A 1014 -21.38 9.06 2.80
N CYS A 1015 -21.28 8.70 1.51
CA CYS A 1015 -22.15 9.21 0.45
C CYS A 1015 -23.59 8.75 0.68
N LEU A 1016 -23.77 7.47 1.03
CA LEU A 1016 -25.06 6.88 1.37
C LEU A 1016 -25.61 7.44 2.69
N ALA A 1017 -24.76 7.65 3.70
CA ALA A 1017 -25.17 8.25 4.97
C ALA A 1017 -25.69 9.68 4.77
N ARG A 1018 -25.01 10.49 3.94
CA ARG A 1018 -25.46 11.83 3.55
C ARG A 1018 -26.76 11.78 2.75
N MET A 1019 -26.89 10.91 1.74
CA MET A 1019 -28.14 10.70 1.00
C MET A 1019 -29.32 10.43 1.94
N LEU A 1020 -29.17 9.51 2.90
CA LEU A 1020 -30.24 9.16 3.85
C LEU A 1020 -30.63 10.31 4.79
N LEU A 1021 -29.66 11.15 5.19
CA LEU A 1021 -29.89 12.33 6.02
C LEU A 1021 -30.60 13.47 5.26
N MET A 1022 -30.32 13.60 3.95
CA MET A 1022 -30.82 14.71 3.12
C MET A 1022 -32.10 14.38 2.35
N ALA A 1023 -32.36 13.11 2.03
CA ALA A 1023 -33.58 12.65 1.34
C ALA A 1023 -34.92 13.15 1.92
N PRO A 1024 -35.10 13.41 3.24
CA PRO A 1024 -36.30 14.05 3.76
C PRO A 1024 -36.61 15.43 3.15
N LYS A 1025 -35.61 16.19 2.68
CA LYS A 1025 -35.81 17.46 1.95
C LYS A 1025 -36.66 17.28 0.69
N HIS A 1026 -36.68 16.09 0.12
CA HIS A 1026 -37.40 15.73 -1.10
C HIS A 1026 -38.58 14.78 -0.85
N GLY A 1027 -38.92 14.50 0.42
CA GLY A 1027 -40.04 13.63 0.79
C GLY A 1027 -39.85 12.13 0.47
N CYS A 1028 -38.64 11.71 0.09
CA CYS A 1028 -38.35 10.38 -0.46
C CYS A 1028 -37.41 9.53 0.43
N GLY A 1029 -37.34 9.80 1.73
CA GLY A 1029 -36.43 9.13 2.67
C GLY A 1029 -36.51 7.59 2.69
N ALA A 1030 -37.70 7.01 2.53
CA ALA A 1030 -37.90 5.57 2.38
C ALA A 1030 -37.38 5.05 1.02
N ASP A 1031 -37.50 5.86 -0.03
CA ASP A 1031 -37.09 5.49 -1.39
C ASP A 1031 -35.56 5.52 -1.52
N ALA A 1032 -34.93 6.53 -0.92
CA ALA A 1032 -33.48 6.59 -0.73
C ALA A 1032 -32.95 5.40 0.10
N ALA A 1033 -33.67 4.98 1.14
CA ALA A 1033 -33.32 3.79 1.92
C ALA A 1033 -33.40 2.49 1.10
N VAL A 1034 -34.27 2.39 0.10
CA VAL A 1034 -34.29 1.28 -0.86
C VAL A 1034 -33.05 1.30 -1.75
N VAL A 1035 -32.69 2.46 -2.32
CA VAL A 1035 -31.48 2.58 -3.16
C VAL A 1035 -30.21 2.27 -2.38
N ALA A 1036 -30.05 2.82 -1.16
CA ALA A 1036 -28.92 2.50 -0.29
C ALA A 1036 -28.84 1.00 0.03
N ALA A 1037 -29.97 0.36 0.33
CA ALA A 1037 -30.01 -1.06 0.63
C ALA A 1037 -29.69 -1.96 -0.59
N MET A 1038 -30.05 -1.53 -1.80
CA MET A 1038 -29.70 -2.23 -3.05
C MET A 1038 -28.21 -2.09 -3.40
N LEU A 1039 -27.62 -0.91 -3.21
CA LEU A 1039 -26.18 -0.69 -3.41
C LEU A 1039 -25.35 -1.51 -2.40
N GLU A 1040 -25.71 -1.49 -1.11
CA GLU A 1040 -25.04 -2.23 -0.03
C GLU A 1040 -25.24 -3.77 -0.09
N ALA A 1041 -26.30 -4.24 -0.73
CA ALA A 1041 -26.48 -5.68 -0.97
C ALA A 1041 -25.58 -6.21 -2.10
N GLY A 1042 -25.09 -5.31 -2.98
CA GLY A 1042 -24.30 -5.66 -4.16
C GLY A 1042 -25.14 -6.04 -5.37
N ASN A 1043 -24.52 -6.67 -6.38
CA ASN A 1043 -25.16 -6.91 -7.67
C ASN A 1043 -26.35 -7.89 -7.58
N ALA A 1044 -27.58 -7.36 -7.66
CA ALA A 1044 -28.81 -8.14 -7.66
C ALA A 1044 -29.09 -8.90 -8.99
N PHE A 1045 -28.35 -8.63 -10.07
CA PHE A 1045 -28.60 -9.21 -11.39
C PHE A 1045 -27.76 -10.46 -11.65
N SER A 1046 -28.37 -11.47 -12.28
CA SER A 1046 -27.72 -12.67 -12.81
C SER A 1046 -27.68 -12.61 -14.34
N ARG A 1047 -26.51 -12.82 -14.95
CA ARG A 1047 -26.33 -12.74 -16.41
C ARG A 1047 -25.48 -13.92 -16.88
N PRO A 1048 -25.99 -15.17 -16.80
CA PRO A 1048 -25.25 -16.36 -17.21
C PRO A 1048 -24.88 -16.28 -18.70
N PRO A 1049 -23.62 -16.54 -19.10
CA PRO A 1049 -23.19 -16.40 -20.50
C PRO A 1049 -24.04 -17.19 -21.50
N SER A 1050 -24.51 -18.37 -21.12
CA SER A 1050 -25.32 -19.26 -21.95
C SER A 1050 -26.77 -18.79 -22.19
N ARG A 1051 -27.30 -17.87 -21.37
CA ARG A 1051 -28.67 -17.32 -21.48
C ARG A 1051 -28.71 -15.80 -21.41
N LEU A 1052 -27.66 -15.14 -21.91
CA LEU A 1052 -27.50 -13.69 -21.83
C LEU A 1052 -28.64 -12.91 -22.53
N ALA A 1053 -29.24 -13.47 -23.59
CA ALA A 1053 -30.36 -12.86 -24.30
C ALA A 1053 -31.64 -12.84 -23.44
N GLU A 1054 -32.05 -14.00 -22.91
CA GLU A 1054 -33.20 -14.13 -21.99
C GLU A 1054 -33.04 -13.26 -20.75
N ALA A 1055 -31.83 -13.23 -20.17
CA ALA A 1055 -31.54 -12.38 -19.01
C ALA A 1055 -31.71 -10.88 -19.32
N ARG A 1056 -31.32 -10.43 -20.53
CA ARG A 1056 -31.53 -9.04 -20.96
C ARG A 1056 -33.01 -8.72 -21.16
N GLU A 1057 -33.77 -9.59 -21.79
CA GLU A 1057 -35.22 -9.41 -21.99
C GLU A 1057 -35.98 -9.37 -20.65
N ALA A 1058 -35.59 -10.22 -19.69
CA ALA A 1058 -36.14 -10.19 -18.34
C ALA A 1058 -35.79 -8.90 -17.59
N HIS A 1059 -34.54 -8.43 -17.68
CA HIS A 1059 -34.11 -7.19 -17.02
C HIS A 1059 -34.78 -5.95 -17.62
N ALA A 1060 -35.02 -5.93 -18.94
CA ALA A 1060 -35.66 -4.82 -19.65
C ALA A 1060 -37.07 -4.47 -19.14
N ARG A 1061 -37.71 -5.37 -18.38
CA ARG A 1061 -39.00 -5.14 -17.69
C ARG A 1061 -38.89 -4.16 -16.51
N PHE A 1062 -37.70 -3.94 -15.99
CA PHE A 1062 -37.41 -3.02 -14.88
C PHE A 1062 -36.67 -1.75 -15.33
N ASP A 1063 -36.29 -1.67 -16.61
CA ASP A 1063 -35.55 -0.55 -17.18
C ASP A 1063 -36.33 0.76 -17.01
N ASP A 1064 -35.61 1.81 -16.60
CA ASP A 1064 -36.13 3.17 -16.48
C ASP A 1064 -35.17 4.13 -17.20
N ALA A 1065 -35.72 5.04 -18.00
CA ALA A 1065 -34.93 5.98 -18.78
C ALA A 1065 -34.23 7.05 -17.92
N ASP A 1066 -34.65 7.23 -16.67
CA ASP A 1066 -34.03 8.15 -15.71
C ASP A 1066 -32.77 7.55 -15.04
N GLY A 1067 -32.54 6.24 -15.21
CA GLY A 1067 -31.25 5.58 -14.95
C GLY A 1067 -31.26 4.49 -13.88
N ASP A 1068 -30.07 3.94 -13.63
CA ASP A 1068 -29.86 2.67 -12.92
C ASP A 1068 -30.34 2.69 -11.45
N HIS A 1069 -30.26 3.83 -10.75
CA HIS A 1069 -30.77 3.92 -9.37
C HIS A 1069 -32.29 3.71 -9.30
N VAL A 1070 -33.02 4.16 -10.32
CA VAL A 1070 -34.47 3.95 -10.45
C VAL A 1070 -34.76 2.49 -10.83
N VAL A 1071 -33.92 1.86 -11.65
CA VAL A 1071 -34.00 0.42 -11.95
C VAL A 1071 -33.80 -0.42 -10.67
N LEU A 1072 -32.80 -0.10 -9.83
CA LEU A 1072 -32.59 -0.77 -8.53
C LEU A 1072 -33.83 -0.64 -7.63
N PHE A 1073 -34.44 0.55 -7.58
CA PHE A 1073 -35.68 0.81 -6.86
C PHE A 1073 -36.85 -0.05 -7.39
N ARG A 1074 -37.08 -0.08 -8.71
CA ARG A 1074 -38.12 -0.90 -9.36
C ARG A 1074 -37.93 -2.39 -9.10
N VAL A 1075 -36.70 -2.91 -9.22
CA VAL A 1075 -36.37 -4.31 -8.94
C VAL A 1075 -36.67 -4.67 -7.48
N PHE A 1076 -36.31 -3.81 -6.52
CA PHE A 1076 -36.62 -4.03 -5.11
C PHE A 1076 -38.14 -4.13 -4.87
N HIS A 1077 -38.93 -3.18 -5.38
CA HIS A 1077 -40.38 -3.16 -5.18
C HIS A 1077 -41.08 -4.34 -5.87
N ALA A 1078 -40.66 -4.71 -7.09
CA ALA A 1078 -41.18 -5.88 -7.78
C ALA A 1078 -40.88 -7.19 -7.02
N TYR A 1079 -39.68 -7.31 -6.43
CA TYR A 1079 -39.32 -8.43 -5.56
C TYR A 1079 -40.13 -8.43 -4.25
N PHE A 1080 -40.28 -7.27 -3.60
CA PHE A 1080 -41.03 -7.12 -2.35
C PHE A 1080 -42.50 -7.53 -2.50
N LYS A 1081 -43.15 -7.12 -3.61
CA LYS A 1081 -44.51 -7.54 -3.98
C LYS A 1081 -44.65 -9.06 -4.16
N ASN A 1082 -43.58 -9.73 -4.61
CA ASN A 1082 -43.55 -11.17 -4.91
C ASN A 1082 -42.84 -12.01 -3.83
N GLN A 1083 -42.56 -11.46 -2.64
CA GLN A 1083 -41.66 -12.06 -1.65
C GLN A 1083 -42.06 -13.50 -1.24
N GLN A 1084 -43.36 -13.81 -1.16
CA GLN A 1084 -43.86 -15.16 -0.85
C GLN A 1084 -43.37 -16.23 -1.85
N ASN A 1085 -43.26 -15.86 -3.13
CA ASN A 1085 -42.75 -16.71 -4.21
C ASN A 1085 -41.34 -16.26 -4.68
N GLY A 1086 -40.59 -15.56 -3.82
CA GLY A 1086 -39.38 -14.82 -4.19
C GLY A 1086 -38.32 -15.64 -4.93
N LYS A 1087 -38.12 -16.92 -4.59
CA LYS A 1087 -37.19 -17.82 -5.31
C LYS A 1087 -37.58 -18.00 -6.78
N ARG A 1088 -38.88 -18.19 -7.05
CA ARG A 1088 -39.43 -18.39 -8.39
C ARG A 1088 -39.38 -17.09 -9.18
N PHE A 1089 -39.84 -15.99 -8.59
CA PHE A 1089 -39.75 -14.66 -9.20
C PHE A 1089 -38.31 -14.30 -9.61
N CYS A 1090 -37.33 -14.55 -8.73
CA CYS A 1090 -35.93 -14.28 -9.04
C CYS A 1090 -35.38 -15.19 -10.15
N TYR A 1091 -35.77 -16.47 -10.19
CA TYR A 1091 -35.38 -17.37 -11.28
C TYR A 1091 -35.95 -16.91 -12.64
N GLU A 1092 -37.25 -16.61 -12.68
CA GLU A 1092 -37.95 -16.18 -13.91
C GLU A 1092 -37.49 -14.80 -14.42
N ASN A 1093 -36.92 -13.96 -13.55
CA ASN A 1093 -36.45 -12.61 -13.92
C ASN A 1093 -34.92 -12.45 -13.89
N TYR A 1094 -34.16 -13.55 -13.80
CA TYR A 1094 -32.69 -13.54 -13.78
C TYR A 1094 -32.06 -12.68 -12.65
N LEU A 1095 -32.66 -12.71 -11.45
CA LEU A 1095 -32.21 -11.98 -10.27
C LEU A 1095 -31.59 -12.90 -9.19
N ARG A 1096 -30.71 -12.35 -8.35
CA ARG A 1096 -30.09 -13.05 -7.21
C ARG A 1096 -30.99 -12.94 -5.98
N HIS A 1097 -31.74 -14.01 -5.69
CA HIS A 1097 -32.70 -14.06 -4.56
C HIS A 1097 -32.08 -13.68 -3.21
N GLN A 1098 -30.86 -14.14 -2.94
CA GLN A 1098 -30.17 -13.92 -1.67
C GLN A 1098 -29.77 -12.46 -1.49
N THR A 1099 -29.25 -11.82 -2.55
CA THR A 1099 -28.95 -10.38 -2.61
C THR A 1099 -30.20 -9.55 -2.32
N LEU A 1100 -31.35 -9.92 -2.92
CA LEU A 1100 -32.61 -9.21 -2.70
C LEU A 1100 -33.19 -9.46 -1.29
N GLN A 1101 -33.02 -10.65 -0.70
CA GLN A 1101 -33.31 -10.88 0.72
C GLN A 1101 -32.44 -10.00 1.63
N GLN A 1102 -31.13 -9.90 1.33
CA GLN A 1102 -30.21 -9.03 2.06
C GLN A 1102 -30.60 -7.55 1.91
N ALA A 1103 -30.94 -7.09 0.71
CA ALA A 1103 -31.44 -5.72 0.49
C ALA A 1103 -32.70 -5.44 1.34
N VAL A 1104 -33.67 -6.36 1.39
CA VAL A 1104 -34.85 -6.22 2.27
C VAL A 1104 -34.46 -6.16 3.76
N GLN A 1105 -33.46 -6.92 4.19
CA GLN A 1105 -32.96 -6.85 5.57
C GLN A 1105 -32.28 -5.50 5.86
N VAL A 1106 -31.38 -5.03 4.98
CA VAL A 1106 -30.68 -3.74 5.11
C VAL A 1106 -31.67 -2.59 5.10
N TYR A 1107 -32.62 -2.56 4.16
CA TYR A 1107 -33.69 -1.57 4.09
C TYR A 1107 -34.46 -1.47 5.42
N ASN A 1108 -34.92 -2.61 5.97
CA ASN A 1108 -35.64 -2.62 7.24
C ASN A 1108 -34.78 -2.11 8.42
N GLN A 1109 -33.46 -2.34 8.40
CA GLN A 1109 -32.55 -1.85 9.43
C GLN A 1109 -32.28 -0.34 9.29
N LEU A 1110 -31.99 0.14 8.08
CA LEU A 1110 -31.85 1.57 7.78
C LEU A 1110 -33.13 2.33 8.16
N ARG A 1111 -34.30 1.79 7.80
CA ARG A 1111 -35.61 2.39 8.13
C ARG A 1111 -35.82 2.56 9.64
N ARG A 1112 -35.44 1.55 10.44
CA ARG A 1112 -35.50 1.61 11.91
C ARG A 1112 -34.51 2.64 12.45
N LEU A 1113 -33.29 2.67 11.94
CA LEU A 1113 -32.25 3.61 12.36
C LEU A 1113 -32.64 5.06 12.05
N MET A 1114 -33.20 5.32 10.87
CA MET A 1114 -33.76 6.62 10.51
C MET A 1114 -34.87 7.04 11.49
N SER A 1115 -35.80 6.12 11.82
CA SER A 1115 -36.84 6.40 12.81
C SER A 1115 -36.28 6.69 14.22
N GLN A 1116 -35.24 5.97 14.64
CA GLN A 1116 -34.54 6.20 15.92
C GLN A 1116 -33.83 7.57 15.95
N LEU A 1117 -33.25 8.00 14.82
CA LEU A 1117 -32.60 9.29 14.63
C LEU A 1117 -33.57 10.44 14.29
N THR A 1118 -34.88 10.22 14.46
CA THR A 1118 -35.99 11.14 14.13
C THR A 1118 -35.98 11.68 12.69
N ILE A 1119 -35.40 10.92 11.76
CA ILE A 1119 -35.34 11.22 10.32
C ILE A 1119 -36.64 10.76 9.65
N PRO A 1120 -37.37 11.63 8.92
CA PRO A 1120 -38.61 11.25 8.25
C PRO A 1120 -38.43 10.12 7.23
N VAL A 1121 -39.24 9.06 7.39
CA VAL A 1121 -39.28 7.90 6.50
C VAL A 1121 -40.52 8.00 5.60
N GLN A 1122 -40.47 8.90 4.62
CA GLN A 1122 -41.53 9.15 3.66
C GLN A 1122 -41.22 8.49 2.32
N SER A 1123 -42.24 8.02 1.61
CA SER A 1123 -42.12 7.41 0.29
C SER A 1123 -42.99 8.16 -0.71
N THR A 1124 -42.46 8.38 -1.91
CA THR A 1124 -43.18 8.93 -3.06
C THR A 1124 -43.85 7.84 -3.91
N TYR A 1125 -43.60 6.56 -3.57
CA TYR A 1125 -44.10 5.41 -4.33
C TYR A 1125 -45.57 5.12 -4.03
N ILE A 1126 -46.35 4.95 -5.11
CA ILE A 1126 -47.78 4.62 -5.08
C ILE A 1126 -47.94 3.20 -5.65
N PRO A 1127 -48.09 2.16 -4.79
CA PRO A 1127 -48.09 0.76 -5.21
C PRO A 1127 -49.19 0.41 -6.23
N GLU A 1128 -50.35 1.04 -6.14
CA GLU A 1128 -51.51 0.78 -7.00
C GLU A 1128 -51.29 1.26 -8.44
N ARG A 1129 -50.34 2.19 -8.65
CA ARG A 1129 -50.00 2.78 -9.95
C ARG A 1129 -48.59 2.38 -10.42
N GLU A 1130 -47.84 1.67 -9.59
CA GLU A 1130 -46.40 1.38 -9.74
C GLU A 1130 -45.57 2.63 -10.11
N TYR A 1131 -46.01 3.78 -9.58
CA TYR A 1131 -45.44 5.11 -9.82
C TYR A 1131 -44.53 5.52 -8.66
N VAL A 1132 -43.41 6.18 -8.97
CA VAL A 1132 -42.49 6.82 -8.02
C VAL A 1132 -42.13 8.20 -8.57
N ASP A 1133 -41.87 9.17 -7.69
CA ASP A 1133 -41.28 10.44 -8.12
C ASP A 1133 -39.77 10.23 -8.37
N THR A 1134 -39.43 10.01 -9.63
CA THR A 1134 -38.04 9.80 -10.06
C THR A 1134 -37.19 11.06 -9.93
N VAL A 1135 -37.78 12.25 -9.88
CA VAL A 1135 -37.07 13.52 -9.67
C VAL A 1135 -36.66 13.64 -8.21
N ALA A 1136 -37.61 13.43 -7.28
CA ALA A 1136 -37.33 13.43 -5.84
C ALA A 1136 -36.26 12.37 -5.48
N LEU A 1137 -36.34 11.17 -6.04
CA LEU A 1137 -35.34 10.13 -5.81
C LEU A 1137 -33.97 10.50 -6.37
N ARG A 1138 -33.88 11.05 -7.59
CA ARG A 1138 -32.61 11.44 -8.21
C ARG A 1138 -31.95 12.64 -7.51
N LYS A 1139 -32.74 13.60 -7.00
CA LYS A 1139 -32.23 14.68 -6.13
C LYS A 1139 -31.65 14.14 -4.82
N ALA A 1140 -32.28 13.16 -4.18
CA ALA A 1140 -31.72 12.52 -2.98
C ALA A 1140 -30.42 11.74 -3.27
N VAL A 1141 -30.33 11.03 -4.40
CA VAL A 1141 -29.07 10.39 -4.84
C VAL A 1141 -27.99 11.46 -5.05
N LEU A 1142 -28.31 12.58 -5.70
CA LEU A 1142 -27.39 13.69 -5.89
C LEU A 1142 -26.90 14.28 -4.56
N GLU A 1143 -27.75 14.47 -3.55
CA GLU A 1143 -27.36 14.95 -2.22
C GLU A 1143 -26.25 14.10 -1.55
N GLY A 1144 -26.22 12.79 -1.80
CA GLY A 1144 -25.13 11.92 -1.31
C GLY A 1144 -23.91 11.85 -2.23
N PHE A 1145 -24.12 11.92 -3.54
CA PHE A 1145 -23.12 11.65 -4.56
C PHE A 1145 -22.74 12.87 -5.41
N PHE A 1146 -22.92 14.09 -4.91
CA PHE A 1146 -22.67 15.32 -5.67
C PHE A 1146 -21.20 15.51 -6.06
N THR A 1147 -20.24 14.85 -5.41
CA THR A 1147 -18.83 14.81 -5.86
C THR A 1147 -18.58 13.80 -6.98
N GLN A 1148 -19.59 13.00 -7.36
CA GLN A 1148 -19.55 11.92 -8.34
C GLN A 1148 -20.52 12.18 -9.49
N VAL A 1149 -20.29 13.29 -10.20
CA VAL A 1149 -21.07 13.72 -11.36
C VAL A 1149 -20.19 13.74 -12.60
N ALA A 1150 -20.77 13.42 -13.75
CA ALA A 1150 -20.10 13.50 -15.05
C ALA A 1150 -20.96 14.20 -16.11
N PHE A 1151 -20.27 14.90 -17.01
CA PHE A 1151 -20.82 15.70 -18.11
C PHE A 1151 -20.60 14.99 -19.45
N LEU A 1152 -21.62 14.94 -20.31
CA LEU A 1152 -21.56 14.32 -21.64
C LEU A 1152 -20.79 15.21 -22.62
N THR A 1153 -19.62 14.78 -23.09
CA THR A 1153 -18.82 15.60 -24.00
C THR A 1153 -19.46 15.68 -25.39
N PRO A 1154 -19.60 16.87 -26.01
CA PRO A 1154 -20.23 17.02 -27.34
C PRO A 1154 -19.44 16.41 -28.50
N VAL A 1155 -18.13 16.22 -28.34
CA VAL A 1155 -17.20 15.82 -29.40
C VAL A 1155 -17.04 14.30 -29.45
N ALA A 1156 -17.16 13.71 -30.64
CA ALA A 1156 -16.85 12.28 -30.84
C ALA A 1156 -15.33 12.06 -30.71
N PRO A 1157 -14.87 11.04 -29.96
CA PRO A 1157 -13.44 10.83 -29.74
C PRO A 1157 -12.75 10.36 -31.03
N ILE A 1158 -11.65 11.02 -31.40
CA ILE A 1158 -10.74 10.52 -32.44
C ILE A 1158 -9.86 9.44 -31.80
N THR A 1159 -10.38 8.22 -31.68
CA THR A 1159 -9.64 7.09 -31.09
C THR A 1159 -8.95 6.24 -32.16
N HIS A 1160 -7.62 6.31 -32.22
CA HIS A 1160 -6.78 5.32 -32.92
C HIS A 1160 -6.65 4.00 -32.12
N THR A 1161 -7.78 3.43 -31.66
CA THR A 1161 -7.82 2.06 -31.13
C THR A 1161 -8.55 1.16 -32.12
N ALA A 1162 -7.81 0.25 -32.75
CA ALA A 1162 -8.36 -0.79 -33.61
C ALA A 1162 -9.36 -1.65 -32.81
N GLY A 1163 -10.66 -1.46 -33.07
CA GLY A 1163 -11.75 -2.18 -32.40
C GLY A 1163 -12.70 -1.32 -31.55
N ALA A 1164 -12.49 -0.01 -31.40
CA ALA A 1164 -13.46 0.86 -30.76
C ALA A 1164 -14.62 1.23 -31.70
N ASP A 1165 -15.86 1.06 -31.25
CA ASP A 1165 -17.06 1.43 -32.00
C ASP A 1165 -17.21 2.98 -32.02
N PRO A 1166 -17.27 3.63 -33.20
CA PRO A 1166 -17.37 5.09 -33.31
C PRO A 1166 -18.67 5.69 -32.75
N THR A 1167 -19.63 4.86 -32.30
CA THR A 1167 -20.83 5.31 -31.59
C THR A 1167 -20.65 5.47 -30.07
N THR A 1168 -19.48 5.12 -29.51
CA THR A 1168 -19.22 5.14 -28.06
C THR A 1168 -19.10 6.58 -27.54
N ARG A 1169 -20.13 7.07 -26.83
CA ARG A 1169 -20.10 8.40 -26.20
C ARG A 1169 -19.34 8.40 -24.87
N VAL A 1170 -18.54 9.44 -24.69
CA VAL A 1170 -17.68 9.66 -23.52
C VAL A 1170 -18.31 10.71 -22.61
N TYR A 1171 -18.17 10.52 -21.30
CA TYR A 1171 -18.45 11.51 -20.28
C TYR A 1171 -17.14 11.98 -19.65
N ARG A 1172 -17.13 13.15 -19.03
CA ARG A 1172 -16.02 13.68 -18.25
C ARG A 1172 -16.46 13.93 -16.82
N THR A 1173 -15.74 13.42 -15.81
CA THR A 1173 -16.09 13.68 -14.40
C THR A 1173 -15.88 15.16 -14.07
N VAL A 1174 -16.76 15.73 -13.24
CA VAL A 1174 -16.72 17.16 -12.91
C VAL A 1174 -15.50 17.52 -12.05
N ARG A 1175 -15.26 16.73 -10.98
CA ARG A 1175 -14.24 17.02 -9.97
C ARG A 1175 -12.81 16.79 -10.45
N ASP A 1176 -12.60 15.78 -11.29
CA ASP A 1176 -11.27 15.26 -11.63
C ASP A 1176 -10.98 15.26 -13.14
N ALA A 1177 -11.87 15.82 -13.97
CA ALA A 1177 -11.78 15.89 -15.44
C ALA A 1177 -11.56 14.53 -16.16
N LEU A 1178 -11.80 13.40 -15.49
CA LEU A 1178 -11.50 12.07 -16.03
C LEU A 1178 -12.47 11.70 -17.15
N SER A 1179 -11.93 11.30 -18.30
CA SER A 1179 -12.73 10.77 -19.42
C SER A 1179 -13.13 9.31 -19.13
N VAL A 1180 -14.44 9.07 -19.08
CA VAL A 1180 -15.07 7.83 -18.63
C VAL A 1180 -16.22 7.44 -19.55
N THR A 1181 -16.61 6.17 -19.55
CA THR A 1181 -17.75 5.68 -20.37
C THR A 1181 -18.80 5.01 -19.51
N LEU A 1182 -20.07 5.03 -19.92
CA LEU A 1182 -21.11 4.26 -19.22
C LEU A 1182 -20.82 2.76 -19.35
N HIS A 1183 -20.83 2.03 -18.23
CA HIS A 1183 -20.64 0.59 -18.28
C HIS A 1183 -21.76 -0.07 -19.13
N ARG A 1184 -21.41 -1.07 -19.95
CA ARG A 1184 -22.30 -1.78 -20.91
C ARG A 1184 -23.53 -2.47 -20.29
N GLN A 1185 -23.66 -2.43 -18.95
CA GLN A 1185 -24.78 -3.02 -18.21
C GLN A 1185 -25.78 -1.97 -17.71
N SER A 1186 -25.45 -0.67 -17.81
CA SER A 1186 -26.33 0.46 -17.47
C SER A 1186 -27.49 0.58 -18.45
N VAL A 1187 -28.68 0.91 -17.95
CA VAL A 1187 -29.86 1.19 -18.78
C VAL A 1187 -29.64 2.38 -19.71
N LEU A 1188 -28.88 3.38 -19.26
CA LEU A 1188 -28.52 4.55 -20.06
C LEU A 1188 -27.64 4.19 -21.26
N ALA A 1189 -26.78 3.17 -21.13
CA ALA A 1189 -25.99 2.64 -22.25
C ALA A 1189 -26.84 1.82 -23.24
N ALA A 1190 -27.84 1.09 -22.75
CA ALA A 1190 -28.70 0.23 -23.58
C ALA A 1190 -29.71 1.04 -24.42
N THR A 1191 -30.24 2.14 -23.89
CA THR A 1191 -31.27 2.97 -24.52
C THR A 1191 -30.76 3.91 -25.63
N HIS A 1192 -29.44 3.94 -25.90
CA HIS A 1192 -28.82 4.80 -26.92
C HIS A 1192 -29.34 4.59 -28.35
N LYS A 1193 -30.01 3.47 -28.64
CA LYS A 1193 -30.65 3.21 -29.95
C LYS A 1193 -31.97 3.96 -30.16
N SER A 1194 -32.55 4.55 -29.13
CA SER A 1194 -33.91 5.13 -29.19
C SER A 1194 -34.10 6.44 -28.39
N ARG A 1195 -33.16 6.86 -27.54
CA ARG A 1195 -33.23 8.13 -26.80
C ARG A 1195 -31.86 8.81 -26.70
N ALA A 1196 -31.85 10.15 -26.65
CA ALA A 1196 -30.64 10.92 -26.40
C ALA A 1196 -30.10 10.65 -24.98
N LEU A 1197 -28.78 10.59 -24.84
CA LEU A 1197 -28.11 10.44 -23.54
C LEU A 1197 -28.26 11.71 -22.68
N PRO A 1198 -28.39 11.58 -21.35
CA PRO A 1198 -28.43 12.74 -20.45
C PRO A 1198 -27.15 13.57 -20.53
N THR A 1199 -27.27 14.90 -20.51
CA THR A 1199 -26.11 15.80 -20.50
C THR A 1199 -25.31 15.71 -19.20
N TRP A 1200 -25.98 15.50 -18.08
CA TRP A 1200 -25.37 15.33 -16.76
C TRP A 1200 -25.87 14.03 -16.12
N ILE A 1201 -24.97 13.31 -15.47
CA ILE A 1201 -25.28 12.10 -14.72
C ILE A 1201 -24.60 12.10 -13.35
N VAL A 1202 -25.29 11.61 -12.33
CA VAL A 1202 -24.73 11.23 -11.03
C VAL A 1202 -24.48 9.72 -11.01
N PHE A 1203 -23.42 9.26 -10.33
CA PHE A 1203 -23.03 7.86 -10.31
C PHE A 1203 -22.56 7.32 -8.95
N ASP A 1204 -22.68 5.99 -8.77
CA ASP A 1204 -22.27 5.23 -7.57
C ASP A 1204 -20.76 5.13 -7.43
N ARG A 1205 -20.04 4.79 -8.51
CA ARG A 1205 -18.57 4.70 -8.55
C ARG A 1205 -18.01 4.55 -9.96
N LEU A 1206 -16.69 4.71 -10.06
CA LEU A 1206 -15.89 4.34 -11.22
C LEU A 1206 -15.32 2.92 -11.06
N GLU A 1207 -15.14 2.20 -12.17
CA GLU A 1207 -14.52 0.88 -12.23
C GLU A 1207 -13.56 0.81 -13.43
N VAL A 1208 -12.29 0.49 -13.18
CA VAL A 1208 -11.28 0.32 -14.24
C VAL A 1208 -11.19 -1.15 -14.64
N GLN A 1209 -11.36 -1.46 -15.93
CA GLN A 1209 -11.30 -2.83 -16.47
C GLN A 1209 -10.07 -3.03 -17.38
N GLY A 1210 -8.88 -2.86 -16.80
CA GLY A 1210 -7.60 -2.96 -17.53
C GLY A 1210 -7.58 -2.07 -18.76
N ASP A 1211 -7.10 -2.60 -19.89
CA ASP A 1211 -7.00 -1.88 -21.18
C ASP A 1211 -8.35 -1.40 -21.75
N SER A 1212 -9.48 -1.88 -21.21
CA SER A 1212 -10.82 -1.47 -21.65
C SER A 1212 -11.18 -0.05 -21.21
N GLY A 1213 -10.43 0.54 -20.26
CA GLY A 1213 -10.61 1.89 -19.74
C GLY A 1213 -11.48 1.96 -18.47
N THR A 1214 -11.88 3.19 -18.14
CA THR A 1214 -12.65 3.52 -16.94
C THR A 1214 -14.14 3.62 -17.25
N PHE A 1215 -14.94 2.89 -16.47
CA PHE A 1215 -16.39 2.79 -16.64
C PHE A 1215 -17.13 3.36 -15.44
N ILE A 1216 -18.20 4.10 -15.71
CA ILE A 1216 -19.18 4.52 -14.70
C ILE A 1216 -20.09 3.33 -14.38
N ARG A 1217 -20.21 3.00 -13.09
CA ARG A 1217 -21.20 2.04 -12.56
C ARG A 1217 -22.37 2.80 -11.92
N THR A 1218 -23.58 2.29 -12.19
CA THR A 1218 -24.87 2.77 -11.68
C THR A 1218 -25.04 4.28 -11.86
N ALA A 1219 -25.57 4.71 -13.01
CA ALA A 1219 -25.72 6.13 -13.35
C ALA A 1219 -27.19 6.54 -13.46
N SER A 1220 -27.51 7.76 -13.02
CA SER A 1220 -28.82 8.39 -13.23
C SER A 1220 -28.70 9.81 -13.74
N ALA A 1221 -29.67 10.23 -14.56
CA ALA A 1221 -29.72 11.58 -15.13
C ALA A 1221 -29.89 12.65 -14.03
N VAL A 1222 -29.23 13.80 -14.15
CA VAL A 1222 -29.45 14.98 -13.30
C VAL A 1222 -29.55 16.25 -14.14
N GLU A 1223 -30.04 17.33 -13.55
CA GLU A 1223 -30.20 18.63 -14.20
C GLU A 1223 -29.22 19.64 -13.61
N VAL A 1224 -28.76 20.61 -14.42
CA VAL A 1224 -27.71 21.55 -14.00
C VAL A 1224 -28.12 22.42 -12.81
N GLY A 1225 -29.37 22.88 -12.72
CA GLY A 1225 -29.84 23.64 -11.56
C GLY A 1225 -29.82 22.83 -10.26
N TRP A 1226 -30.00 21.51 -10.32
CA TRP A 1226 -29.90 20.66 -9.13
C TRP A 1226 -28.44 20.54 -8.64
N LEU A 1227 -27.46 20.72 -9.52
CA LEU A 1227 -26.05 20.79 -9.15
C LEU A 1227 -25.74 22.11 -8.42
N LEU A 1228 -26.36 23.21 -8.84
CA LEU A 1228 -26.25 24.50 -8.17
C LEU A 1228 -26.96 24.48 -6.79
N ASP A 1229 -28.12 23.82 -6.70
CA ASP A 1229 -28.88 23.64 -5.44
C ASP A 1229 -28.14 22.82 -4.36
N VAL A 1230 -27.31 21.84 -4.74
CA VAL A 1230 -26.86 20.77 -3.82
C VAL A 1230 -25.60 21.13 -3.01
N SER A 1231 -24.69 21.93 -3.57
CA SER A 1231 -23.42 22.28 -2.94
C SER A 1231 -22.74 23.46 -3.61
N ASP A 1232 -22.18 24.37 -2.81
CA ASP A 1232 -21.39 25.52 -3.25
C ASP A 1232 -20.20 25.13 -4.14
N PHE A 1233 -19.73 23.88 -4.09
CA PHE A 1233 -18.74 23.28 -5.01
C PHE A 1233 -19.06 23.54 -6.50
N TYR A 1234 -20.34 23.57 -6.88
CA TYR A 1234 -20.75 23.85 -8.27
C TYR A 1234 -20.80 25.34 -8.61
N THR A 1235 -20.73 26.21 -7.60
CA THR A 1235 -20.72 27.68 -7.75
C THR A 1235 -19.31 28.25 -7.68
N ASP A 1236 -18.38 27.62 -6.93
CA ASP A 1236 -16.96 27.96 -6.96
C ASP A 1236 -16.28 27.36 -8.19
N LEU A 1237 -16.37 28.09 -9.29
CA LEU A 1237 -15.75 27.74 -10.56
C LEU A 1237 -14.21 27.68 -10.52
N SER A 1238 -13.55 28.04 -9.42
CA SER A 1238 -12.11 27.86 -9.25
C SER A 1238 -11.73 26.42 -8.86
N GLU A 1239 -12.68 25.64 -8.33
CA GLU A 1239 -12.51 24.22 -7.98
C GLU A 1239 -12.80 23.26 -9.15
N ILE A 1240 -13.40 23.76 -10.23
CA ILE A 1240 -13.75 22.97 -11.42
C ILE A 1240 -12.57 22.97 -12.42
N PRO A 1241 -11.82 21.86 -12.58
CA PRO A 1241 -10.62 21.84 -13.43
C PRO A 1241 -10.94 21.97 -14.92
N ASP A 1242 -12.11 21.50 -15.36
CA ASP A 1242 -12.47 21.50 -16.78
C ASP A 1242 -13.15 22.80 -17.21
N GLY A 1243 -12.50 23.53 -18.13
CA GLY A 1243 -12.97 24.82 -18.60
C GLY A 1243 -14.28 24.80 -19.40
N GLU A 1244 -14.65 23.68 -20.02
CA GLU A 1244 -15.93 23.52 -20.73
C GLU A 1244 -17.06 23.36 -19.70
N ILE A 1245 -16.89 22.45 -18.73
CA ILE A 1245 -17.81 22.23 -17.61
C ILE A 1245 -17.99 23.53 -16.81
N ALA A 1246 -16.89 24.22 -16.46
CA ALA A 1246 -16.92 25.49 -15.74
C ALA A 1246 -17.66 26.60 -16.54
N GLN A 1247 -17.54 26.62 -17.87
CA GLN A 1247 -18.30 27.58 -18.69
C GLN A 1247 -19.80 27.25 -18.74
N VAL A 1248 -20.18 25.96 -18.79
CA VAL A 1248 -21.59 25.56 -18.75
C VAL A 1248 -22.22 25.89 -17.39
N LEU A 1249 -21.51 25.61 -16.28
CA LEU A 1249 -21.95 25.98 -14.93
C LEU A 1249 -22.08 27.50 -14.78
N ARG A 1250 -21.11 28.29 -15.25
CA ARG A 1250 -21.19 29.76 -15.23
C ARG A 1250 -22.46 30.30 -15.88
N ARG A 1251 -22.79 29.82 -17.08
CA ARG A 1251 -24.02 30.22 -17.80
C ARG A 1251 -25.29 29.83 -17.06
N ALA A 1252 -25.28 28.72 -16.32
CA ALA A 1252 -26.40 28.32 -15.47
C ALA A 1252 -26.56 29.26 -14.26
N CYS A 1253 -25.46 29.59 -13.56
CA CYS A 1253 -25.48 30.56 -12.45
C CYS A 1253 -25.98 31.95 -12.89
N GLU A 1254 -25.51 32.44 -14.05
CA GLU A 1254 -25.95 33.70 -14.65
C GLU A 1254 -27.45 33.67 -14.98
N ALA A 1255 -27.94 32.56 -15.56
CA ALA A 1255 -29.35 32.37 -15.88
C ALA A 1255 -30.23 32.36 -14.63
N GLU A 1256 -29.89 31.58 -13.59
CA GLU A 1256 -30.68 31.53 -12.35
C GLU A 1256 -30.68 32.86 -11.59
N SER A 1257 -29.57 33.59 -11.60
CA SER A 1257 -29.48 34.94 -11.04
C SER A 1257 -30.44 35.90 -11.74
N SER A 1258 -30.53 35.84 -13.07
CA SER A 1258 -31.46 36.66 -13.86
C SER A 1258 -32.94 36.32 -13.62
N VAL A 1259 -33.25 35.04 -13.39
CA VAL A 1259 -34.61 34.56 -13.08
C VAL A 1259 -35.04 35.00 -11.68
N HIS A 1260 -34.13 34.96 -10.69
CA HIS A 1260 -34.40 35.45 -9.34
C HIS A 1260 -34.59 36.97 -9.30
N ALA A 1261 -33.78 37.74 -10.02
CA ALA A 1261 -33.96 39.19 -10.15
C ALA A 1261 -35.33 39.54 -10.77
N GLY A 1262 -35.72 38.86 -11.86
CA GLY A 1262 -37.03 39.06 -12.50
C GLY A 1262 -38.23 38.56 -11.68
N LYS A 1263 -38.04 37.65 -10.73
CA LYS A 1263 -39.05 37.28 -9.72
C LYS A 1263 -39.18 38.35 -8.64
N ALA A 1264 -38.06 38.83 -8.10
CA ALA A 1264 -38.05 39.89 -7.09
C ALA A 1264 -38.70 41.18 -7.63
N GLU A 1265 -38.44 41.57 -8.89
CA GLU A 1265 -39.15 42.68 -9.53
C GLU A 1265 -40.66 42.43 -9.60
N ARG A 1266 -41.10 41.21 -9.96
CA ARG A 1266 -42.53 40.84 -10.06
C ARG A 1266 -43.25 40.65 -8.73
N GLU A 1267 -42.53 40.45 -7.64
CA GLU A 1267 -43.09 40.43 -6.27
C GLU A 1267 -43.01 41.82 -5.60
N SER A 1268 -42.32 42.79 -6.24
CA SER A 1268 -42.25 44.20 -5.83
C SER A 1268 -43.25 45.13 -6.55
N VAL A 1269 -44.02 44.57 -7.50
CA VAL A 1269 -45.06 45.25 -8.31
C VAL A 1269 -46.43 44.67 -7.99
#